data_AF-A0A2W4SM62-F1
#
_entry.id   AF-A0A2W4SM62-F1
#
_cell.length_a   1.000
_cell.length_b   1.000
_cell.length_c   1.000
_cell.angle_alpha   90.00
_cell.angle_beta   90.00
_cell.angle_gamma   90.00
#
_symmetry.space_group_name_H-M   'P 1'
#
loop_
_entity.id
_entity.type
_entity.pdbx_description
1 polymer ?
#
loop_
_entity_poly.entity_id
_entity_poly.type
_entity_poly.pdbx_seq_one_letter_code
_entity_poly.pdbx_strand_id
1 'polypeptide(L)'
;MATSLGAGTQELGLREPHGLAGIAIIGLAGRFPQAADVEAFWALLNNGRDAVQRFSDEELLAAGVDPALLAHPDYVKAGLVVPGIESFDAPFFDMSPLDAEIADPQQRLFLECAYQALEQAGYPPTTSPALIGIYAGAGESQYRAQHLNPRWQALSAAVGAYRLHTLNDRDFIATHTAYKLNLKGPAVTVQTACSTSLVAVHMACQSLLNFECDIALAGGVSLDLPQGVGYRYQEGMILSPDGHCRAFDAEAKGTVVGGGVGLVVLKRLAEALEDGDAIVAVIRGSAINNDGADKIGFTAPSVSGQAAVILEAQAGAGIHPEDISYIEAHGTGTPLGDPIEIHALTQAFRTGTALSGYCAIGSVKTNIGHADTAAGVAGLIKTALALKHKTLPASLHFNQANPQIDFTSSPFFVCSEQRPWPSEAGKPRCAGVSSFGIGGTNAHVIMQEAPALADETRPSRPLQLLVLSAKSPAALDAATLNLQAHLQRYPLQNLADLAYTLNRCRQAFRNRRLLVCADAQDASRQLAQAQQFPSGIATETAPRIAFLLPGQGAQYGGMAQTLYDEEVVFRETIDHCAERLRPHLGSDIREALYANTSDIGQTALAQPALFVVEYALAKLWMSWGIQPDALLGHSVGEYVAACLAGVFSLEDGLALIALRGRLVQALPPGAMLAVSLSEAAAQGWCSTEVSLAVVNGMERCVLAGTVEAMARVHASLQAQGIASTRLHTSHAFHSHLLEPMLVPFAARLRQVRLEPPQIPYLSNLTGGWIRPEEATSPDYWLQHLRQTVRFVDNLAALFQNGMDLLLEVGPGRALSALARQHPSCPTTATMLHSLSADRDGEAETEQCLQSLGQLWLRGAKVDWQGFYAAECRRRVPLPGYPFERKRHWLDAPGQFSQPQQAIRRQETHPPLPLPLAAQHPSPAEMSPLQQQIATLWTQSLGVHEIDADADFFTLGGDSLLATQVVARLRAQFKFNLDTHSLLQAPTIAKLAQLIERHRDGHEGADIRPELPELLVPIQVGAPGRQPLVLLYPVGGHVYFYRELAQHLNPDLPVYAIRAQGSEGEAPLLTTIEAMAEVNLKALRSLQPRGPYYLAGSSFGGILAYAMAQKLTAVGEEVGFLGLIDSPGPGHMPARLADKVEILFYLLKVGENVDLALDDLRALNEEQQLSRFLTLSHQDDTPAARTALKRTLDLFQTNMQAMLDYTPLPYPGKLYFFLARERDEFNARTPAQAWIPMAEGGIEIHTLPGNHISMNTAPHVRHLAAWLQHCLNQTLPGH
;
A
#
# COMPACT_ATOMS: atom_id res chain seq x y z
N MET A 1 2.88 -59.60 29.99
CA MET A 1 1.45 -59.30 29.79
C MET A 1 1.18 -58.08 30.68
N ALA A 2 1.03 -56.86 30.13
CA ALA A 2 -0.14 -56.37 29.37
C ALA A 2 -1.36 -56.21 30.30
N THR A 3 -2.17 -55.15 30.32
CA THR A 3 -2.25 -53.85 29.59
C THR A 3 -3.34 -53.00 30.29
N SER A 4 -3.48 -51.66 30.20
CA SER A 4 -2.69 -50.56 29.61
C SER A 4 -3.34 -49.21 29.98
N LEU A 5 -2.59 -48.19 30.40
CA LEU A 5 -3.04 -46.78 30.47
C LEU A 5 -1.82 -45.84 30.45
N GLY A 6 -1.39 -45.44 29.26
CA GLY A 6 -0.29 -44.48 29.08
C GLY A 6 -0.80 -43.05 29.27
N ALA A 7 -0.22 -42.32 30.22
CA ALA A 7 -0.44 -40.88 30.34
C ALA A 7 0.32 -40.16 29.21
N GLY A 8 -0.38 -39.85 28.12
CA GLY A 8 0.14 -39.01 27.05
C GLY A 8 0.05 -37.53 27.42
N THR A 9 1.01 -37.02 28.20
CA THR A 9 1.27 -35.58 28.23
C THR A 9 1.88 -35.17 26.90
N GLN A 10 1.03 -34.80 25.92
CA GLN A 10 1.50 -34.02 24.78
C GLN A 10 1.85 -32.63 25.28
N GLU A 11 3.15 -32.37 25.39
CA GLU A 11 3.68 -31.01 25.46
C GLU A 11 3.13 -30.23 24.26
N LEU A 12 2.58 -29.04 24.50
CA LEU A 12 2.31 -28.06 23.44
C LEU A 12 3.65 -27.50 22.96
N GLY A 13 4.32 -28.29 22.12
CA GLY A 13 5.65 -28.04 21.59
C GLY A 13 5.68 -26.93 20.55
N LEU A 14 5.49 -25.68 20.98
CA LEU A 14 6.05 -24.51 20.29
C LEU A 14 7.46 -24.23 20.83
N ARG A 15 8.34 -25.22 20.72
CA ARG A 15 9.78 -24.95 20.66
C ARG A 15 10.11 -24.73 19.20
N GLU A 16 10.24 -23.47 18.80
CA GLU A 16 10.90 -23.16 17.54
C GLU A 16 12.27 -23.86 17.48
N PRO A 17 12.70 -24.34 16.30
CA PRO A 17 14.06 -24.79 16.12
C PRO A 17 15.04 -23.71 16.61
N HIS A 18 16.02 -24.06 17.45
CA HIS A 18 16.95 -23.12 18.09
C HIS A 18 17.79 -22.24 17.13
N GLY A 19 17.64 -22.40 15.81
CA GLY A 19 18.22 -21.55 14.76
C GLY A 19 17.26 -20.56 14.08
N LEU A 20 15.96 -20.53 14.42
CA LEU A 20 14.97 -19.59 13.85
C LEU A 20 14.57 -18.44 14.79
N ALA A 21 14.81 -18.59 16.10
CA ALA A 21 14.52 -17.56 17.08
C ALA A 21 15.47 -16.37 16.98
N GLY A 22 14.93 -15.18 16.66
CA GLY A 22 15.67 -13.91 16.61
C GLY A 22 14.92 -12.83 15.85
N ILE A 23 15.47 -11.61 15.85
CA ILE A 23 14.96 -10.46 15.10
C ILE A 23 15.97 -10.10 14.00
N ALA A 24 15.57 -10.22 12.75
CA ALA A 24 16.38 -9.85 11.59
C ALA A 24 16.42 -8.32 11.43
N ILE A 25 17.62 -7.78 11.18
CA ILE A 25 17.80 -6.41 10.67
C ILE A 25 17.75 -6.48 9.15
N ILE A 26 16.68 -5.96 8.55
CA ILE A 26 16.39 -6.06 7.10
C ILE A 26 16.59 -4.74 6.34
N GLY A 27 16.79 -3.62 7.05
CA GLY A 27 17.09 -2.32 6.45
C GLY A 27 17.83 -1.40 7.41
N LEU A 28 18.64 -0.50 6.87
CA LEU A 28 19.46 0.48 7.58
C LEU A 28 19.37 1.85 6.88
N ALA A 29 19.19 2.92 7.65
CA ALA A 29 19.42 4.28 7.17
C ALA A 29 20.10 5.12 8.25
N GLY A 30 20.76 6.20 7.85
CA GLY A 30 21.36 7.13 8.79
C GLY A 30 22.28 8.13 8.13
N ARG A 31 22.57 9.21 8.86
CA ARG A 31 23.53 10.24 8.50
C ARG A 31 24.36 10.57 9.71
N PHE A 32 25.67 10.64 9.52
CA PHE A 32 26.64 10.85 10.58
C PHE A 32 27.63 11.94 10.15
N PRO A 33 28.49 12.43 11.06
CA PRO A 33 29.49 13.43 10.71
C PRO A 33 30.37 12.96 9.54
N GLN A 34 30.50 13.80 8.52
CA GLN A 34 31.14 13.49 7.22
C GLN A 34 30.56 12.29 6.42
N ALA A 35 29.40 11.74 6.79
CA ALA A 35 28.78 10.60 6.11
C ALA A 35 27.29 10.87 5.80
N ALA A 36 26.97 11.05 4.52
CA ALA A 36 25.62 11.37 4.05
C ALA A 36 24.64 10.18 4.04
N ASP A 37 25.15 8.95 4.15
CA ASP A 37 24.41 7.70 4.18
C ASP A 37 25.22 6.59 4.89
N VAL A 38 24.63 5.40 5.01
CA VAL A 38 25.21 4.23 5.70
C VAL A 38 26.41 3.62 4.93
N GLU A 39 26.49 3.77 3.61
CA GLU A 39 27.62 3.27 2.82
C GLU A 39 28.84 4.20 2.96
N ALA A 40 28.62 5.51 2.94
CA ALA A 40 29.61 6.52 3.29
C ALA A 40 30.10 6.36 4.74
N PHE A 41 29.20 6.02 5.67
CA PHE A 41 29.54 5.73 7.06
C PHE A 41 30.43 4.47 7.19
N TRP A 42 30.09 3.37 6.50
CA TRP A 42 30.96 2.19 6.45
C TRP A 42 32.34 2.52 5.87
N ALA A 43 32.39 3.30 4.79
CA ALA A 43 33.65 3.72 4.18
C ALA A 43 34.49 4.61 5.12
N LEU A 44 33.86 5.46 5.93
CA LEU A 44 34.55 6.27 6.95
C LEU A 44 35.19 5.36 8.03
N LEU A 45 34.40 4.43 8.58
CA LEU A 45 34.83 3.50 9.62
C LEU A 45 35.92 2.53 9.14
N ASN A 46 35.70 1.85 8.01
CA ASN A 46 36.63 0.85 7.49
C ASN A 46 37.98 1.44 7.03
N ASN A 47 38.01 2.73 6.68
CA ASN A 47 39.25 3.46 6.39
C ASN A 47 39.88 4.13 7.64
N GLY A 48 39.35 3.88 8.85
CA GLY A 48 39.90 4.38 10.10
C GLY A 48 39.92 5.91 10.22
N ARG A 49 38.93 6.60 9.64
CA ARG A 49 38.89 8.07 9.62
C ARG A 49 38.25 8.63 10.90
N ASP A 50 38.85 9.71 11.40
CA ASP A 50 38.28 10.62 12.39
C ASP A 50 37.43 11.68 11.64
N ALA A 51 36.20 11.89 12.09
CA ALA A 51 35.25 12.84 11.52
C ALA A 51 35.30 14.22 12.19
N VAL A 52 36.01 14.37 13.32
CA VAL A 52 36.16 15.65 14.02
C VAL A 52 36.86 16.67 13.11
N GLN A 53 36.31 17.88 13.07
CA GLN A 53 36.87 19.01 12.35
C GLN A 53 37.46 20.01 13.36
N ARG A 54 38.57 20.66 12.98
CA ARG A 54 39.14 21.79 13.72
C ARG A 54 38.86 23.06 12.94
N PHE A 55 38.42 24.09 13.64
CA PHE A 55 38.00 25.36 13.04
C PHE A 55 39.03 26.45 13.31
N SER A 56 39.26 27.30 12.31
CA SER A 56 40.07 28.51 12.44
C SER A 56 39.30 29.62 13.16
N ASP A 57 40.04 30.59 13.70
CA ASP A 57 39.46 31.74 14.38
C ASP A 57 38.59 32.59 13.43
N GLU A 58 38.91 32.61 12.12
CA GLU A 58 38.09 33.27 11.09
C GLU A 58 36.75 32.56 10.89
N GLU A 59 36.74 31.23 10.77
CA GLU A 59 35.52 30.42 10.66
C GLU A 59 34.63 30.56 11.91
N LEU A 60 35.23 30.54 13.10
CA LEU A 60 34.51 30.64 14.37
C LEU A 60 33.89 32.03 14.57
N LEU A 61 34.62 33.09 14.21
CA LEU A 61 34.07 34.46 14.22
C LEU A 61 32.96 34.64 13.17
N ALA A 62 33.11 34.04 11.97
CA ALA A 62 32.08 34.05 10.94
C ALA A 62 30.82 33.25 11.35
N ALA A 63 30.99 32.17 12.13
CA ALA A 63 29.91 31.41 12.75
C ALA A 63 29.26 32.12 13.96
N GLY A 64 29.75 33.30 14.36
CA GLY A 64 29.17 34.12 15.43
C GLY A 64 29.63 33.76 16.85
N VAL A 65 30.74 33.03 17.01
CA VAL A 65 31.35 32.77 18.32
C VAL A 65 31.86 34.08 18.92
N ASP A 66 31.50 34.36 20.18
CA ASP A 66 31.96 35.53 20.91
C ASP A 66 33.52 35.57 20.97
N PRO A 67 34.18 36.65 20.52
CA PRO A 67 35.63 36.81 20.63
C PRO A 67 36.18 36.58 22.04
N ALA A 68 35.42 36.90 23.09
CA ALA A 68 35.83 36.66 24.48
C ALA A 68 35.78 35.18 24.86
N LEU A 69 34.84 34.41 24.30
CA LEU A 69 34.79 32.96 24.45
C LEU A 69 35.89 32.29 23.62
N LEU A 70 36.13 32.76 22.40
CA LEU A 70 37.18 32.26 21.50
C LEU A 70 38.59 32.47 22.06
N ALA A 71 38.80 33.54 22.83
CA ALA A 71 40.04 33.85 23.53
C ALA A 71 40.20 33.13 24.88
N HIS A 72 39.18 32.37 25.33
CA HIS A 72 39.25 31.63 26.58
C HIS A 72 40.22 30.43 26.45
N PRO A 73 41.13 30.19 27.41
CA PRO A 73 42.13 29.13 27.28
C PRO A 73 41.51 27.72 27.15
N ASP A 74 40.38 27.49 27.82
CA ASP A 74 39.64 26.22 27.77
C ASP A 74 38.68 26.09 26.58
N TYR A 75 38.74 26.98 25.57
CA TYR A 75 37.89 26.87 24.38
C TYR A 75 38.50 25.93 23.34
N VAL A 76 37.87 24.77 23.14
CA VAL A 76 38.31 23.73 22.21
C VAL A 76 37.72 24.02 20.84
N LYS A 77 38.59 24.43 19.91
CA LYS A 77 38.25 24.79 18.51
C LYS A 77 38.01 23.56 17.63
N ALA A 78 37.21 22.61 18.10
CA ALA A 78 36.91 21.35 17.40
C ALA A 78 35.43 20.94 17.59
N GLY A 79 34.86 20.30 16.57
CA GLY A 79 33.46 19.86 16.58
C GLY A 79 33.13 18.95 15.39
N LEU A 80 31.85 18.58 15.27
CA LEU A 80 31.36 17.60 14.31
C LEU A 80 30.21 18.18 13.47
N VAL A 81 30.24 17.92 12.17
CA VAL A 81 29.29 18.50 11.19
C VAL A 81 28.55 17.38 10.45
N VAL A 82 27.22 17.36 10.59
CA VAL A 82 26.34 16.45 9.86
C VAL A 82 25.91 17.14 8.56
N PRO A 83 26.22 16.59 7.38
CA PRO A 83 25.99 17.30 6.12
C PRO A 83 24.50 17.44 5.77
N GLY A 84 24.11 18.65 5.36
CA GLY A 84 22.81 18.92 4.76
C GLY A 84 21.62 19.03 5.71
N ILE A 85 21.83 19.41 6.99
CA ILE A 85 20.74 19.62 7.98
C ILE A 85 19.67 20.63 7.53
N GLU A 86 20.04 21.59 6.67
CA GLU A 86 19.12 22.60 6.14
C GLU A 86 18.35 22.14 4.89
N SER A 87 18.69 20.97 4.34
CA SER A 87 18.21 20.50 3.03
C SER A 87 17.18 19.38 3.16
N PHE A 88 15.99 19.58 2.61
CA PHE A 88 14.87 18.63 2.69
C PHE A 88 13.97 18.69 1.44
N ASP A 89 13.33 17.59 1.08
CA ASP A 89 12.35 17.52 -0.03
C ASP A 89 10.91 17.62 0.50
N ALA A 90 10.49 18.84 0.84
CA ALA A 90 9.17 19.09 1.42
C ALA A 90 7.99 18.62 0.53
N PRO A 91 8.00 18.82 -0.81
CA PRO A 91 6.95 18.29 -1.69
C PRO A 91 6.88 16.76 -1.73
N PHE A 92 7.98 16.03 -1.45
CA PHE A 92 7.90 14.58 -1.34
C PHE A 92 7.06 14.12 -0.14
N PHE A 93 7.18 14.80 1.00
CA PHE A 93 6.46 14.47 2.24
C PHE A 93 5.17 15.28 2.43
N ASP A 94 4.63 15.84 1.35
CA ASP A 94 3.41 16.64 1.32
C ASP A 94 3.41 17.70 2.45
N MET A 95 4.55 18.40 2.58
CA MET A 95 4.84 19.43 3.57
C MET A 95 4.99 20.78 2.86
N SER A 96 4.41 21.84 3.42
CA SER A 96 4.56 23.17 2.83
C SER A 96 6.01 23.67 2.98
N PRO A 97 6.48 24.63 2.15
CA PRO A 97 7.81 25.21 2.32
C PRO A 97 7.99 25.85 3.71
N LEU A 98 6.94 26.50 4.22
CA LEU A 98 6.90 27.08 5.57
C LEU A 98 6.96 26.00 6.65
N ASP A 99 6.23 24.90 6.43
CA ASP A 99 6.44 23.55 7.00
C ASP A 99 7.90 23.25 7.31
N ALA A 100 8.65 23.03 6.25
CA ALA A 100 10.02 22.59 6.36
C ALA A 100 10.95 23.68 6.95
N GLU A 101 10.62 24.97 6.81
CA GLU A 101 11.39 26.07 7.41
C GLU A 101 11.22 26.15 8.93
N ILE A 102 9.98 26.00 9.44
CA ILE A 102 9.72 26.07 10.89
C ILE A 102 9.95 24.74 11.62
N ALA A 103 10.01 23.61 10.91
CA ALA A 103 10.24 22.30 11.51
C ALA A 103 11.71 22.06 11.89
N ASP A 104 11.92 21.40 13.02
CA ASP A 104 13.25 20.99 13.48
C ASP A 104 13.96 20.14 12.38
N PRO A 105 15.21 20.47 12.01
CA PRO A 105 16.04 19.60 11.18
C PRO A 105 16.05 18.12 11.59
N GLN A 106 15.94 17.82 12.89
CA GLN A 106 15.83 16.46 13.42
C GLN A 106 14.59 15.73 12.87
N GLN A 107 13.43 16.38 12.85
CA GLN A 107 12.17 15.84 12.31
C GLN A 107 12.31 15.55 10.81
N ARG A 108 12.93 16.47 10.06
CA ARG A 108 13.13 16.37 8.60
C ARG A 108 14.09 15.24 8.23
N LEU A 109 15.26 15.17 8.87
CA LEU A 109 16.25 14.12 8.59
C LEU A 109 15.76 12.73 9.02
N PHE A 110 15.07 12.63 10.16
CA PHE A 110 14.49 11.37 10.62
C PHE A 110 13.44 10.85 9.65
N LEU A 111 12.55 11.71 9.15
CA LEU A 111 11.52 11.34 8.18
C LEU A 111 12.10 10.85 6.84
N GLU A 112 13.14 11.51 6.30
CA GLU A 112 13.87 10.99 5.14
C GLU A 112 14.51 9.62 5.41
N CYS A 113 15.20 9.48 6.54
CA CYS A 113 15.89 8.22 6.87
C CYS A 113 14.90 7.08 7.14
N ALA A 114 13.73 7.35 7.73
CA ALA A 114 12.67 6.36 7.93
C ALA A 114 12.11 5.83 6.60
N TYR A 115 11.86 6.72 5.63
CA TYR A 115 11.48 6.32 4.28
C TYR A 115 12.59 5.48 3.62
N GLN A 116 13.84 5.93 3.67
CA GLN A 116 14.98 5.22 3.07
C GLN A 116 15.23 3.84 3.70
N ALA A 117 15.06 3.69 5.01
CA ALA A 117 15.23 2.42 5.71
C ALA A 117 14.19 1.39 5.24
N LEU A 118 12.92 1.79 5.18
CA LEU A 118 11.81 0.96 4.69
C LEU A 118 11.97 0.62 3.20
N GLU A 119 12.41 1.57 2.38
CA GLU A 119 12.72 1.32 0.97
C GLU A 119 13.90 0.35 0.80
N GLN A 120 14.97 0.47 1.60
CA GLN A 120 16.08 -0.48 1.57
C GLN A 120 15.64 -1.89 1.96
N ALA A 121 14.76 -2.02 2.97
CA ALA A 121 14.13 -3.28 3.34
C ALA A 121 13.14 -3.83 2.28
N GLY A 122 12.68 -2.98 1.36
CA GLY A 122 11.73 -3.35 0.32
C GLY A 122 10.26 -3.35 0.76
N TYR A 123 9.91 -2.55 1.77
CA TYR A 123 8.56 -2.38 2.29
C TYR A 123 8.08 -0.93 2.09
N PRO A 124 7.64 -0.54 0.88
CA PRO A 124 7.15 0.80 0.59
C PRO A 124 5.97 1.19 1.51
N PRO A 125 6.04 2.32 2.26
CA PRO A 125 5.10 2.60 3.36
C PRO A 125 3.62 2.66 2.96
N THR A 126 3.34 3.13 1.75
CA THR A 126 1.98 3.41 1.26
C THR A 126 1.27 2.21 0.64
N THR A 127 2.00 1.13 0.32
CA THR A 127 1.48 -0.05 -0.38
C THR A 127 1.77 -1.37 0.34
N SER A 128 2.57 -1.33 1.41
CA SER A 128 2.75 -2.49 2.30
C SER A 128 1.46 -2.74 3.10
N PRO A 129 0.95 -3.98 3.15
CA PRO A 129 -0.18 -4.33 4.03
C PRO A 129 0.25 -4.58 5.49
N ALA A 130 1.56 -4.65 5.76
CA ALA A 130 2.11 -4.97 7.08
C ALA A 130 1.89 -3.85 8.11
N LEU A 131 1.64 -4.23 9.36
CA LEU A 131 1.60 -3.30 10.48
C LEU A 131 3.04 -2.87 10.84
N ILE A 132 3.44 -1.71 10.33
CA ILE A 132 4.75 -1.12 10.61
C ILE A 132 4.67 -0.26 11.88
N GLY A 133 5.37 -0.66 12.94
CA GLY A 133 5.59 0.13 14.16
C GLY A 133 6.82 1.03 14.06
N ILE A 134 6.92 2.01 14.96
CA ILE A 134 8.03 2.97 15.03
C ILE A 134 8.39 3.31 16.49
N TYR A 135 9.65 3.12 16.83
CA TYR A 135 10.26 3.37 18.13
C TYR A 135 11.42 4.34 17.95
N ALA A 136 11.27 5.56 18.45
CA ALA A 136 12.18 6.65 18.10
C ALA A 136 12.52 7.53 19.30
N GLY A 137 13.65 8.23 19.24
CA GLY A 137 13.96 9.30 20.18
C GLY A 137 14.74 10.42 19.53
N ALA A 138 14.39 11.66 19.86
CA ALA A 138 15.05 12.87 19.39
C ALA A 138 15.75 13.61 20.53
N GLY A 139 16.86 14.28 20.24
CA GLY A 139 17.53 15.21 21.16
C GLY A 139 16.70 16.47 21.38
N GLU A 140 17.10 17.30 22.35
CA GLU A 140 16.42 18.58 22.60
C GLU A 140 16.53 19.51 21.36
N SER A 141 15.42 20.16 20.99
CA SER A 141 15.39 21.05 19.83
C SER A 141 16.16 22.35 20.06
N GLN A 142 17.45 22.32 19.77
CA GLN A 142 18.29 23.52 19.72
C GLN A 142 17.81 24.50 18.63
N TYR A 143 17.20 23.99 17.55
CA TYR A 143 16.58 24.81 16.52
C TYR A 143 15.44 25.67 17.10
N ARG A 144 14.57 25.07 17.93
CA ARG A 144 13.54 25.81 18.68
C ARG A 144 14.17 26.86 19.60
N ALA A 145 15.22 26.48 20.34
CA ALA A 145 15.88 27.38 21.28
C ALA A 145 16.50 28.63 20.61
N GLN A 146 17.17 28.44 19.46
CA GLN A 146 17.99 29.48 18.83
C GLN A 146 17.27 30.23 17.70
N HIS A 147 16.42 29.57 16.92
CA HIS A 147 15.79 30.16 15.72
C HIS A 147 14.32 30.54 15.94
N LEU A 148 13.57 29.76 16.72
CA LEU A 148 12.13 29.98 16.96
C LEU A 148 11.83 30.81 18.19
N ASN A 149 12.42 30.50 19.36
CA ASN A 149 12.13 31.20 20.62
C ASN A 149 12.31 32.74 20.52
N PRO A 150 13.37 33.29 19.88
CA PRO A 150 13.51 34.74 19.67
C PRO A 150 12.41 35.38 18.81
N ARG A 151 11.63 34.57 18.09
CA ARG A 151 10.53 34.98 17.20
C ARG A 151 9.16 34.43 17.62
N TRP A 152 9.08 33.74 18.76
CA TRP A 152 7.95 32.88 19.11
C TRP A 152 6.61 33.61 19.01
N GLN A 153 6.53 34.83 19.53
CA GLN A 153 5.31 35.62 19.51
C GLN A 153 4.85 36.00 18.09
N ALA A 154 5.78 36.32 17.19
CA ALA A 154 5.47 36.69 15.80
C ALA A 154 5.10 35.45 14.96
N LEU A 155 5.86 34.37 15.08
CA LEU A 155 5.57 33.11 14.39
C LEU A 155 4.26 32.50 14.91
N SER A 156 4.03 32.49 16.22
CA SER A 156 2.80 31.97 16.83
C SER A 156 1.56 32.74 16.38
N ALA A 157 1.67 34.03 16.08
CA ALA A 157 0.58 34.82 15.52
C ALA A 157 0.32 34.52 14.03
N ALA A 158 1.37 34.14 13.28
CA ALA A 158 1.30 33.87 11.84
C ALA A 158 0.87 32.43 11.50
N VAL A 159 1.36 31.42 12.24
CA VAL A 159 1.13 29.99 11.93
C VAL A 159 0.48 29.19 13.07
N GLY A 160 0.28 29.80 14.24
CA GLY A 160 -0.31 29.16 15.43
C GLY A 160 0.73 28.47 16.33
N ALA A 161 0.58 28.65 17.66
CA ALA A 161 1.48 28.09 18.67
C ALA A 161 1.58 26.55 18.62
N TYR A 162 0.44 25.87 18.43
CA TYR A 162 0.36 24.41 18.45
C TYR A 162 1.17 23.78 17.30
N ARG A 163 1.09 24.36 16.10
CA ARG A 163 1.83 23.94 14.91
C ARG A 163 3.34 24.09 15.07
N LEU A 164 3.79 25.19 15.68
CA LEU A 164 5.20 25.39 16.02
C LEU A 164 5.70 24.37 17.05
N HIS A 165 4.87 24.05 18.04
CA HIS A 165 5.20 23.08 19.09
C HIS A 165 5.31 21.66 18.51
N THR A 166 4.29 21.18 17.77
CA THR A 166 4.29 19.80 17.25
C THR A 166 5.42 19.51 16.24
N LEU A 167 5.88 20.52 15.49
CA LEU A 167 6.99 20.39 14.54
C LEU A 167 8.39 20.52 15.16
N ASN A 168 8.49 20.80 16.46
CA ASN A 168 9.76 21.05 17.16
C ASN A 168 9.89 20.40 18.54
N ASP A 169 8.83 19.81 19.08
CA ASP A 169 8.97 18.97 20.25
C ASP A 169 9.44 17.56 19.86
N ARG A 170 10.24 16.96 20.73
CA ARG A 170 10.80 15.61 20.54
C ARG A 170 9.72 14.55 20.66
N ASP A 171 8.68 14.80 21.45
CA ASP A 171 7.61 13.83 21.76
C ASP A 171 6.85 13.38 20.50
N PHE A 172 6.80 14.21 19.44
CA PHE A 172 6.10 13.91 18.20
C PHE A 172 6.95 13.21 17.12
N ILE A 173 8.25 12.91 17.35
CA ILE A 173 9.13 12.34 16.31
C ILE A 173 8.60 11.02 15.73
N ALA A 174 8.07 10.13 16.57
CA ALA A 174 7.49 8.86 16.15
C ALA A 174 6.13 9.04 15.45
N THR A 175 5.22 9.80 16.06
CA THR A 175 3.83 9.96 15.59
C THR A 175 3.74 10.82 14.33
N HIS A 176 4.55 11.86 14.19
CA HIS A 176 4.63 12.66 12.96
C HIS A 176 5.20 11.84 11.79
N THR A 177 6.21 10.99 12.05
CA THR A 177 6.74 10.07 11.03
C THR A 177 5.70 9.02 10.64
N ALA A 178 5.00 8.42 11.60
CA ALA A 178 3.91 7.48 11.34
C ALA A 178 2.79 8.12 10.50
N TYR A 179 2.38 9.34 10.83
CA TYR A 179 1.41 10.11 10.07
C TYR A 179 1.88 10.36 8.62
N LYS A 180 3.09 10.90 8.45
CA LYS A 180 3.65 11.25 7.12
C LYS A 180 3.94 10.05 6.22
N LEU A 181 4.19 8.88 6.79
CA LEU A 181 4.42 7.63 6.04
C LEU A 181 3.20 6.69 6.04
N ASN A 182 2.08 7.10 6.64
CA ASN A 182 0.85 6.30 6.81
C ASN A 182 1.05 4.94 7.54
N LEU A 183 2.00 4.87 8.47
CA LEU A 183 2.26 3.67 9.27
C LEU A 183 1.14 3.45 10.30
N LYS A 184 0.83 2.18 10.62
CA LYS A 184 -0.33 1.78 11.45
C LYS A 184 0.00 0.89 12.65
N GLY A 185 1.26 0.51 12.85
CA GLY A 185 1.70 -0.12 14.10
C GLY A 185 1.91 0.92 15.21
N PRO A 186 2.38 0.49 16.40
CA PRO A 186 2.63 1.39 17.53
C PRO A 186 3.63 2.50 17.17
N ALA A 187 3.40 3.72 17.65
CA ALA A 187 4.27 4.86 17.40
C ALA A 187 4.73 5.50 18.72
N VAL A 188 5.92 5.11 19.19
CA VAL A 188 6.41 5.41 20.53
C VAL A 188 7.66 6.28 20.48
N THR A 189 7.60 7.43 21.16
CA THR A 189 8.79 8.23 21.46
C THR A 189 9.38 7.81 22.82
N VAL A 190 10.68 7.52 22.86
CA VAL A 190 11.42 7.13 24.07
C VAL A 190 12.55 8.11 24.36
N GLN A 191 12.87 8.29 25.65
CA GLN A 191 13.88 9.22 26.14
C GLN A 191 14.64 8.63 27.34
N THR A 192 15.87 8.17 27.13
CA THR A 192 16.77 7.64 28.19
C THR A 192 18.20 8.18 28.05
N ALA A 193 18.32 9.44 27.60
CA ALA A 193 19.58 10.10 27.26
C ALA A 193 20.43 9.25 26.28
N CYS A 194 21.69 8.97 26.60
CA CYS A 194 22.63 8.31 25.69
C CYS A 194 22.25 6.86 25.31
N SER A 195 21.36 6.19 26.06
CA SER A 195 20.85 4.86 25.72
C SER A 195 19.59 4.88 24.83
N THR A 196 19.00 6.05 24.56
CA THR A 196 17.67 6.24 23.94
C THR A 196 17.42 5.34 22.72
N SER A 197 18.26 5.43 21.69
CA SER A 197 18.06 4.64 20.46
C SER A 197 18.28 3.13 20.63
N LEU A 198 19.05 2.68 21.63
CA LEU A 198 19.22 1.26 21.91
C LEU A 198 18.05 0.71 22.73
N VAL A 199 17.47 1.52 23.62
CA VAL A 199 16.19 1.22 24.28
C VAL A 199 15.05 1.17 23.26
N ALA A 200 15.02 2.08 22.28
CA ALA A 200 14.05 2.03 21.17
C ALA A 200 14.14 0.71 20.38
N VAL A 201 15.36 0.24 20.09
CA VAL A 201 15.62 -1.07 19.44
C VAL A 201 15.15 -2.23 20.31
N HIS A 202 15.37 -2.20 21.63
CA HIS A 202 14.86 -3.21 22.54
C HIS A 202 13.31 -3.24 22.55
N MET A 203 12.65 -2.09 22.67
CA MET A 203 11.17 -1.99 22.64
C MET A 203 10.59 -2.50 21.32
N ALA A 204 11.21 -2.15 20.19
CA ALA A 204 10.84 -2.67 18.88
C ALA A 204 10.99 -4.20 18.78
N CYS A 205 12.05 -4.77 19.36
CA CYS A 205 12.21 -6.22 19.46
C CYS A 205 11.10 -6.87 20.30
N GLN A 206 10.75 -6.30 21.45
CA GLN A 206 9.65 -6.82 22.29
C GLN A 206 8.30 -6.77 21.54
N SER A 207 8.01 -5.66 20.87
CA SER A 207 6.77 -5.48 20.10
C SER A 207 6.62 -6.50 18.96
N LEU A 208 7.72 -6.79 18.26
CA LEU A 208 7.77 -7.86 17.26
C LEU A 208 7.56 -9.24 17.89
N LEU A 209 8.18 -9.53 19.03
CA LEU A 209 8.01 -10.82 19.73
C LEU A 209 6.58 -10.99 20.29
N ASN A 210 5.91 -9.89 20.63
CA ASN A 210 4.52 -9.86 21.10
C ASN A 210 3.47 -9.82 19.97
N PHE A 211 3.89 -9.75 18.70
CA PHE A 211 3.00 -9.61 17.52
C PHE A 211 2.12 -8.34 17.53
N GLU A 212 2.57 -7.28 18.20
CA GLU A 212 1.94 -5.94 18.15
C GLU A 212 2.20 -5.22 16.81
N CYS A 213 3.23 -5.65 16.09
CA CYS A 213 3.58 -5.21 14.73
C CYS A 213 4.23 -6.34 13.93
N ASP A 214 4.24 -6.21 12.60
CA ASP A 214 4.91 -7.15 11.69
C ASP A 214 6.35 -6.72 11.39
N ILE A 215 6.56 -5.42 11.33
CA ILE A 215 7.82 -4.76 11.02
C ILE A 215 7.97 -3.59 11.99
N ALA A 216 9.16 -3.34 12.50
CA ALA A 216 9.42 -2.20 13.38
C ALA A 216 10.58 -1.34 12.86
N LEU A 217 10.35 -0.04 12.74
CA LEU A 217 11.41 0.97 12.65
C LEU A 217 11.91 1.28 14.06
N ALA A 218 13.22 1.24 14.27
CA ALA A 218 13.83 1.61 15.54
C ALA A 218 15.06 2.51 15.35
N GLY A 219 15.21 3.55 16.17
CA GLY A 219 16.37 4.43 16.03
C GLY A 219 16.32 5.71 16.85
N GLY A 220 17.08 6.71 16.41
CA GLY A 220 17.10 8.03 17.03
C GLY A 220 17.86 9.09 16.24
N VAL A 221 17.70 10.34 16.65
CA VAL A 221 18.33 11.52 16.06
C VAL A 221 18.77 12.50 17.14
N SER A 222 19.97 13.07 17.01
CA SER A 222 20.39 14.24 17.76
C SER A 222 21.16 15.19 16.83
N LEU A 223 20.98 16.49 17.00
CA LEU A 223 21.72 17.52 16.26
C LEU A 223 22.14 18.64 17.22
N ASP A 224 23.43 18.96 17.20
CA ASP A 224 24.00 20.10 17.91
C ASP A 224 23.97 21.33 16.98
N LEU A 225 23.61 22.51 17.52
CA LEU A 225 23.48 23.77 16.78
C LEU A 225 24.08 24.96 17.57
N PRO A 226 24.68 25.96 16.90
CA PRO A 226 25.07 25.94 15.50
C PRO A 226 26.14 24.88 15.22
N GLN A 227 26.17 24.32 14.01
CA GLN A 227 27.30 23.48 13.59
C GLN A 227 28.49 24.35 13.15
N GLY A 228 29.70 23.78 13.15
CA GLY A 228 30.91 24.52 12.78
C GLY A 228 31.51 25.36 13.91
N VAL A 229 31.07 25.18 15.15
CA VAL A 229 31.64 25.82 16.33
C VAL A 229 32.37 24.82 17.24
N GLY A 230 33.27 25.34 18.07
CA GLY A 230 33.88 24.60 19.17
C GLY A 230 33.08 24.72 20.48
N TYR A 231 33.58 24.10 21.54
CA TYR A 231 32.96 24.08 22.87
C TYR A 231 33.95 24.47 23.96
N ARG A 232 33.44 24.87 25.14
CA ARG A 232 34.29 25.19 26.30
C ARG A 232 34.48 23.97 27.20
N TYR A 233 35.73 23.49 27.29
CA TYR A 233 36.14 22.50 28.28
C TYR A 233 35.92 23.02 29.70
N GLN A 234 35.53 22.14 30.62
CA GLN A 234 35.38 22.41 32.04
C GLN A 234 35.80 21.16 32.81
N GLU A 235 36.75 21.32 33.74
CA GLU A 235 37.24 20.23 34.58
C GLU A 235 36.09 19.54 35.34
N GLY A 236 36.07 18.21 35.34
CA GLY A 236 35.00 17.41 35.93
C GLY A 236 33.71 17.26 35.09
N MET A 237 33.64 17.85 33.89
CA MET A 237 32.55 17.60 32.92
C MET A 237 32.93 16.51 31.90
N ILE A 238 31.99 16.12 31.03
CA ILE A 238 32.15 14.99 30.10
C ILE A 238 32.94 15.30 28.80
N LEU A 239 33.24 16.58 28.53
CA LEU A 239 33.82 17.01 27.25
C LEU A 239 35.35 16.90 27.26
N SER A 240 35.94 16.41 26.18
CA SER A 240 37.40 16.27 26.04
C SER A 240 38.10 17.63 25.93
N PRO A 241 39.28 17.84 26.54
CA PRO A 241 40.02 19.09 26.46
C PRO A 241 40.77 19.29 25.13
N ASP A 242 40.94 18.23 24.33
CA ASP A 242 41.73 18.25 23.10
C ASP A 242 40.91 18.07 21.81
N GLY A 243 39.63 17.70 21.92
CA GLY A 243 38.75 17.43 20.79
C GLY A 243 38.79 16.00 20.28
N HIS A 244 39.21 15.01 21.09
CA HIS A 244 39.20 13.59 20.70
C HIS A 244 38.53 12.70 21.76
N CYS A 245 37.71 11.76 21.31
CA CYS A 245 37.17 10.69 22.16
C CYS A 245 38.16 9.52 22.18
N ARG A 246 38.90 9.35 23.28
CA ARG A 246 40.01 8.38 23.41
C ARG A 246 39.62 7.14 24.21
N ALA A 247 38.66 6.37 23.71
CA ALA A 247 38.12 5.21 24.44
C ALA A 247 39.24 4.22 24.86
N PHE A 248 39.30 3.94 26.15
CA PHE A 248 40.23 3.01 26.84
C PHE A 248 41.72 3.39 26.86
N ASP A 249 42.10 4.54 26.31
CA ASP A 249 43.48 5.03 26.29
C ASP A 249 43.89 5.69 27.62
N ALA A 250 45.18 5.72 27.93
CA ALA A 250 45.72 6.36 29.13
C ALA A 250 45.48 7.88 29.19
N GLU A 251 45.32 8.55 28.04
CA GLU A 251 45.01 9.97 27.96
C GLU A 251 43.50 10.26 27.78
N ALA A 252 42.63 9.27 28.06
CA ALA A 252 41.16 9.43 28.10
C ALA A 252 40.71 10.51 29.09
N LYS A 253 40.16 11.63 28.57
CA LYS A 253 39.77 12.83 29.34
C LYS A 253 38.38 13.38 29.00
N GLY A 254 37.56 12.62 28.28
CA GLY A 254 36.21 13.00 27.88
C GLY A 254 35.87 12.60 26.44
N THR A 255 34.68 13.02 26.00
CA THR A 255 34.15 12.79 24.66
C THR A 255 34.04 14.09 23.85
N VAL A 256 33.72 13.97 22.56
CA VAL A 256 33.29 15.10 21.73
C VAL A 256 31.79 14.95 21.51
N VAL A 257 31.00 16.00 21.73
CA VAL A 257 29.56 15.96 21.38
C VAL A 257 29.43 15.95 19.86
N GLY A 258 28.60 15.04 19.35
CA GLY A 258 28.28 14.91 17.94
C GLY A 258 26.78 14.88 17.70
N GLY A 259 26.41 15.07 16.43
CA GLY A 259 25.05 14.80 15.94
C GLY A 259 25.03 13.58 15.04
N GLY A 260 23.83 13.11 14.74
CA GLY A 260 23.58 12.04 13.78
C GLY A 260 22.13 11.56 13.83
N VAL A 261 21.74 10.82 12.80
CA VAL A 261 20.47 10.08 12.74
C VAL A 261 20.78 8.65 12.32
N GLY A 262 20.13 7.68 12.94
CA GLY A 262 20.21 6.29 12.56
C GLY A 262 18.89 5.57 12.78
N LEU A 263 18.51 4.71 11.84
CA LEU A 263 17.36 3.82 11.93
C LEU A 263 17.71 2.43 11.41
N VAL A 264 17.08 1.43 12.01
CA VAL A 264 17.05 0.04 11.55
C VAL A 264 15.60 -0.39 11.30
N VAL A 265 15.39 -1.23 10.29
CA VAL A 265 14.14 -1.96 10.06
C VAL A 265 14.32 -3.37 10.61
N LEU A 266 13.41 -3.76 11.50
CA LEU A 266 13.42 -5.01 12.24
C LEU A 266 12.20 -5.87 11.86
N LYS A 267 12.39 -7.18 11.82
CA LYS A 267 11.34 -8.18 11.57
C LYS A 267 11.69 -9.50 12.27
N ARG A 268 10.70 -10.33 12.60
CA ARG A 268 10.97 -11.69 13.12
C ARG A 268 11.78 -12.51 12.11
N LEU A 269 12.83 -13.20 12.57
CA LEU A 269 13.79 -13.87 11.68
C LEU A 269 13.14 -14.93 10.78
N ALA A 270 12.23 -15.74 11.32
CA ALA A 270 11.50 -16.75 10.54
C ALA A 270 10.75 -16.13 9.36
N GLU A 271 9.98 -15.06 9.61
CA GLU A 271 9.21 -14.35 8.57
C GLU A 271 10.10 -13.57 7.60
N ALA A 272 11.27 -13.09 8.05
CA ALA A 272 12.25 -12.46 7.16
C ALA A 272 12.86 -13.49 6.19
N LEU A 273 13.06 -14.73 6.63
CA LEU A 273 13.52 -15.82 5.78
C LEU A 273 12.42 -16.30 4.82
N GLU A 274 11.18 -16.43 5.30
CA GLU A 274 10.01 -16.84 4.50
C GLU A 274 9.70 -15.85 3.37
N ASP A 275 9.65 -14.55 3.68
CA ASP A 275 9.41 -13.50 2.69
C ASP A 275 10.61 -13.24 1.76
N GLY A 276 11.77 -13.85 2.02
CA GLY A 276 12.99 -13.67 1.23
C GLY A 276 13.66 -12.30 1.40
N ASP A 277 13.66 -11.75 2.61
CA ASP A 277 14.25 -10.44 2.95
C ASP A 277 15.79 -10.41 2.91
N ALA A 278 16.34 -9.22 2.65
CA ALA A 278 17.78 -8.97 2.68
C ALA A 278 18.30 -8.78 4.12
N ILE A 279 18.55 -9.88 4.83
CA ILE A 279 19.03 -9.85 6.23
C ILE A 279 20.48 -9.36 6.30
N VAL A 280 20.72 -8.28 7.05
CA VAL A 280 22.06 -7.71 7.30
C VAL A 280 22.74 -8.41 8.49
N ALA A 281 22.01 -8.58 9.58
CA ALA A 281 22.43 -9.22 10.83
C ALA A 281 21.19 -9.65 11.63
N VAL A 282 21.38 -10.44 12.68
CA VAL A 282 20.32 -10.90 13.58
C VAL A 282 20.56 -10.39 14.99
N ILE A 283 19.56 -9.75 15.60
CA ILE A 283 19.51 -9.51 17.04
C ILE A 283 19.00 -10.80 17.69
N ARG A 284 19.83 -11.38 18.57
CA ARG A 284 19.56 -12.66 19.24
C ARG A 284 18.97 -12.47 20.63
N GLY A 285 19.36 -11.40 21.33
CA GLY A 285 18.83 -11.03 22.63
C GLY A 285 19.12 -9.56 22.94
N SER A 286 18.31 -8.95 23.80
CA SER A 286 18.53 -7.58 24.29
C SER A 286 17.92 -7.42 25.67
N ALA A 287 18.52 -6.55 26.49
CA ALA A 287 18.03 -6.24 27.83
C ALA A 287 18.23 -4.75 28.14
N ILE A 288 17.40 -4.24 29.07
CA ILE A 288 17.50 -2.90 29.62
C ILE A 288 17.33 -2.95 31.14
N ASN A 289 18.05 -2.11 31.88
CA ASN A 289 17.85 -1.97 33.33
C ASN A 289 18.17 -0.55 33.81
N ASN A 290 18.20 -0.33 35.13
CA ASN A 290 18.68 0.92 35.72
C ASN A 290 19.63 0.67 36.90
N ASP A 291 20.69 1.48 37.01
CA ASP A 291 21.69 1.45 38.09
C ASP A 291 21.10 1.69 39.50
N GLY A 292 19.93 2.33 39.60
CA GLY A 292 19.32 2.70 40.87
C GLY A 292 20.21 3.64 41.70
N ALA A 293 20.29 3.34 43.00
CA ALA A 293 21.11 4.08 43.96
C ALA A 293 22.53 3.50 44.17
N ASP A 294 22.86 2.37 43.52
CA ASP A 294 24.12 1.63 43.74
C ASP A 294 25.28 2.23 42.93
N LYS A 295 25.51 3.54 43.14
CA LYS A 295 26.52 4.37 42.48
C LYS A 295 26.83 5.62 43.29
N ILE A 296 28.02 6.18 43.09
CA ILE A 296 28.55 7.33 43.89
C ILE A 296 27.82 8.67 43.67
N GLY A 297 26.93 8.76 42.68
CA GLY A 297 26.13 9.93 42.37
C GLY A 297 25.27 9.71 41.13
N PHE A 298 24.27 10.57 40.91
CA PHE A 298 23.27 10.42 39.84
C PHE A 298 23.88 10.18 38.43
N THR A 299 24.93 10.93 38.12
CA THR A 299 25.62 10.92 36.83
C THR A 299 26.71 9.85 36.68
N ALA A 300 27.06 9.14 37.76
CA ALA A 300 28.03 8.06 37.71
C ALA A 300 27.40 6.77 37.12
N PRO A 301 28.16 5.92 36.43
CA PRO A 301 27.71 4.58 36.06
C PRO A 301 27.87 3.58 37.22
N SER A 302 27.18 2.44 37.14
CA SER A 302 27.35 1.31 38.08
C SER A 302 27.91 0.05 37.41
N VAL A 303 28.92 -0.57 38.04
CA VAL A 303 29.49 -1.85 37.61
C VAL A 303 28.45 -2.96 37.66
N SER A 304 27.68 -3.05 38.76
CA SER A 304 26.68 -4.10 38.96
C SER A 304 25.50 -3.94 38.01
N GLY A 305 25.03 -2.70 37.79
CA GLY A 305 23.98 -2.39 36.82
C GLY A 305 24.37 -2.80 35.40
N GLN A 306 25.56 -2.41 34.95
CA GLN A 306 26.06 -2.77 33.62
C GLN A 306 26.30 -4.29 33.49
N ALA A 307 26.94 -4.94 34.48
CA ALA A 307 27.17 -6.39 34.44
C ALA A 307 25.85 -7.18 34.39
N ALA A 308 24.81 -6.74 35.11
CA ALA A 308 23.51 -7.38 35.12
C ALA A 308 22.81 -7.31 33.75
N VAL A 309 22.78 -6.14 33.08
CA VAL A 309 22.13 -6.02 31.76
C VAL A 309 22.87 -6.81 30.67
N ILE A 310 24.21 -6.92 30.77
CA ILE A 310 25.00 -7.73 29.85
C ILE A 310 24.66 -9.23 30.03
N LEU A 311 24.62 -9.72 31.29
CA LEU A 311 24.24 -11.10 31.60
C LEU A 311 22.81 -11.43 31.16
N GLU A 312 21.86 -10.51 31.35
CA GLU A 312 20.47 -10.69 30.95
C GLU A 312 20.32 -10.77 29.42
N ALA A 313 21.01 -9.89 28.68
CA ALA A 313 21.03 -9.93 27.21
C ALA A 313 21.70 -11.20 26.66
N GLN A 314 22.78 -11.69 27.31
CA GLN A 314 23.43 -12.96 26.98
C GLN A 314 22.51 -14.16 27.24
N ALA A 315 21.83 -14.19 28.39
CA ALA A 315 20.86 -15.23 28.74
C ALA A 315 19.67 -15.25 27.76
N GLY A 316 19.10 -14.08 27.44
CA GLY A 316 18.03 -13.94 26.46
C GLY A 316 18.44 -14.36 25.04
N ALA A 317 19.71 -14.18 24.66
CA ALA A 317 20.23 -14.63 23.38
C ALA A 317 20.48 -16.15 23.28
N GLY A 318 20.69 -16.80 24.44
CA GLY A 318 21.15 -18.20 24.51
C GLY A 318 22.56 -18.39 23.93
N ILE A 319 23.41 -17.37 24.00
CA ILE A 319 24.77 -17.36 23.42
C ILE A 319 25.80 -17.38 24.55
N HIS A 320 26.80 -18.26 24.44
CA HIS A 320 27.87 -18.38 25.43
C HIS A 320 28.86 -17.20 25.31
N PRO A 321 29.42 -16.65 26.41
CA PRO A 321 30.36 -15.53 26.35
C PRO A 321 31.58 -15.78 25.45
N GLU A 322 32.02 -17.03 25.28
CA GLU A 322 33.15 -17.40 24.41
C GLU A 322 32.85 -17.24 22.92
N ASP A 323 31.59 -17.35 22.51
CA ASP A 323 31.20 -17.17 21.11
C ASP A 323 31.05 -15.68 20.73
N ILE A 324 30.98 -14.79 21.72
CA ILE A 324 30.99 -13.33 21.54
C ILE A 324 32.44 -12.86 21.37
N SER A 325 32.80 -12.49 20.13
CA SER A 325 34.17 -12.14 19.74
C SER A 325 34.39 -10.65 19.47
N TYR A 326 33.33 -9.84 19.55
CA TYR A 326 33.41 -8.38 19.49
C TYR A 326 32.45 -7.70 20.48
N ILE A 327 32.89 -6.60 21.08
CA ILE A 327 32.03 -5.65 21.80
C ILE A 327 32.13 -4.27 21.15
N GLU A 328 31.00 -3.74 20.72
CA GLU A 328 30.82 -2.30 20.50
C GLU A 328 30.42 -1.67 21.83
N ALA A 329 31.38 -0.98 22.44
CA ALA A 329 31.23 -0.41 23.76
C ALA A 329 30.43 0.90 23.76
N HIS A 330 29.94 1.29 24.94
CA HIS A 330 29.52 2.66 25.16
C HIS A 330 30.75 3.60 25.08
N GLY A 331 31.90 3.21 25.66
CA GLY A 331 33.25 3.69 25.38
C GLY A 331 33.35 5.19 25.06
N THR A 332 33.21 6.03 26.08
CA THR A 332 33.13 7.49 25.92
C THR A 332 34.47 8.21 26.04
N GLY A 333 35.57 7.50 26.35
CA GLY A 333 36.86 8.14 26.58
C GLY A 333 36.91 8.89 27.91
N THR A 334 36.05 8.52 28.87
CA THR A 334 35.98 9.21 30.18
C THR A 334 36.83 8.49 31.22
N PRO A 335 37.58 9.23 32.07
CA PRO A 335 38.47 8.62 33.08
C PRO A 335 37.81 7.61 34.01
N LEU A 336 36.52 7.82 34.33
CA LEU A 336 35.73 6.99 35.24
C LEU A 336 34.87 5.94 34.51
N GLY A 337 34.33 6.27 33.33
CA GLY A 337 33.39 5.40 32.63
C GLY A 337 34.09 4.20 31.99
N ASP A 338 35.20 4.43 31.31
CA ASP A 338 35.91 3.39 30.56
C ASP A 338 36.41 2.23 31.46
N PRO A 339 36.98 2.46 32.66
CA PRO A 339 37.33 1.36 33.57
C PRO A 339 36.10 0.63 34.15
N ILE A 340 35.00 1.34 34.44
CA ILE A 340 33.78 0.74 34.95
C ILE A 340 33.16 -0.20 33.90
N GLU A 341 33.11 0.21 32.64
CA GLU A 341 32.57 -0.60 31.55
C GLU A 341 33.38 -1.89 31.32
N ILE A 342 34.73 -1.80 31.25
CA ILE A 342 35.56 -3.00 31.10
C ILE A 342 35.44 -3.92 32.32
N HIS A 343 35.34 -3.37 33.52
CA HIS A 343 35.16 -4.17 34.73
C HIS A 343 33.80 -4.89 34.75
N ALA A 344 32.72 -4.21 34.37
CA ALA A 344 31.39 -4.79 34.24
C ALA A 344 31.30 -5.88 33.17
N LEU A 345 31.84 -5.61 31.97
CA LEU A 345 31.96 -6.61 30.90
C LEU A 345 32.78 -7.83 31.34
N THR A 346 33.89 -7.61 32.05
CA THR A 346 34.74 -8.69 32.58
C THR A 346 33.97 -9.52 33.61
N GLN A 347 33.26 -8.88 34.54
CA GLN A 347 32.42 -9.57 35.53
C GLN A 347 31.35 -10.43 34.86
N ALA A 348 30.65 -9.91 33.85
CA ALA A 348 29.63 -10.65 33.11
C ALA A 348 30.24 -11.86 32.38
N PHE A 349 31.28 -11.66 31.56
CA PHE A 349 31.90 -12.72 30.78
C PHE A 349 32.54 -13.82 31.66
N ARG A 350 33.11 -13.46 32.81
CA ARG A 350 33.72 -14.40 33.77
C ARG A 350 32.71 -15.39 34.40
N THR A 351 31.41 -15.22 34.19
CA THR A 351 30.40 -16.24 34.54
C THR A 351 30.43 -17.46 33.62
N GLY A 352 30.88 -17.30 32.37
CA GLY A 352 30.94 -18.37 31.36
C GLY A 352 32.34 -18.73 30.87
N THR A 353 33.33 -17.82 30.93
CA THR A 353 34.67 -18.07 30.38
C THR A 353 35.83 -17.80 31.33
N ALA A 354 36.87 -18.64 31.21
CA ALA A 354 38.19 -18.45 31.79
C ALA A 354 39.23 -17.87 30.80
N LEU A 355 38.87 -17.66 29.52
CA LEU A 355 39.77 -17.14 28.49
C LEU A 355 40.06 -15.64 28.68
N SER A 356 41.21 -15.18 28.17
CA SER A 356 41.63 -13.78 28.21
C SER A 356 42.11 -13.32 26.83
N GLY A 357 41.97 -12.02 26.53
CA GLY A 357 42.48 -11.40 25.30
C GLY A 357 41.98 -12.00 23.97
N TYR A 358 40.77 -12.56 23.93
CA TYR A 358 40.19 -13.18 22.72
C TYR A 358 39.08 -12.33 22.08
N CYS A 359 38.38 -11.51 22.87
CA CYS A 359 37.27 -10.69 22.40
C CYS A 359 37.78 -9.29 22.03
N ALA A 360 37.54 -8.85 20.80
CA ALA A 360 37.87 -7.49 20.39
C ALA A 360 36.90 -6.49 21.03
N ILE A 361 37.36 -5.29 21.39
CA ILE A 361 36.50 -4.19 21.83
C ILE A 361 36.84 -2.88 21.10
N GLY A 362 35.83 -2.05 20.84
CA GLY A 362 36.00 -0.73 20.25
C GLY A 362 34.79 0.17 20.46
N SER A 363 34.91 1.44 20.06
CA SER A 363 33.82 2.43 20.13
C SER A 363 33.76 3.29 18.88
N VAL A 364 32.58 3.39 18.28
CA VAL A 364 32.23 4.27 17.16
C VAL A 364 32.46 5.76 17.48
N LYS A 365 32.45 6.11 18.78
CA LYS A 365 32.65 7.49 19.24
C LYS A 365 34.07 7.99 18.98
N THR A 366 35.03 7.09 18.81
CA THR A 366 36.40 7.44 18.37
C THR A 366 36.44 7.93 16.91
N ASN A 367 35.41 7.66 16.10
CA ASN A 367 35.31 8.12 14.72
C ASN A 367 34.37 9.34 14.56
N ILE A 368 33.23 9.35 15.26
CA ILE A 368 32.15 10.32 15.03
C ILE A 368 31.69 11.07 16.30
N GLY A 369 32.43 10.99 17.39
CA GLY A 369 32.02 11.52 18.70
C GLY A 369 30.76 10.85 19.26
N HIS A 370 30.21 11.44 20.33
CA HIS A 370 29.01 10.97 20.97
C HIS A 370 27.77 11.60 20.33
N ALA A 371 27.09 10.86 19.45
CA ALA A 371 25.83 11.25 18.79
C ALA A 371 24.59 11.24 19.72
N ASP A 372 24.76 11.59 21.00
CA ASP A 372 23.77 11.59 22.09
C ASP A 372 22.68 10.47 21.98
N THR A 373 21.41 10.82 21.76
CA THR A 373 20.28 9.87 21.66
C THR A 373 20.45 8.85 20.54
N ALA A 374 21.16 9.18 19.46
CA ALA A 374 21.46 8.33 18.31
C ALA A 374 22.73 7.47 18.50
N ALA A 375 23.47 7.61 19.61
CA ALA A 375 24.73 6.90 19.81
C ALA A 375 24.58 5.36 19.86
N GLY A 376 23.48 4.86 20.44
CA GLY A 376 23.19 3.42 20.50
C GLY A 376 22.99 2.78 19.13
N VAL A 377 22.12 3.38 18.30
CA VAL A 377 21.88 2.90 16.93
C VAL A 377 23.09 3.12 16.01
N ALA A 378 23.94 4.13 16.23
CA ALA A 378 25.19 4.27 15.50
C ALA A 378 26.15 3.08 15.73
N GLY A 379 26.28 2.64 17.00
CA GLY A 379 27.04 1.43 17.36
C GLY A 379 26.41 0.14 16.80
N LEU A 380 25.08 0.04 16.85
CA LEU A 380 24.33 -1.08 16.26
C LEU A 380 24.56 -1.19 14.74
N ILE A 381 24.48 -0.06 14.02
CA ILE A 381 24.72 0.03 12.56
C ILE A 381 26.17 -0.36 12.23
N LYS A 382 27.17 0.18 12.96
CA LYS A 382 28.58 -0.22 12.81
C LYS A 382 28.75 -1.73 12.98
N THR A 383 28.10 -2.32 13.98
CA THR A 383 28.20 -3.75 14.30
C THR A 383 27.51 -4.62 13.24
N ALA A 384 26.32 -4.22 12.77
CA ALA A 384 25.62 -4.89 11.67
C ALA A 384 26.47 -4.91 10.39
N LEU A 385 27.11 -3.78 10.05
CA LEU A 385 28.02 -3.67 8.91
C LEU A 385 29.30 -4.50 9.10
N ALA A 386 29.89 -4.51 10.30
CA ALA A 386 31.07 -5.31 10.62
C ALA A 386 30.80 -6.82 10.47
N LEU A 387 29.61 -7.28 10.89
CA LEU A 387 29.14 -8.66 10.67
C LEU A 387 28.95 -8.95 9.17
N LYS A 388 28.21 -8.10 8.45
CA LYS A 388 27.97 -8.24 7.00
C LYS A 388 29.26 -8.29 6.18
N HIS A 389 30.21 -7.40 6.47
CA HIS A 389 31.49 -7.30 5.78
C HIS A 389 32.60 -8.17 6.40
N LYS A 390 32.29 -8.95 7.44
CA LYS A 390 33.21 -9.89 8.13
C LYS A 390 34.55 -9.23 8.50
N THR A 391 34.49 -7.98 8.95
CA THR A 391 35.64 -7.08 9.14
C THR A 391 35.39 -6.19 10.36
N LEU A 392 36.38 -6.06 11.25
CA LEU A 392 36.34 -5.16 12.39
C LEU A 392 37.04 -3.82 12.03
N PRO A 393 36.35 -2.67 12.10
CA PRO A 393 36.97 -1.35 12.00
C PRO A 393 37.87 -1.03 13.19
N ALA A 394 38.86 -0.15 12.97
CA ALA A 394 39.72 0.36 14.03
C ALA A 394 38.95 1.26 15.02
N SER A 395 39.21 1.08 16.32
CA SER A 395 38.90 2.04 17.37
C SER A 395 40.07 3.02 17.48
N LEU A 396 39.82 4.30 17.19
CA LEU A 396 40.89 5.29 17.01
C LEU A 396 41.45 5.83 18.33
N HIS A 397 42.59 6.51 18.23
CA HIS A 397 43.29 7.23 19.30
C HIS A 397 43.81 6.39 20.48
N PHE A 398 43.75 5.06 20.39
CA PHE A 398 44.34 4.13 21.36
C PHE A 398 45.83 3.90 21.07
N ASN A 399 46.69 4.40 21.95
CA ASN A 399 48.16 4.23 21.91
C ASN A 399 48.67 3.41 23.11
N GLN A 400 48.11 3.65 24.29
CA GLN A 400 48.49 2.97 25.53
C GLN A 400 47.25 2.70 26.36
N ALA A 401 47.09 1.47 26.86
CA ALA A 401 45.98 1.12 27.74
C ALA A 401 45.95 1.99 29.01
N ASN A 402 44.76 2.45 29.39
CA ASN A 402 44.52 3.12 30.67
C ASN A 402 44.95 2.21 31.84
N PRO A 403 45.86 2.66 32.74
CA PRO A 403 46.41 1.84 33.81
C PRO A 403 45.39 1.43 34.88
N GLN A 404 44.17 2.01 34.87
CA GLN A 404 43.05 1.57 35.71
C GLN A 404 42.30 0.35 35.13
N ILE A 405 42.66 -0.09 33.92
CA ILE A 405 42.01 -1.18 33.19
C ILE A 405 42.95 -2.38 33.08
N ASP A 406 42.61 -3.49 33.73
CA ASP A 406 43.36 -4.75 33.60
C ASP A 406 42.94 -5.52 32.34
N PHE A 407 43.42 -5.07 31.18
CA PHE A 407 43.28 -5.82 29.94
C PHE A 407 44.03 -7.16 29.95
N THR A 408 45.03 -7.36 30.82
CA THR A 408 45.84 -8.59 30.84
C THR A 408 45.04 -9.77 31.39
N SER A 409 44.23 -9.54 32.44
CA SER A 409 43.36 -10.57 33.01
C SER A 409 41.94 -10.59 32.44
N SER A 410 41.53 -9.62 31.61
CA SER A 410 40.20 -9.57 31.01
C SER A 410 40.06 -10.43 29.72
N PRO A 411 38.83 -10.77 29.30
CA PRO A 411 38.53 -11.32 27.98
C PRO A 411 38.95 -10.45 26.79
N PHE A 412 39.18 -9.14 27.01
CA PHE A 412 39.12 -8.13 25.94
C PHE A 412 40.49 -7.62 25.48
N PHE A 413 40.56 -7.18 24.23
CA PHE A 413 41.65 -6.35 23.70
C PHE A 413 41.08 -5.25 22.78
N VAL A 414 41.66 -4.05 22.81
CA VAL A 414 41.20 -2.95 21.96
C VAL A 414 41.59 -3.20 20.50
N CYS A 415 40.62 -3.10 19.60
CA CYS A 415 40.84 -3.26 18.16
C CYS A 415 41.39 -1.97 17.54
N SER A 416 42.66 -1.65 17.78
CA SER A 416 43.31 -0.41 17.33
C SER A 416 43.59 -0.34 15.82
N GLU A 417 43.47 -1.45 15.11
CA GLU A 417 43.69 -1.55 13.66
C GLU A 417 42.50 -2.25 12.98
N GLN A 418 42.24 -1.91 11.72
CA GLN A 418 41.25 -2.60 10.91
C GLN A 418 41.73 -4.03 10.62
N ARG A 419 40.85 -5.03 10.78
CA ARG A 419 41.23 -6.43 10.58
C ARG A 419 40.07 -7.31 10.11
N PRO A 420 40.36 -8.40 9.34
CA PRO A 420 39.37 -9.43 9.06
C PRO A 420 38.82 -10.01 10.37
N TRP A 421 37.52 -10.30 10.38
CA TRP A 421 36.85 -11.00 11.47
C TRP A 421 36.72 -12.48 11.09
N PRO A 422 37.58 -13.39 11.58
CA PRO A 422 37.42 -14.80 11.32
C PRO A 422 36.19 -15.36 12.05
N SER A 423 35.70 -16.50 11.57
CA SER A 423 34.71 -17.34 12.25
C SER A 423 35.33 -18.71 12.47
N GLU A 424 35.09 -19.33 13.63
CA GLU A 424 35.42 -20.74 13.83
C GLU A 424 34.57 -21.61 12.89
N ALA A 425 35.07 -22.78 12.51
CA ALA A 425 34.42 -23.62 11.51
C ALA A 425 33.01 -24.05 11.96
N GLY A 426 31.99 -23.51 11.28
CA GLY A 426 30.58 -23.77 11.57
C GLY A 426 29.95 -22.91 12.67
N LYS A 427 30.68 -21.95 13.27
CA LYS A 427 30.11 -21.00 14.24
C LYS A 427 29.86 -19.62 13.62
N PRO A 428 28.67 -19.02 13.83
CA PRO A 428 28.40 -17.65 13.42
C PRO A 428 29.14 -16.62 14.29
N ARG A 429 29.64 -15.53 13.71
CA ARG A 429 30.19 -14.39 14.46
C ARG A 429 29.12 -13.78 15.36
N CYS A 430 29.43 -13.58 16.63
CA CYS A 430 28.56 -12.89 17.59
C CYS A 430 29.23 -11.66 18.20
N ALA A 431 28.43 -10.64 18.50
CA ALA A 431 28.85 -9.37 19.09
C ALA A 431 27.89 -8.89 20.18
N GLY A 432 28.40 -8.08 21.11
CA GLY A 432 27.59 -7.26 22.01
C GLY A 432 27.64 -5.78 21.62
N VAL A 433 26.56 -5.05 21.86
CA VAL A 433 26.48 -3.59 21.67
C VAL A 433 25.94 -2.96 22.96
N SER A 434 26.70 -2.04 23.56
CA SER A 434 26.35 -1.34 24.80
C SER A 434 25.96 0.11 24.57
N SER A 435 24.95 0.61 25.28
CA SER A 435 24.82 2.05 25.52
C SER A 435 24.21 2.35 26.89
N PHE A 436 24.84 3.26 27.62
CA PHE A 436 24.52 3.57 29.01
C PHE A 436 24.12 5.05 29.13
N GLY A 437 22.90 5.31 29.58
CA GLY A 437 22.34 6.66 29.70
C GLY A 437 22.76 7.32 31.01
N ILE A 438 23.08 8.62 30.98
CA ILE A 438 23.24 9.41 32.22
C ILE A 438 21.94 9.36 33.03
N GLY A 439 22.06 9.22 34.36
CA GLY A 439 20.94 8.83 35.23
C GLY A 439 20.85 7.30 35.46
N GLY A 440 21.48 6.49 34.61
CA GLY A 440 21.77 5.07 34.86
C GLY A 440 20.92 4.05 34.12
N THR A 441 20.15 4.45 33.10
CA THR A 441 19.41 3.47 32.28
C THR A 441 20.35 2.82 31.27
N ASN A 442 20.60 1.53 31.44
CA ASN A 442 21.52 0.77 30.62
C ASN A 442 20.78 -0.06 29.57
N ALA A 443 21.38 -0.25 28.39
CA ALA A 443 20.91 -1.15 27.35
C ALA A 443 22.07 -1.97 26.78
N HIS A 444 21.85 -3.27 26.58
CA HIS A 444 22.80 -4.16 25.90
C HIS A 444 22.07 -5.06 24.89
N VAL A 445 22.68 -5.27 23.72
CA VAL A 445 22.13 -6.08 22.62
C VAL A 445 23.16 -7.09 22.15
N ILE A 446 22.77 -8.36 22.04
CA ILE A 446 23.58 -9.42 21.43
C ILE A 446 23.16 -9.61 19.97
N MET A 447 24.13 -9.47 19.08
CA MET A 447 23.99 -9.61 17.63
C MET A 447 24.74 -10.83 17.11
N GLN A 448 24.30 -11.35 15.97
CA GLN A 448 24.88 -12.47 15.26
C GLN A 448 24.88 -12.21 13.74
N GLU A 449 25.83 -12.81 13.01
CA GLU A 449 25.83 -12.73 11.54
C GLU A 449 24.54 -13.31 10.95
N ALA A 450 24.13 -12.76 9.80
CA ALA A 450 22.97 -13.27 9.07
C ALA A 450 23.19 -14.74 8.65
N PRO A 451 22.15 -15.59 8.68
CA PRO A 451 22.28 -16.98 8.25
C PRO A 451 22.69 -17.06 6.78
N ALA A 452 23.60 -17.97 6.47
CA ALA A 452 24.03 -18.21 5.10
C ALA A 452 22.88 -18.85 4.29
N LEU A 453 22.20 -18.05 3.48
CA LEU A 453 21.26 -18.55 2.48
C LEU A 453 22.05 -19.23 1.36
N ALA A 454 21.60 -20.41 0.93
CA ALA A 454 22.23 -21.09 -0.20
C ALA A 454 22.12 -20.25 -1.49
N ASP A 455 23.24 -20.15 -2.21
CA ASP A 455 23.32 -19.63 -3.57
C ASP A 455 22.85 -20.70 -4.57
N GLU A 456 21.62 -21.15 -4.38
CA GLU A 456 20.95 -21.98 -5.38
C GLU A 456 20.60 -21.14 -6.59
N THR A 457 20.98 -21.63 -7.77
CA THR A 457 20.59 -21.06 -9.07
C THR A 457 19.09 -21.25 -9.27
N ARG A 458 18.31 -20.32 -8.72
CA ARG A 458 16.84 -20.31 -8.80
C ARG A 458 16.42 -19.89 -10.22
N PRO A 459 15.66 -20.71 -10.98
CA PRO A 459 15.24 -20.40 -12.34
C PRO A 459 14.53 -19.04 -12.45
N SER A 460 14.81 -18.33 -13.53
CA SER A 460 14.19 -17.06 -13.90
C SER A 460 14.14 -16.94 -15.42
N ARG A 461 13.33 -16.01 -15.92
CA ARG A 461 13.35 -15.60 -17.34
C ARG A 461 14.76 -15.14 -17.76
N PRO A 462 15.18 -15.37 -19.02
CA PRO A 462 16.49 -14.90 -19.51
C PRO A 462 16.54 -13.38 -19.69
N LEU A 463 15.39 -12.74 -19.91
CA LEU A 463 15.24 -11.29 -19.96
C LEU A 463 14.44 -10.80 -18.74
N GLN A 464 14.82 -9.63 -18.24
CA GLN A 464 14.26 -9.03 -17.03
C GLN A 464 13.69 -7.65 -17.34
N LEU A 465 12.47 -7.38 -16.87
CA LEU A 465 11.83 -6.06 -16.95
C LEU A 465 12.15 -5.25 -15.69
N LEU A 466 13.02 -4.25 -15.82
CA LEU A 466 13.32 -3.29 -14.77
C LEU A 466 12.40 -2.07 -14.90
N VAL A 467 11.80 -1.65 -13.79
CA VAL A 467 10.97 -0.43 -13.74
C VAL A 467 11.54 0.58 -12.75
N LEU A 468 11.48 1.86 -13.11
CA LEU A 468 11.87 2.99 -12.26
C LEU A 468 10.74 4.01 -12.24
N SER A 469 10.50 4.63 -11.07
CA SER A 469 9.51 5.71 -10.97
C SER A 469 9.88 6.79 -9.95
N ALA A 470 9.41 8.02 -10.17
CA ALA A 470 9.59 9.13 -9.23
C ALA A 470 8.45 10.18 -9.27
N LYS A 471 8.38 11.07 -8.26
CA LYS A 471 7.39 12.17 -8.19
C LYS A 471 7.65 13.27 -9.25
N SER A 472 8.87 13.39 -9.78
CA SER A 472 9.26 14.30 -10.88
C SER A 472 10.12 13.61 -11.97
N PRO A 473 10.30 14.24 -13.15
CA PRO A 473 11.25 13.78 -14.17
C PRO A 473 12.72 13.84 -13.73
N ALA A 474 13.13 14.88 -12.99
CA ALA A 474 14.51 15.04 -12.55
C ALA A 474 14.91 13.96 -11.51
N ALA A 475 14.00 13.64 -10.60
CA ALA A 475 14.17 12.51 -9.68
C ALA A 475 14.21 11.16 -10.42
N LEU A 476 13.46 10.98 -11.53
CA LEU A 476 13.51 9.76 -12.34
C LEU A 476 14.88 9.60 -13.03
N ASP A 477 15.45 10.68 -13.55
CA ASP A 477 16.80 10.67 -14.13
C ASP A 477 17.88 10.40 -13.07
N ALA A 478 17.79 11.04 -11.90
CA ALA A 478 18.69 10.75 -10.78
C ALA A 478 18.59 9.29 -10.31
N ALA A 479 17.39 8.71 -10.23
CA ALA A 479 17.18 7.31 -9.86
C ALA A 479 17.83 6.35 -10.88
N THR A 480 17.79 6.74 -12.16
CA THR A 480 18.37 5.97 -13.26
C THR A 480 19.89 5.96 -13.19
N LEU A 481 20.52 7.12 -12.92
CA LEU A 481 21.97 7.22 -12.71
C LEU A 481 22.42 6.47 -11.44
N ASN A 482 21.64 6.54 -10.36
CA ASN A 482 21.92 5.80 -9.13
C ASN A 482 21.90 4.28 -9.36
N LEU A 483 20.89 3.76 -10.08
CA LEU A 483 20.82 2.34 -10.43
C LEU A 483 21.99 1.93 -11.34
N GLN A 484 22.35 2.77 -12.32
CA GLN A 484 23.49 2.53 -13.19
C GLN A 484 24.79 2.38 -12.40
N ALA A 485 25.09 3.32 -11.48
CA ALA A 485 26.29 3.32 -10.65
C ALA A 485 26.31 2.11 -9.69
N HIS A 486 25.15 1.72 -9.16
CA HIS A 486 25.00 0.52 -8.34
C HIS A 486 25.35 -0.76 -9.11
N LEU A 487 24.84 -0.91 -10.34
CA LEU A 487 25.15 -2.06 -11.21
C LEU A 487 26.65 -2.13 -11.57
N GLN A 488 27.32 -0.98 -11.74
CA GLN A 488 28.78 -0.93 -11.97
C GLN A 488 29.57 -1.39 -10.74
N ARG A 489 29.07 -1.08 -9.53
CA ARG A 489 29.69 -1.45 -8.25
C ARG A 489 29.44 -2.92 -7.88
N TYR A 490 28.30 -3.47 -8.28
CA TYR A 490 27.85 -4.83 -7.96
C TYR A 490 27.53 -5.66 -9.22
N PRO A 491 28.50 -5.88 -10.15
CA PRO A 491 28.26 -6.49 -11.47
C PRO A 491 27.90 -7.99 -11.42
N LEU A 492 27.97 -8.62 -10.25
CA LEU A 492 27.59 -10.03 -10.01
C LEU A 492 26.25 -10.17 -9.26
N GLN A 493 25.52 -9.07 -9.03
CA GLN A 493 24.21 -9.14 -8.38
C GLN A 493 23.19 -9.84 -9.31
N ASN A 494 22.36 -10.71 -8.74
CA ASN A 494 21.33 -11.41 -9.51
C ASN A 494 20.29 -10.42 -10.06
N LEU A 495 20.16 -10.35 -11.39
CA LEU A 495 19.29 -9.38 -12.05
C LEU A 495 17.80 -9.65 -11.80
N ALA A 496 17.39 -10.91 -11.65
CA ALA A 496 15.98 -11.26 -11.40
C ALA A 496 15.53 -10.89 -9.99
N ASP A 497 16.38 -11.08 -8.97
CA ASP A 497 16.13 -10.59 -7.60
C ASP A 497 16.11 -9.04 -7.55
N LEU A 498 16.90 -8.36 -8.38
CA LEU A 498 16.86 -6.90 -8.57
C LEU A 498 15.57 -6.42 -9.25
N ALA A 499 15.18 -7.05 -10.36
CA ALA A 499 13.94 -6.77 -11.09
C ALA A 499 12.72 -7.00 -10.19
N TYR A 500 12.71 -8.10 -9.44
CA TYR A 500 11.70 -8.37 -8.42
C TYR A 500 11.61 -7.26 -7.38
N THR A 501 12.76 -6.80 -6.86
CA THR A 501 12.80 -5.72 -5.87
C THR A 501 12.26 -4.40 -6.45
N LEU A 502 12.62 -4.04 -7.68
CA LEU A 502 12.09 -2.83 -8.34
C LEU A 502 10.57 -2.93 -8.59
N ASN A 503 10.09 -4.08 -9.02
CA ASN A 503 8.70 -4.26 -9.45
C ASN A 503 7.74 -4.45 -8.26
N ARG A 504 8.12 -5.25 -7.25
CA ARG A 504 7.29 -5.58 -6.07
C ARG A 504 7.55 -4.68 -4.86
N CYS A 505 8.77 -4.20 -4.69
CA CYS A 505 9.27 -3.68 -3.40
C CYS A 505 9.60 -2.18 -3.45
N ARG A 506 9.02 -1.45 -4.41
CA ARG A 506 9.12 0.01 -4.57
C ARG A 506 7.75 0.61 -4.84
N GLN A 507 7.54 1.85 -4.39
CA GLN A 507 6.32 2.60 -4.69
C GLN A 507 6.31 3.06 -6.16
N ALA A 508 5.22 2.79 -6.89
CA ALA A 508 5.07 3.13 -8.30
C ALA A 508 4.51 4.54 -8.51
N PHE A 509 5.39 5.55 -8.48
CA PHE A 509 5.07 6.96 -8.74
C PHE A 509 4.67 7.24 -10.21
N ARG A 510 4.27 8.49 -10.50
CA ARG A 510 3.70 8.88 -11.80
C ARG A 510 4.71 8.96 -12.96
N ASN A 511 5.91 9.50 -12.74
CA ASN A 511 6.93 9.56 -13.80
C ASN A 511 7.62 8.21 -13.81
N ARG A 512 7.61 7.52 -14.95
CA ARG A 512 7.97 6.11 -15.06
C ARG A 512 8.96 5.90 -16.21
N ARG A 513 9.88 4.94 -16.06
CA ARG A 513 10.84 4.47 -17.08
C ARG A 513 10.90 2.95 -17.02
N LEU A 514 10.98 2.30 -18.18
CA LEU A 514 11.17 0.85 -18.31
C LEU A 514 12.52 0.54 -18.96
N LEU A 515 13.04 -0.66 -18.69
CA LEU A 515 14.17 -1.26 -19.40
C LEU A 515 13.97 -2.78 -19.45
N VAL A 516 14.22 -3.39 -20.61
CA VAL A 516 14.33 -4.85 -20.75
C VAL A 516 15.80 -5.17 -21.05
N CYS A 517 16.37 -6.12 -20.31
CA CYS A 517 17.80 -6.45 -20.38
C CYS A 517 18.08 -7.89 -19.93
N ALA A 518 19.17 -8.48 -20.40
CA ALA A 518 19.56 -9.86 -20.10
C ALA A 518 20.39 -10.01 -18.81
N ASP A 519 21.32 -9.08 -18.55
CA ASP A 519 22.23 -9.14 -17.41
C ASP A 519 22.56 -7.74 -16.84
N ALA A 520 23.25 -7.71 -15.69
CA ALA A 520 23.61 -6.49 -14.98
C ALA A 520 24.57 -5.57 -15.75
N GLN A 521 25.44 -6.12 -16.60
CA GLN A 521 26.37 -5.34 -17.43
C GLN A 521 25.60 -4.72 -18.60
N ASP A 522 24.73 -5.49 -19.25
CA ASP A 522 23.84 -5.00 -20.28
C ASP A 522 22.94 -3.87 -19.76
N ALA A 523 22.27 -4.10 -18.63
CA ALA A 523 21.48 -3.08 -17.94
C ALA A 523 22.30 -1.80 -17.66
N SER A 524 23.53 -1.92 -17.15
CA SER A 524 24.38 -0.75 -16.87
C SER A 524 24.80 0.01 -18.13
N ARG A 525 25.12 -0.68 -19.23
CA ARG A 525 25.42 -0.04 -20.53
C ARG A 525 24.20 0.66 -21.10
N GLN A 526 23.04 0.01 -21.01
CA GLN A 526 21.77 0.56 -21.49
C GLN A 526 21.41 1.82 -20.69
N LEU A 527 21.35 1.76 -19.35
CA LEU A 527 21.04 2.90 -18.48
C LEU A 527 21.98 4.12 -18.66
N ALA A 528 23.20 3.93 -19.19
CA ALA A 528 24.10 5.04 -19.56
C ALA A 528 23.50 5.98 -20.63
N GLN A 529 22.55 5.48 -21.44
CA GLN A 529 21.92 6.20 -22.54
C GLN A 529 20.44 6.53 -22.23
N ALA A 530 20.12 6.69 -20.93
CA ALA A 530 18.76 6.75 -20.37
C ALA A 530 17.74 7.66 -21.08
N GLN A 531 18.20 8.75 -21.71
CA GLN A 531 17.36 9.68 -22.47
C GLN A 531 16.73 9.05 -23.73
N GLN A 532 17.18 7.86 -24.14
CA GLN A 532 16.67 7.12 -25.29
C GLN A 532 15.57 6.10 -24.93
N PHE A 533 15.34 5.79 -23.64
CA PHE A 533 14.32 4.81 -23.25
C PHE A 533 12.92 5.39 -23.19
N PRO A 534 11.88 4.55 -23.39
CA PRO A 534 10.51 4.90 -23.09
C PRO A 534 10.35 5.39 -21.64
N SER A 535 9.92 6.65 -21.52
CA SER A 535 9.40 7.21 -20.28
C SER A 535 7.95 7.63 -20.46
N GLY A 536 7.18 7.58 -19.37
CA GLY A 536 5.77 7.91 -19.36
C GLY A 536 5.38 8.67 -18.09
N ILE A 537 4.23 9.34 -18.16
CA ILE A 537 3.54 9.86 -16.99
C ILE A 537 2.25 9.06 -16.87
N ALA A 538 2.17 8.23 -15.83
CA ALA A 538 0.96 7.48 -15.52
C ALA A 538 -0.15 8.43 -15.05
N THR A 539 -1.37 8.17 -15.52
CA THR A 539 -2.60 8.88 -15.11
C THR A 539 -3.09 8.39 -13.74
N GLU A 540 -3.89 9.19 -13.05
CA GLU A 540 -4.51 8.83 -11.78
C GLU A 540 -5.59 7.75 -11.94
N THR A 541 -6.35 7.84 -13.04
CA THR A 541 -7.23 6.76 -13.50
C THR A 541 -6.42 5.71 -14.26
N ALA A 542 -6.72 4.43 -13.99
CA ALA A 542 -6.16 3.34 -14.80
C ALA A 542 -6.70 3.44 -16.24
N PRO A 543 -5.86 3.28 -17.27
CA PRO A 543 -6.30 3.31 -18.65
C PRO A 543 -7.18 2.08 -18.96
N ARG A 544 -8.17 2.26 -19.83
CA ARG A 544 -9.02 1.16 -20.31
C ARG A 544 -8.30 0.41 -21.42
N ILE A 545 -8.25 -0.92 -21.34
CA ILE A 545 -7.45 -1.76 -22.24
C ILE A 545 -8.38 -2.61 -23.12
N ALA A 546 -8.20 -2.56 -24.43
CA ALA A 546 -8.91 -3.44 -25.36
C ALA A 546 -7.98 -4.51 -25.95
N PHE A 547 -8.40 -5.78 -25.92
CA PHE A 547 -7.69 -6.85 -26.60
C PHE A 547 -8.21 -7.02 -28.02
N LEU A 548 -7.31 -6.97 -29.00
CA LEU A 548 -7.57 -7.24 -30.41
C LEU A 548 -7.14 -8.67 -30.73
N LEU A 549 -8.08 -9.53 -31.13
CA LEU A 549 -7.84 -10.95 -31.37
C LEU A 549 -7.85 -11.21 -32.90
N PRO A 550 -6.70 -11.57 -33.52
CA PRO A 550 -6.58 -11.63 -34.98
C PRO A 550 -7.44 -12.70 -35.67
N GLY A 551 -7.37 -12.71 -37.00
CA GLY A 551 -8.10 -13.64 -37.85
C GLY A 551 -7.19 -14.60 -38.60
N GLN A 552 -7.79 -15.57 -39.28
CA GLN A 552 -7.04 -16.49 -40.15
C GLN A 552 -6.24 -15.73 -41.23
N GLY A 553 -4.96 -16.05 -41.34
CA GLY A 553 -3.95 -15.33 -42.11
C GLY A 553 -2.80 -14.80 -41.25
N ALA A 554 -2.99 -14.75 -39.93
CA ALA A 554 -1.96 -14.32 -38.98
C ALA A 554 -0.99 -15.43 -38.55
N GLN A 555 -1.39 -16.71 -38.67
CA GLN A 555 -0.61 -17.86 -38.19
C GLN A 555 0.70 -18.10 -38.95
N TYR A 556 1.72 -18.59 -38.24
CA TYR A 556 2.98 -19.11 -38.79
C TYR A 556 3.49 -20.27 -37.92
N GLY A 557 4.28 -21.17 -38.50
CA GLY A 557 4.90 -22.26 -37.75
C GLY A 557 5.95 -21.73 -36.77
N GLY A 558 5.99 -22.28 -35.56
CA GLY A 558 6.86 -21.83 -34.46
C GLY A 558 6.31 -20.63 -33.66
N MET A 559 5.08 -20.15 -33.92
CA MET A 559 4.53 -19.00 -33.19
C MET A 559 4.34 -19.27 -31.68
N ALA A 560 4.78 -18.33 -30.85
CA ALA A 560 4.74 -18.42 -29.39
C ALA A 560 5.50 -19.63 -28.80
N GLN A 561 6.53 -20.13 -29.49
CA GLN A 561 7.31 -21.27 -29.01
C GLN A 561 8.16 -20.88 -27.78
N THR A 562 8.79 -19.71 -27.81
CA THR A 562 9.64 -19.26 -26.68
C THR A 562 8.80 -19.04 -25.42
N LEU A 563 7.56 -18.54 -25.58
CA LEU A 563 6.62 -18.44 -24.46
C LEU A 563 6.12 -19.80 -23.96
N TYR A 564 6.01 -20.82 -24.82
CA TYR A 564 5.68 -22.18 -24.40
C TYR A 564 6.81 -22.83 -23.59
N ASP A 565 8.07 -22.52 -23.91
CA ASP A 565 9.23 -23.01 -23.16
C ASP A 565 9.42 -22.24 -21.84
N GLU A 566 9.20 -20.91 -21.83
CA GLU A 566 9.53 -20.04 -20.68
C GLU A 566 8.36 -19.75 -19.71
N GLU A 567 7.12 -19.56 -20.21
CA GLU A 567 5.99 -19.09 -19.38
C GLU A 567 5.04 -20.23 -18.97
N VAL A 568 4.99 -20.52 -17.66
CA VAL A 568 4.19 -21.61 -17.09
C VAL A 568 2.71 -21.51 -17.44
N VAL A 569 2.09 -20.34 -17.21
CA VAL A 569 0.65 -20.11 -17.49
C VAL A 569 0.32 -20.30 -18.97
N PHE A 570 1.21 -19.87 -19.85
CA PHE A 570 1.04 -20.03 -21.29
C PHE A 570 1.11 -21.51 -21.67
N ARG A 571 2.19 -22.21 -21.27
CA ARG A 571 2.37 -23.65 -21.50
C ARG A 571 1.21 -24.50 -21.01
N GLU A 572 0.80 -24.32 -19.75
CA GLU A 572 -0.32 -25.08 -19.16
C GLU A 572 -1.64 -24.83 -19.91
N THR A 573 -1.87 -23.61 -20.39
CA THR A 573 -3.04 -23.28 -21.19
C THR A 573 -2.98 -23.95 -22.58
N ILE A 574 -1.82 -23.92 -23.25
CA ILE A 574 -1.61 -24.61 -24.54
C ILE A 574 -1.81 -26.13 -24.38
N ASP A 575 -1.22 -26.73 -23.35
CA ASP A 575 -1.31 -28.17 -23.08
C ASP A 575 -2.74 -28.61 -22.81
N HIS A 576 -3.45 -27.88 -21.94
CA HIS A 576 -4.87 -28.14 -21.68
C HIS A 576 -5.71 -28.05 -22.95
N CYS A 577 -5.48 -27.03 -23.79
CA CYS A 577 -6.19 -26.91 -25.06
C CYS A 577 -5.86 -28.04 -26.04
N ALA A 578 -4.60 -28.47 -26.11
CA ALA A 578 -4.14 -29.54 -26.98
C ALA A 578 -4.79 -30.89 -26.62
N GLU A 579 -4.88 -31.21 -25.32
CA GLU A 579 -5.57 -32.40 -24.83
C GLU A 579 -7.05 -32.42 -25.23
N ARG A 580 -7.75 -31.29 -25.12
CA ARG A 580 -9.18 -31.18 -25.47
C ARG A 580 -9.44 -31.12 -26.98
N LEU A 581 -8.48 -30.64 -27.79
CA LEU A 581 -8.58 -30.66 -29.25
C LEU A 581 -8.29 -32.04 -29.86
N ARG A 582 -7.45 -32.87 -29.22
CA ARG A 582 -6.99 -34.15 -29.77
C ARG A 582 -8.12 -35.08 -30.26
N PRO A 583 -9.27 -35.24 -29.57
CA PRO A 583 -10.41 -36.03 -30.06
C PRO A 583 -11.10 -35.45 -31.30
N HIS A 584 -10.98 -34.14 -31.53
CA HIS A 584 -11.62 -33.43 -32.64
C HIS A 584 -10.73 -33.32 -33.89
N LEU A 585 -9.40 -33.29 -33.71
CA LEU A 585 -8.42 -33.18 -34.79
C LEU A 585 -7.85 -34.54 -35.22
N GLY A 586 -7.76 -35.52 -34.31
CA GLY A 586 -7.12 -36.82 -34.54
C GLY A 586 -5.59 -36.80 -34.40
N SER A 587 -4.98 -35.63 -34.24
CA SER A 587 -3.56 -35.40 -33.96
C SER A 587 -3.39 -34.45 -32.76
N ASP A 588 -2.15 -34.27 -32.30
CA ASP A 588 -1.83 -33.22 -31.33
C ASP A 588 -1.63 -31.88 -32.05
N ILE A 589 -2.26 -30.79 -31.58
CA ILE A 589 -2.11 -29.47 -32.22
C ILE A 589 -0.69 -28.91 -32.05
N ARG A 590 0.04 -29.35 -31.02
CA ARG A 590 1.44 -28.95 -30.77
C ARG A 590 2.39 -29.46 -31.87
N GLU A 591 2.05 -30.58 -32.52
CA GLU A 591 2.77 -31.08 -33.71
C GLU A 591 2.56 -30.19 -34.95
N ALA A 592 1.53 -29.34 -34.98
CA ALA A 592 1.33 -28.36 -36.05
C ALA A 592 1.86 -26.96 -35.69
N LEU A 593 1.93 -26.64 -34.39
CA LEU A 593 2.50 -25.39 -33.88
C LEU A 593 4.03 -25.40 -33.90
N TYR A 594 4.65 -26.47 -33.37
CA TYR A 594 6.08 -26.48 -33.03
C TYR A 594 6.90 -27.54 -33.78
N ALA A 595 6.31 -28.68 -34.15
CA ALA A 595 6.98 -29.64 -35.01
C ALA A 595 6.87 -29.21 -36.48
N ASN A 596 8.00 -29.17 -37.20
CA ASN A 596 8.08 -28.65 -38.57
C ASN A 596 7.56 -29.68 -39.62
N THR A 597 6.45 -30.36 -39.29
CA THR A 597 5.97 -31.60 -39.92
C THR A 597 4.60 -31.47 -40.60
N SER A 598 3.84 -30.43 -40.26
CA SER A 598 2.46 -30.23 -40.71
C SER A 598 2.27 -28.82 -41.30
N ASP A 599 1.49 -28.69 -42.37
CA ASP A 599 1.17 -27.40 -42.97
C ASP A 599 0.08 -26.67 -42.16
N ILE A 600 0.52 -25.77 -41.25
CA ILE A 600 -0.35 -24.89 -40.46
C ILE A 600 -1.20 -23.93 -41.33
N GLY A 601 -0.94 -23.83 -42.63
CA GLY A 601 -1.78 -23.12 -43.60
C GLY A 601 -3.12 -23.80 -43.90
N GLN A 602 -3.28 -25.10 -43.58
CA GLN A 602 -4.54 -25.81 -43.75
C GLN A 602 -5.60 -25.32 -42.76
N THR A 603 -6.80 -24.96 -43.24
CA THR A 603 -7.86 -24.33 -42.43
C THR A 603 -8.31 -25.19 -41.25
N ALA A 604 -8.23 -26.53 -41.37
CA ALA A 604 -8.54 -27.46 -40.30
C ALA A 604 -7.57 -27.39 -39.10
N LEU A 605 -6.33 -26.92 -39.32
CA LEU A 605 -5.31 -26.74 -38.28
C LEU A 605 -5.14 -25.25 -37.92
N ALA A 606 -5.20 -24.35 -38.90
CA ALA A 606 -5.00 -22.91 -38.72
C ALA A 606 -5.98 -22.28 -37.71
N GLN A 607 -7.28 -22.63 -37.77
CA GLN A 607 -8.28 -22.01 -36.90
C GLN A 607 -8.16 -22.48 -35.44
N PRO A 608 -8.01 -23.79 -35.14
CA PRO A 608 -7.67 -24.24 -33.79
C PRO A 608 -6.33 -23.70 -33.28
N ALA A 609 -5.28 -23.66 -34.11
CA ALA A 609 -3.96 -23.15 -33.72
C ALA A 609 -4.02 -21.68 -33.29
N LEU A 610 -4.71 -20.83 -34.06
CA LEU A 610 -4.93 -19.43 -33.70
C LEU A 610 -5.73 -19.31 -32.41
N PHE A 611 -6.87 -20.00 -32.30
CA PHE A 611 -7.72 -19.95 -31.11
C PHE A 611 -6.93 -20.26 -29.84
N VAL A 612 -6.11 -21.31 -29.88
CA VAL A 612 -5.35 -21.78 -28.72
C VAL A 612 -4.23 -20.82 -28.33
N VAL A 613 -3.48 -20.26 -29.30
CA VAL A 613 -2.44 -19.27 -29.02
C VAL A 613 -3.02 -17.94 -28.54
N GLU A 614 -4.08 -17.43 -29.18
CA GLU A 614 -4.76 -16.20 -28.78
C GLU A 614 -5.37 -16.33 -27.37
N TYR A 615 -6.00 -17.46 -27.06
CA TYR A 615 -6.55 -17.73 -25.72
C TYR A 615 -5.44 -17.85 -24.66
N ALA A 616 -4.35 -18.56 -24.95
CA ALA A 616 -3.23 -18.70 -24.02
C ALA A 616 -2.49 -17.37 -23.78
N LEU A 617 -2.31 -16.53 -24.81
CA LEU A 617 -1.78 -15.17 -24.65
C LEU A 617 -2.71 -14.31 -23.78
N ALA A 618 -4.03 -14.37 -24.01
CA ALA A 618 -5.00 -13.65 -23.19
C ALA A 618 -4.93 -14.08 -21.72
N LYS A 619 -4.82 -15.39 -21.44
CA LYS A 619 -4.66 -15.90 -20.08
C LYS A 619 -3.34 -15.49 -19.43
N LEU A 620 -2.24 -15.43 -20.19
CA LEU A 620 -0.95 -14.92 -19.70
C LEU A 620 -1.09 -13.44 -19.28
N TRP A 621 -1.63 -12.57 -20.14
CA TRP A 621 -1.88 -11.16 -19.83
C TRP A 621 -2.78 -10.97 -18.60
N MET A 622 -3.90 -11.70 -18.54
CA MET A 622 -4.81 -11.67 -17.40
C MET A 622 -4.15 -12.16 -16.10
N SER A 623 -3.21 -13.11 -16.17
CA SER A 623 -2.43 -13.59 -15.01
C SER A 623 -1.43 -12.54 -14.49
N TRP A 624 -0.99 -11.62 -15.35
CA TRP A 624 -0.19 -10.45 -14.98
C TRP A 624 -1.05 -9.24 -14.57
N GLY A 625 -2.35 -9.46 -14.30
CA GLY A 625 -3.29 -8.42 -13.88
C GLY A 625 -3.83 -7.54 -15.02
N ILE A 626 -3.40 -7.74 -16.27
CA ILE A 626 -3.87 -6.99 -17.42
C ILE A 626 -5.23 -7.55 -17.86
N GLN A 627 -6.30 -6.95 -17.34
CA GLN A 627 -7.67 -7.30 -17.69
C GLN A 627 -8.18 -6.47 -18.89
N PRO A 628 -8.89 -7.07 -19.85
CA PRO A 628 -9.54 -6.33 -20.93
C PRO A 628 -10.86 -5.68 -20.49
N ASP A 629 -10.99 -4.38 -20.70
CA ASP A 629 -12.25 -3.64 -20.67
C ASP A 629 -13.16 -3.96 -21.87
N ALA A 630 -12.54 -4.40 -22.98
CA ALA A 630 -13.24 -4.88 -24.16
C ALA A 630 -12.42 -5.90 -24.96
N LEU A 631 -13.12 -6.73 -25.72
CA LEU A 631 -12.56 -7.65 -26.69
C LEU A 631 -13.05 -7.30 -28.10
N LEU A 632 -12.17 -7.33 -29.09
CA LEU A 632 -12.51 -7.16 -30.50
C LEU A 632 -11.76 -8.23 -31.32
N GLY A 633 -12.49 -9.28 -31.68
CA GLY A 633 -11.97 -10.33 -32.55
C GLY A 633 -12.19 -10.04 -34.04
N HIS A 634 -11.38 -10.64 -34.91
CA HIS A 634 -11.59 -10.63 -36.37
C HIS A 634 -11.89 -12.03 -36.88
N SER A 635 -13.16 -12.32 -37.18
CA SER A 635 -13.67 -13.57 -37.78
C SER A 635 -13.43 -14.86 -37.00
N VAL A 636 -12.19 -15.26 -36.78
CA VAL A 636 -11.81 -16.41 -35.93
C VAL A 636 -11.59 -15.90 -34.50
N GLY A 637 -10.91 -14.77 -34.32
CA GLY A 637 -10.73 -14.14 -33.01
C GLY A 637 -12.03 -13.77 -32.29
N GLU A 638 -13.18 -13.62 -32.99
CA GLU A 638 -14.45 -13.38 -32.28
C GLU A 638 -14.91 -14.61 -31.49
N TYR A 639 -14.55 -15.83 -31.92
CA TYR A 639 -14.79 -17.03 -31.11
C TYR A 639 -13.90 -17.05 -29.86
N VAL A 640 -12.68 -16.52 -29.93
CA VAL A 640 -11.80 -16.36 -28.76
C VAL A 640 -12.36 -15.27 -27.85
N ALA A 641 -12.82 -14.15 -28.40
CA ALA A 641 -13.45 -13.06 -27.67
C ALA A 641 -14.67 -13.55 -26.87
N ALA A 642 -15.58 -14.27 -27.53
CA ALA A 642 -16.76 -14.83 -26.89
C ALA A 642 -16.43 -15.88 -25.83
N CYS A 643 -15.41 -16.71 -26.05
CA CYS A 643 -14.94 -17.68 -25.05
C CYS A 643 -14.33 -16.99 -23.81
N LEU A 644 -13.50 -15.97 -24.01
CA LEU A 644 -12.93 -15.15 -22.93
C LEU A 644 -14.01 -14.37 -22.17
N ALA A 645 -15.04 -13.89 -22.88
CA ALA A 645 -16.22 -13.28 -22.29
C ALA A 645 -17.19 -14.27 -21.63
N GLY A 646 -16.93 -15.57 -21.68
CA GLY A 646 -17.75 -16.60 -21.02
C GLY A 646 -19.02 -17.00 -21.77
N VAL A 647 -19.21 -16.58 -23.03
CA VAL A 647 -20.39 -16.94 -23.84
C VAL A 647 -20.48 -18.45 -24.09
N PHE A 648 -19.35 -19.14 -24.16
CA PHE A 648 -19.28 -20.60 -24.16
C PHE A 648 -18.01 -21.08 -23.46
N SER A 649 -18.04 -22.32 -22.97
CA SER A 649 -16.91 -22.98 -22.32
C SER A 649 -15.68 -23.06 -23.25
N LEU A 650 -14.49 -23.21 -22.68
CA LEU A 650 -13.27 -23.45 -23.46
C LEU A 650 -13.41 -24.72 -24.30
N GLU A 651 -13.95 -25.79 -23.70
CA GLU A 651 -14.24 -27.06 -24.36
C GLU A 651 -15.15 -26.90 -25.58
N ASP A 652 -16.26 -26.17 -25.44
CA ASP A 652 -17.19 -25.95 -26.54
C ASP A 652 -16.58 -25.02 -27.60
N GLY A 653 -15.81 -24.00 -27.20
CA GLY A 653 -15.07 -23.13 -28.12
C GLY A 653 -14.07 -23.91 -28.98
N LEU A 654 -13.27 -24.78 -28.36
CA LEU A 654 -12.32 -25.68 -29.04
C LEU A 654 -13.04 -26.67 -29.96
N ALA A 655 -14.14 -27.28 -29.51
CA ALA A 655 -14.95 -28.18 -30.33
C ALA A 655 -15.62 -27.47 -31.52
N LEU A 656 -16.12 -26.24 -31.33
CA LEU A 656 -16.70 -25.41 -32.38
C LEU A 656 -15.65 -24.99 -33.40
N ILE A 657 -14.46 -24.52 -32.98
CA ILE A 657 -13.44 -24.05 -33.92
C ILE A 657 -12.79 -25.20 -34.70
N ALA A 658 -12.59 -26.36 -34.07
CA ALA A 658 -12.16 -27.58 -34.77
C ALA A 658 -13.21 -28.04 -35.79
N LEU A 659 -14.50 -28.01 -35.43
CA LEU A 659 -15.59 -28.32 -36.37
C LEU A 659 -15.66 -27.31 -37.52
N ARG A 660 -15.54 -26.00 -37.24
CA ARG A 660 -15.51 -24.93 -38.26
C ARG A 660 -14.37 -25.16 -39.23
N GLY A 661 -13.15 -25.33 -38.74
CA GLY A 661 -11.96 -25.56 -39.56
C GLY A 661 -12.11 -26.79 -40.46
N ARG A 662 -12.55 -27.92 -39.90
CA ARG A 662 -12.77 -29.17 -40.63
C ARG A 662 -13.88 -29.07 -41.68
N LEU A 663 -15.00 -28.40 -41.36
CA LEU A 663 -16.10 -28.22 -42.30
C LEU A 663 -15.72 -27.29 -43.45
N VAL A 664 -15.04 -26.17 -43.18
CA VAL A 664 -14.54 -25.28 -44.25
C VAL A 664 -13.55 -26.02 -45.14
N GLN A 665 -12.61 -26.77 -44.56
CA GLN A 665 -11.56 -27.49 -45.29
C GLN A 665 -12.10 -28.57 -46.26
N ALA A 666 -13.36 -29.00 -46.08
CA ALA A 666 -14.05 -29.97 -46.93
C ALA A 666 -14.89 -29.33 -48.06
N LEU A 667 -14.97 -28.00 -48.12
CA LEU A 667 -15.68 -27.27 -49.18
C LEU A 667 -14.82 -27.17 -50.45
N PRO A 668 -15.42 -26.82 -51.61
CA PRO A 668 -14.64 -26.47 -52.80
C PRO A 668 -13.72 -25.28 -52.55
N PRO A 669 -12.52 -25.23 -53.16
CA PRO A 669 -11.60 -24.11 -53.00
C PRO A 669 -12.22 -22.81 -53.51
N GLY A 670 -11.90 -21.72 -52.81
CA GLY A 670 -12.35 -20.37 -53.14
C GLY A 670 -11.20 -19.39 -53.17
N ALA A 671 -11.49 -18.13 -53.45
CA ALA A 671 -10.51 -17.06 -53.38
C ALA A 671 -11.09 -15.83 -52.66
N MET A 672 -10.19 -15.05 -52.06
CA MET A 672 -10.51 -13.75 -51.48
C MET A 672 -9.56 -12.69 -52.05
N LEU A 673 -10.10 -11.50 -52.29
CA LEU A 673 -9.42 -10.39 -52.92
C LEU A 673 -9.60 -9.15 -52.05
N ALA A 674 -8.51 -8.66 -51.45
CA ALA A 674 -8.51 -7.35 -50.82
C ALA A 674 -8.52 -6.27 -51.91
N VAL A 675 -9.41 -5.29 -51.79
CA VAL A 675 -9.64 -4.25 -52.80
C VAL A 675 -9.63 -2.87 -52.16
N SER A 676 -8.99 -1.90 -52.83
CA SER A 676 -9.00 -0.50 -52.42
C SER A 676 -10.29 0.18 -52.87
N LEU A 677 -11.40 -0.17 -52.20
CA LEU A 677 -12.76 0.32 -52.45
C LEU A 677 -13.54 0.47 -51.14
N SER A 678 -14.38 1.49 -51.06
CA SER A 678 -15.41 1.65 -50.04
C SER A 678 -16.50 0.60 -50.14
N GLU A 679 -17.24 0.38 -49.04
CA GLU A 679 -18.31 -0.61 -48.95
C GLU A 679 -19.34 -0.45 -50.08
N ALA A 680 -19.82 0.79 -50.31
CA ALA A 680 -20.79 1.07 -51.36
C ALA A 680 -20.27 0.74 -52.78
N ALA A 681 -18.98 1.01 -53.05
CA ALA A 681 -18.37 0.66 -54.33
C ALA A 681 -18.11 -0.84 -54.47
N ALA A 682 -17.64 -1.50 -53.41
CA ALA A 682 -17.42 -2.95 -53.35
C ALA A 682 -18.72 -3.74 -53.50
N GLN A 683 -19.84 -3.23 -52.98
CA GLN A 683 -21.16 -3.84 -53.13
C GLN A 683 -21.60 -3.95 -54.60
N GLY A 684 -21.16 -3.00 -55.45
CA GLY A 684 -21.39 -3.05 -56.91
C GLY A 684 -20.70 -4.20 -57.64
N TRP A 685 -19.74 -4.89 -57.00
CA TRP A 685 -19.06 -6.08 -57.51
C TRP A 685 -19.66 -7.40 -56.98
N CYS A 686 -20.63 -7.32 -56.06
CA CYS A 686 -21.30 -8.50 -55.52
C CYS A 686 -22.27 -9.12 -56.54
N SER A 687 -22.36 -10.44 -56.53
CA SER A 687 -23.20 -11.22 -57.43
C SER A 687 -23.54 -12.58 -56.80
N THR A 688 -24.21 -13.46 -57.53
CA THR A 688 -24.43 -14.85 -57.08
C THR A 688 -23.14 -15.65 -56.90
N GLU A 689 -22.02 -15.24 -57.53
CA GLU A 689 -20.69 -15.87 -57.39
C GLU A 689 -19.71 -15.06 -56.52
N VAL A 690 -20.12 -13.88 -56.02
CA VAL A 690 -19.23 -12.92 -55.32
C VAL A 690 -19.94 -12.27 -54.15
N SER A 691 -19.38 -12.42 -52.95
CA SER A 691 -19.87 -11.80 -51.72
C SER A 691 -18.86 -10.77 -51.20
N LEU A 692 -19.35 -9.68 -50.60
CA LEU A 692 -18.53 -8.84 -49.73
C LEU A 692 -18.31 -9.61 -48.41
N ALA A 693 -17.05 -9.83 -48.06
CA ALA A 693 -16.67 -10.66 -46.92
C ALA A 693 -16.21 -9.85 -45.71
N VAL A 694 -15.52 -8.73 -45.93
CA VAL A 694 -14.94 -7.91 -44.86
C VAL A 694 -14.90 -6.44 -45.27
N VAL A 695 -15.21 -5.52 -44.35
CA VAL A 695 -14.93 -4.08 -44.46
C VAL A 695 -13.93 -3.72 -43.36
N ASN A 696 -12.66 -3.58 -43.75
CA ASN A 696 -11.52 -3.33 -42.85
C ASN A 696 -11.17 -1.84 -42.72
N GLY A 697 -11.71 -0.98 -43.58
CA GLY A 697 -11.49 0.47 -43.56
C GLY A 697 -12.32 1.18 -44.61
N MET A 698 -12.37 2.52 -44.54
CA MET A 698 -13.23 3.38 -45.39
C MET A 698 -13.11 3.11 -46.89
N GLU A 699 -11.90 2.78 -47.37
CA GLU A 699 -11.61 2.41 -48.77
C GLU A 699 -10.88 1.05 -48.83
N ARG A 700 -11.23 0.11 -47.93
CA ARG A 700 -10.62 -1.23 -47.88
C ARG A 700 -11.64 -2.32 -47.56
N CYS A 701 -12.07 -3.00 -48.62
CA CYS A 701 -12.96 -4.15 -48.53
C CYS A 701 -12.24 -5.45 -48.93
N VAL A 702 -12.84 -6.59 -48.63
CA VAL A 702 -12.43 -7.90 -49.14
C VAL A 702 -13.63 -8.56 -49.82
N LEU A 703 -13.48 -8.91 -51.09
CA LEU A 703 -14.44 -9.69 -51.85
C LEU A 703 -14.07 -11.18 -51.79
N ALA A 704 -15.06 -12.06 -51.82
CA ALA A 704 -14.88 -13.50 -51.68
C ALA A 704 -15.82 -14.26 -52.63
N GLY A 705 -15.31 -15.31 -53.29
CA GLY A 705 -16.11 -16.08 -54.25
C GLY A 705 -15.35 -17.27 -54.86
N THR A 706 -15.88 -17.80 -55.96
CA THR A 706 -15.21 -18.87 -56.73
C THR A 706 -13.87 -18.36 -57.28
N VAL A 707 -12.92 -19.27 -57.51
CA VAL A 707 -11.58 -18.91 -58.00
C VAL A 707 -11.67 -18.20 -59.35
N GLU A 708 -12.58 -18.65 -60.21
CA GLU A 708 -12.85 -18.10 -61.53
C GLU A 708 -13.52 -16.72 -61.45
N ALA A 709 -14.51 -16.52 -60.56
CA ALA A 709 -15.16 -15.23 -60.39
C ALA A 709 -14.19 -14.19 -59.81
N MET A 710 -13.37 -14.56 -58.82
CA MET A 710 -12.33 -13.69 -58.27
C MET A 710 -11.24 -13.34 -59.28
N ALA A 711 -10.87 -14.26 -60.17
CA ALA A 711 -9.96 -13.97 -61.27
C ALA A 711 -10.56 -12.94 -62.26
N ARG A 712 -11.86 -13.08 -62.61
CA ARG A 712 -12.57 -12.08 -63.43
C ARG A 712 -12.61 -10.71 -62.75
N VAL A 713 -13.02 -10.64 -61.48
CA VAL A 713 -13.08 -9.40 -60.70
C VAL A 713 -11.70 -8.74 -60.59
N HIS A 714 -10.65 -9.49 -60.27
CA HIS A 714 -9.28 -8.96 -60.19
C HIS A 714 -8.81 -8.38 -61.53
N ALA A 715 -9.00 -9.09 -62.64
CA ALA A 715 -8.65 -8.58 -63.97
C ALA A 715 -9.43 -7.29 -64.34
N SER A 716 -10.72 -7.22 -63.99
CA SER A 716 -11.55 -6.03 -64.22
C SER A 716 -11.15 -4.83 -63.36
N LEU A 717 -10.80 -5.05 -62.09
CA LEU A 717 -10.29 -4.00 -61.20
C LEU A 717 -8.94 -3.47 -61.68
N GLN A 718 -8.02 -4.34 -62.09
CA GLN A 718 -6.73 -3.96 -62.67
C GLN A 718 -6.91 -3.15 -63.97
N ALA A 719 -7.86 -3.52 -64.84
CA ALA A 719 -8.19 -2.76 -66.04
C ALA A 719 -8.77 -1.36 -65.75
N GLN A 720 -9.36 -1.16 -64.56
CA GLN A 720 -9.84 0.13 -64.06
C GLN A 720 -8.80 0.89 -63.20
N GLY A 721 -7.59 0.36 -63.04
CA GLY A 721 -6.54 0.96 -62.21
C GLY A 721 -6.78 0.84 -60.70
N ILE A 722 -7.73 0.00 -60.26
CA ILE A 722 -8.08 -0.17 -58.85
C ILE A 722 -7.16 -1.24 -58.24
N ALA A 723 -6.38 -0.82 -57.24
CA ALA A 723 -5.47 -1.71 -56.51
C ALA A 723 -6.24 -2.87 -55.86
N SER A 724 -5.79 -4.09 -56.13
CA SER A 724 -6.40 -5.32 -55.61
C SER A 724 -5.34 -6.41 -55.44
N THR A 725 -5.40 -7.15 -54.34
CA THR A 725 -4.42 -8.16 -53.93
C THR A 725 -5.12 -9.44 -53.50
N ARG A 726 -4.73 -10.58 -54.09
CA ARG A 726 -5.26 -11.89 -53.69
C ARG A 726 -4.72 -12.27 -52.31
N LEU A 727 -5.60 -12.64 -51.39
CA LEU A 727 -5.22 -13.12 -50.07
C LEU A 727 -4.76 -14.58 -50.14
N HIS A 728 -3.81 -14.95 -49.27
CA HIS A 728 -3.35 -16.32 -49.11
C HIS A 728 -4.33 -17.12 -48.24
N THR A 729 -5.56 -17.31 -48.75
CA THR A 729 -6.59 -18.17 -48.16
C THR A 729 -6.89 -19.33 -49.09
N SER A 730 -7.23 -20.49 -48.50
CA SER A 730 -7.62 -21.70 -49.23
C SER A 730 -9.09 -21.68 -49.69
N HIS A 731 -9.94 -20.90 -48.99
CA HIS A 731 -11.38 -20.83 -49.18
C HIS A 731 -11.86 -19.37 -49.15
N ALA A 732 -13.09 -19.15 -49.63
CA ALA A 732 -13.77 -17.87 -49.64
C ALA A 732 -14.61 -17.68 -48.37
N PHE A 733 -13.97 -17.22 -47.30
CA PHE A 733 -14.66 -16.95 -46.02
C PHE A 733 -15.71 -15.85 -46.16
N HIS A 734 -16.75 -15.87 -45.31
CA HIS A 734 -17.83 -14.88 -45.28
C HIS A 734 -18.53 -14.71 -46.64
N SER A 735 -18.84 -15.84 -47.29
CA SER A 735 -19.45 -15.87 -48.62
C SER A 735 -20.47 -17.00 -48.76
N HIS A 736 -21.25 -16.94 -49.85
CA HIS A 736 -22.19 -18.00 -50.25
C HIS A 736 -21.56 -19.41 -50.32
N LEU A 737 -20.25 -19.53 -50.57
CA LEU A 737 -19.56 -20.82 -50.60
C LEU A 737 -19.54 -21.54 -49.24
N LEU A 738 -19.81 -20.84 -48.13
CA LEU A 738 -19.95 -21.45 -46.80
C LEU A 738 -21.37 -21.97 -46.48
N GLU A 739 -22.37 -21.71 -47.32
CA GLU A 739 -23.74 -22.18 -47.08
C GLU A 739 -23.88 -23.70 -46.83
N PRO A 740 -23.15 -24.60 -47.54
CA PRO A 740 -23.23 -26.04 -47.29
C PRO A 740 -22.78 -26.48 -45.88
N MET A 741 -21.91 -25.72 -45.20
CA MET A 741 -21.47 -26.06 -43.85
C MET A 741 -22.38 -25.56 -42.73
N LEU A 742 -23.32 -24.63 -43.02
CA LEU A 742 -24.16 -24.01 -41.99
C LEU A 742 -25.07 -25.04 -41.30
N VAL A 743 -25.65 -26.00 -42.04
CA VAL A 743 -26.52 -27.05 -41.47
C VAL A 743 -25.78 -27.96 -40.47
N PRO A 744 -24.64 -28.61 -40.82
CA PRO A 744 -23.91 -29.43 -39.86
C PRO A 744 -23.29 -28.60 -38.72
N PHE A 745 -22.93 -27.34 -38.94
CA PHE A 745 -22.44 -26.47 -37.87
C PHE A 745 -23.55 -26.10 -36.87
N ALA A 746 -24.74 -25.72 -37.37
CA ALA A 746 -25.92 -25.43 -36.54
C ALA A 746 -26.32 -26.61 -35.64
N ALA A 747 -26.18 -27.83 -36.15
CA ALA A 747 -26.48 -29.04 -35.39
C ALA A 747 -25.57 -29.22 -34.16
N ARG A 748 -24.29 -28.83 -34.24
CA ARG A 748 -23.39 -28.81 -33.07
C ARG A 748 -23.64 -27.60 -32.19
N LEU A 749 -23.83 -26.42 -32.77
CA LEU A 749 -23.98 -25.18 -32.01
C LEU A 749 -25.21 -25.21 -31.08
N ARG A 750 -26.32 -25.83 -31.49
CA ARG A 750 -27.51 -26.03 -30.62
C ARG A 750 -27.27 -26.99 -29.44
N GLN A 751 -26.13 -27.65 -29.37
CA GLN A 751 -25.72 -28.50 -28.23
C GLN A 751 -24.78 -27.76 -27.27
N VAL A 752 -24.28 -26.58 -27.66
CA VAL A 752 -23.43 -25.74 -26.83
C VAL A 752 -24.32 -24.89 -25.93
N ARG A 753 -23.97 -24.81 -24.65
CA ARG A 753 -24.61 -23.88 -23.72
C ARG A 753 -24.05 -22.48 -23.98
N LEU A 754 -24.87 -21.60 -24.53
CA LEU A 754 -24.53 -20.21 -24.77
C LEU A 754 -25.02 -19.33 -23.61
N GLU A 755 -24.15 -18.47 -23.09
CA GLU A 755 -24.39 -17.59 -21.95
C GLU A 755 -24.20 -16.10 -22.31
N PRO A 756 -24.79 -15.15 -21.56
CA PRO A 756 -24.50 -13.73 -21.71
C PRO A 756 -23.00 -13.40 -21.48
N PRO A 757 -22.41 -12.46 -22.24
CA PRO A 757 -21.01 -12.08 -22.06
C PRO A 757 -20.77 -11.34 -20.75
N GLN A 758 -19.74 -11.77 -20.01
CA GLN A 758 -19.25 -11.15 -18.78
C GLN A 758 -18.24 -10.04 -19.06
N ILE A 759 -17.49 -10.15 -20.16
CA ILE A 759 -16.58 -9.12 -20.67
C ILE A 759 -17.21 -8.52 -21.93
N PRO A 760 -17.37 -7.18 -22.05
CA PRO A 760 -17.90 -6.55 -23.25
C PRO A 760 -17.07 -6.90 -24.49
N TYR A 761 -17.73 -7.25 -25.59
CA TYR A 761 -17.06 -7.44 -26.88
C TYR A 761 -17.86 -6.91 -28.05
N LEU A 762 -17.18 -6.70 -29.17
CA LEU A 762 -17.77 -6.14 -30.38
C LEU A 762 -18.10 -7.23 -31.40
N SER A 763 -19.28 -7.11 -31.99
CA SER A 763 -19.83 -8.01 -33.00
C SER A 763 -19.29 -7.65 -34.38
N ASN A 764 -18.61 -8.57 -35.06
CA ASN A 764 -18.25 -8.40 -36.47
C ASN A 764 -19.48 -8.38 -37.38
N LEU A 765 -20.61 -8.95 -36.98
CA LEU A 765 -21.85 -8.94 -37.78
C LEU A 765 -22.53 -7.57 -37.77
N THR A 766 -22.70 -6.96 -36.60
CA THR A 766 -23.45 -5.70 -36.46
C THR A 766 -22.58 -4.45 -36.54
N GLY A 767 -21.26 -4.57 -36.33
CA GLY A 767 -20.33 -3.45 -36.24
C GLY A 767 -20.32 -2.78 -34.86
N GLY A 768 -21.26 -3.08 -33.97
CA GLY A 768 -21.37 -2.50 -32.63
C GLY A 768 -20.95 -3.44 -31.49
N TRP A 769 -21.24 -3.01 -30.26
CA TRP A 769 -21.21 -3.89 -29.08
C TRP A 769 -22.26 -5.00 -29.23
N ILE A 770 -21.88 -6.25 -28.96
CA ILE A 770 -22.82 -7.36 -29.00
C ILE A 770 -23.78 -7.30 -27.81
N ARG A 771 -25.04 -7.70 -28.03
CA ARG A 771 -26.04 -7.79 -26.98
C ARG A 771 -26.14 -9.22 -26.41
N PRO A 772 -26.59 -9.40 -25.15
CA PRO A 772 -26.80 -10.73 -24.58
C PRO A 772 -27.67 -11.65 -25.45
N GLU A 773 -28.75 -11.12 -26.03
CA GLU A 773 -29.65 -11.86 -26.92
C GLU A 773 -29.03 -12.23 -28.28
N GLU A 774 -28.00 -11.50 -28.72
CA GLU A 774 -27.25 -11.81 -29.93
C GLU A 774 -26.20 -12.89 -29.64
N ALA A 775 -25.40 -12.72 -28.58
CA ALA A 775 -24.37 -13.67 -28.15
C ALA A 775 -24.93 -15.07 -27.85
N THR A 776 -26.11 -15.12 -27.23
CA THR A 776 -26.81 -16.37 -26.88
C THR A 776 -27.64 -16.99 -28.02
N SER A 777 -27.71 -16.35 -29.19
CA SER A 777 -28.47 -16.84 -30.34
C SER A 777 -27.62 -17.75 -31.25
N PRO A 778 -28.00 -19.01 -31.49
CA PRO A 778 -27.34 -19.84 -32.50
C PRO A 778 -27.40 -19.24 -33.92
N ASP A 779 -28.44 -18.46 -34.22
CA ASP A 779 -28.62 -17.84 -35.53
C ASP A 779 -27.64 -16.66 -35.74
N TYR A 780 -27.22 -15.98 -34.68
CA TYR A 780 -26.16 -14.97 -34.74
C TYR A 780 -24.85 -15.58 -35.26
N TRP A 781 -24.41 -16.68 -34.67
CA TRP A 781 -23.17 -17.36 -35.04
C TRP A 781 -23.20 -17.95 -36.46
N LEU A 782 -24.37 -18.39 -36.93
CA LEU A 782 -24.55 -18.83 -38.32
C LEU A 782 -24.49 -17.66 -39.31
N GLN A 783 -25.05 -16.49 -38.94
CA GLN A 783 -24.93 -15.27 -39.73
C GLN A 783 -23.49 -14.74 -39.71
N HIS A 784 -22.83 -14.72 -38.57
CA HIS A 784 -21.42 -14.33 -38.42
C HIS A 784 -20.47 -15.18 -39.28
N LEU A 785 -20.77 -16.46 -39.54
CA LEU A 785 -20.00 -17.28 -40.49
C LEU A 785 -20.20 -16.90 -41.97
N ARG A 786 -21.31 -16.24 -42.31
CA ARG A 786 -21.83 -16.11 -43.68
C ARG A 786 -21.84 -14.67 -44.19
N GLN A 787 -22.01 -13.70 -43.31
CA GLN A 787 -22.20 -12.28 -43.62
C GLN A 787 -20.90 -11.49 -43.48
N THR A 788 -20.92 -10.25 -43.95
CA THR A 788 -19.77 -9.34 -43.94
C THR A 788 -19.26 -9.04 -42.52
N VAL A 789 -17.94 -9.17 -42.30
CA VAL A 789 -17.25 -8.67 -41.11
C VAL A 789 -17.09 -7.15 -41.16
N ARG A 790 -17.74 -6.43 -40.24
CA ARG A 790 -17.80 -4.97 -40.14
C ARG A 790 -16.71 -4.37 -39.24
N PHE A 791 -15.45 -4.75 -39.48
CA PHE A 791 -14.33 -4.40 -38.59
C PHE A 791 -14.05 -2.89 -38.49
N VAL A 792 -14.27 -2.13 -39.57
CA VAL A 792 -14.17 -0.65 -39.54
C VAL A 792 -15.15 -0.03 -38.54
N ASP A 793 -16.39 -0.53 -38.48
CA ASP A 793 -17.42 -0.03 -37.58
C ASP A 793 -17.10 -0.43 -36.13
N ASN A 794 -16.53 -1.62 -35.92
CA ASN A 794 -16.06 -2.04 -34.61
C ASN A 794 -14.98 -1.10 -34.06
N LEU A 795 -13.98 -0.74 -34.89
CA LEU A 795 -12.95 0.23 -34.49
C LEU A 795 -13.57 1.60 -34.18
N ALA A 796 -14.54 2.06 -34.97
CA ALA A 796 -15.25 3.31 -34.71
C ALA A 796 -15.99 3.28 -33.36
N ALA A 797 -16.75 2.22 -33.07
CA ALA A 797 -17.47 2.05 -31.82
C ALA A 797 -16.53 1.97 -30.59
N LEU A 798 -15.36 1.33 -30.75
CA LEU A 798 -14.36 1.21 -29.70
C LEU A 798 -13.71 2.55 -29.36
N PHE A 799 -13.26 3.32 -30.36
CA PHE A 799 -12.70 4.67 -30.14
C PHE A 799 -13.74 5.66 -29.61
N GLN A 800 -15.01 5.56 -30.03
CA GLN A 800 -16.11 6.36 -29.48
C GLN A 800 -16.34 6.14 -27.98
N ASN A 801 -15.90 4.99 -27.44
CA ASN A 801 -15.97 4.66 -26.01
C ASN A 801 -14.68 5.04 -25.24
N GLY A 802 -13.79 5.83 -25.85
CA GLY A 802 -12.57 6.35 -25.21
C GLY A 802 -11.49 5.28 -24.99
N MET A 803 -11.50 4.19 -25.75
CA MET A 803 -10.46 3.16 -25.70
C MET A 803 -9.36 3.47 -26.70
N ASP A 804 -8.22 3.97 -26.21
CA ASP A 804 -7.06 4.33 -27.04
C ASP A 804 -5.78 3.53 -26.69
N LEU A 805 -5.85 2.60 -25.71
CA LEU A 805 -4.79 1.65 -25.39
C LEU A 805 -5.20 0.24 -25.85
N LEU A 806 -4.70 -0.17 -27.02
CA LEU A 806 -5.07 -1.43 -27.67
C LEU A 806 -3.90 -2.42 -27.62
N LEU A 807 -4.18 -3.68 -27.30
CA LEU A 807 -3.21 -4.77 -27.27
C LEU A 807 -3.64 -5.87 -28.25
N GLU A 808 -2.83 -6.16 -29.27
CA GLU A 808 -3.05 -7.30 -30.17
C GLU A 808 -2.59 -8.59 -29.47
N VAL A 809 -3.57 -9.44 -29.17
CA VAL A 809 -3.42 -10.69 -28.41
C VAL A 809 -3.47 -11.86 -29.37
N GLY A 810 -2.36 -12.06 -30.07
CA GLY A 810 -2.20 -13.08 -31.10
C GLY A 810 -0.92 -12.87 -31.90
N PRO A 811 -0.70 -13.67 -32.96
CA PRO A 811 0.43 -13.50 -33.85
C PRO A 811 0.31 -12.25 -34.73
N GLY A 812 1.37 -11.43 -34.77
CA GLY A 812 1.52 -10.30 -35.68
C GLY A 812 0.97 -8.96 -35.17
N ARG A 813 0.72 -8.05 -36.14
CA ARG A 813 0.38 -6.63 -35.91
C ARG A 813 -0.70 -6.10 -36.87
N ALA A 814 -1.53 -6.99 -37.39
CA ALA A 814 -2.43 -6.70 -38.50
C ALA A 814 -3.62 -5.83 -38.04
N LEU A 815 -4.20 -6.13 -36.88
CA LEU A 815 -5.32 -5.38 -36.34
C LEU A 815 -4.86 -4.00 -35.83
N SER A 816 -3.68 -3.92 -35.22
CA SER A 816 -3.02 -2.68 -34.80
C SER A 816 -2.77 -1.73 -35.98
N ALA A 817 -2.38 -2.27 -37.14
CA ALA A 817 -2.18 -1.49 -38.36
C ALA A 817 -3.50 -0.96 -38.95
N LEU A 818 -4.59 -1.72 -38.85
CA LEU A 818 -5.94 -1.26 -39.23
C LEU A 818 -6.46 -0.20 -38.25
N ALA A 819 -6.34 -0.44 -36.94
CA ALA A 819 -6.74 0.48 -35.89
C ALA A 819 -6.06 1.85 -36.03
N ARG A 820 -4.73 1.88 -36.21
CA ARG A 820 -3.95 3.12 -36.42
C ARG A 820 -4.33 3.88 -37.69
N GLN A 821 -4.90 3.22 -38.68
CA GLN A 821 -5.33 3.82 -39.95
C GLN A 821 -6.81 4.21 -39.95
N HIS A 822 -7.52 3.95 -38.87
CA HIS A 822 -8.92 4.34 -38.71
C HIS A 822 -9.05 5.86 -38.47
N PRO A 823 -9.94 6.59 -39.17
CA PRO A 823 -10.06 8.05 -39.03
C PRO A 823 -10.40 8.54 -37.62
N SER A 824 -11.07 7.72 -36.81
CA SER A 824 -11.40 8.04 -35.41
C SER A 824 -10.32 7.64 -34.39
N CYS A 825 -9.19 7.07 -34.83
CA CYS A 825 -8.08 6.73 -33.94
C CYS A 825 -7.43 8.02 -33.41
N PRO A 826 -7.36 8.24 -32.09
CA PRO A 826 -6.62 9.37 -31.53
C PRO A 826 -5.13 9.32 -31.92
N THR A 827 -4.50 10.48 -32.10
CA THR A 827 -3.04 10.57 -32.31
C THR A 827 -2.23 10.14 -31.08
N THR A 828 -2.86 10.11 -29.91
CA THR A 828 -2.30 9.62 -28.64
C THR A 828 -2.42 8.11 -28.45
N ALA A 829 -3.20 7.43 -29.31
CA ALA A 829 -3.53 6.03 -29.15
C ALA A 829 -2.27 5.14 -29.22
N THR A 830 -2.16 4.24 -28.25
CA THR A 830 -1.03 3.32 -28.12
C THR A 830 -1.46 1.94 -28.58
N MET A 831 -0.78 1.42 -29.60
CA MET A 831 -0.98 0.07 -30.12
C MET A 831 0.19 -0.78 -29.66
N LEU A 832 -0.11 -1.84 -28.91
CA LEU A 832 0.83 -2.84 -28.41
C LEU A 832 0.48 -4.19 -29.01
N HIS A 833 1.44 -5.12 -28.99
CA HIS A 833 1.28 -6.46 -29.54
C HIS A 833 2.00 -7.46 -28.65
N SER A 834 1.46 -8.68 -28.58
CA SER A 834 1.97 -9.74 -27.71
C SER A 834 3.22 -10.40 -28.30
N LEU A 835 3.19 -10.70 -29.59
CA LEU A 835 4.29 -11.34 -30.32
C LEU A 835 4.91 -10.36 -31.32
N SER A 836 6.19 -10.56 -31.62
CA SER A 836 6.88 -9.77 -32.65
C SER A 836 6.26 -9.98 -34.04
N ALA A 837 6.44 -9.01 -34.92
CA ALA A 837 6.16 -9.18 -36.35
C ALA A 837 7.29 -9.92 -37.08
N ASP A 838 8.50 -9.90 -36.50
CA ASP A 838 9.68 -10.57 -37.01
C ASP A 838 9.71 -12.00 -36.46
N ARG A 839 9.88 -12.98 -37.36
CA ARG A 839 9.64 -14.42 -37.08
C ARG A 839 10.86 -15.16 -36.51
N ASP A 840 11.86 -14.40 -36.08
CA ASP A 840 13.08 -14.93 -35.48
C ASP A 840 12.84 -15.03 -33.96
N GLY A 841 12.64 -16.25 -33.47
CA GLY A 841 11.99 -16.54 -32.18
C GLY A 841 12.66 -16.01 -30.90
N GLU A 842 13.81 -15.36 -30.99
CA GLU A 842 14.47 -14.69 -29.86
C GLU A 842 13.73 -13.41 -29.41
N ALA A 843 12.80 -12.89 -30.22
CA ALA A 843 12.09 -11.62 -29.95
C ALA A 843 10.77 -11.75 -29.17
N GLU A 844 10.26 -12.96 -28.88
CA GLU A 844 8.89 -13.12 -28.34
C GLU A 844 8.75 -12.69 -26.86
N THR A 845 9.59 -13.21 -25.97
CA THR A 845 9.59 -12.83 -24.54
C THR A 845 9.95 -11.35 -24.37
N GLU A 846 10.93 -10.85 -25.14
CA GLU A 846 11.29 -9.42 -25.13
C GLU A 846 10.08 -8.56 -25.49
N GLN A 847 9.34 -8.91 -26.55
CA GLN A 847 8.19 -8.14 -27.00
C GLN A 847 7.05 -8.12 -25.97
N CYS A 848 6.80 -9.24 -25.29
CA CYS A 848 5.85 -9.31 -24.18
C CYS A 848 6.28 -8.40 -23.01
N LEU A 849 7.55 -8.46 -22.58
CA LEU A 849 8.07 -7.60 -21.50
C LEU A 849 8.07 -6.11 -21.87
N GLN A 850 8.41 -5.77 -23.12
CA GLN A 850 8.30 -4.40 -23.62
C GLN A 850 6.84 -3.92 -23.58
N SER A 851 5.88 -4.71 -24.09
CA SER A 851 4.45 -4.37 -24.07
C SER A 851 3.91 -4.23 -22.65
N LEU A 852 4.30 -5.11 -21.72
CA LEU A 852 3.93 -5.01 -20.30
C LEU A 852 4.47 -3.74 -19.66
N GLY A 853 5.74 -3.41 -19.93
CA GLY A 853 6.34 -2.15 -19.48
C GLY A 853 5.62 -0.92 -20.05
N GLN A 854 5.23 -0.93 -21.34
CA GLN A 854 4.46 0.16 -21.96
C GLN A 854 3.07 0.34 -21.32
N LEU A 855 2.36 -0.75 -21.04
CA LEU A 855 1.11 -0.72 -20.28
C LEU A 855 1.33 -0.04 -18.91
N TRP A 856 2.39 -0.45 -18.19
CA TRP A 856 2.76 0.13 -16.90
C TRP A 856 3.15 1.62 -16.97
N LEU A 857 3.86 2.07 -18.03
CA LEU A 857 4.16 3.49 -18.26
C LEU A 857 2.88 4.34 -18.39
N ARG A 858 1.82 3.76 -18.95
CA ARG A 858 0.50 4.41 -19.12
C ARG A 858 -0.40 4.33 -17.88
N GLY A 859 0.06 3.71 -16.79
CA GLY A 859 -0.73 3.59 -15.56
C GLY A 859 -1.57 2.31 -15.45
N ALA A 860 -1.42 1.35 -16.36
CA ALA A 860 -2.04 0.04 -16.18
C ALA A 860 -1.54 -0.61 -14.88
N LYS A 861 -2.45 -1.30 -14.17
CA LYS A 861 -2.13 -2.03 -12.95
C LYS A 861 -1.60 -3.41 -13.34
N VAL A 862 -0.29 -3.61 -13.13
CA VAL A 862 0.34 -4.92 -13.28
C VAL A 862 0.25 -5.67 -11.96
N ASP A 863 -0.25 -6.90 -11.98
CA ASP A 863 -0.06 -7.82 -10.86
C ASP A 863 1.34 -8.45 -10.93
N TRP A 864 2.28 -7.79 -10.25
CA TRP A 864 3.63 -8.30 -10.10
C TRP A 864 3.69 -9.59 -9.26
N GLN A 865 2.66 -9.95 -8.48
CA GLN A 865 2.62 -11.22 -7.77
C GLN A 865 2.35 -12.37 -8.74
N GLY A 866 1.34 -12.23 -9.60
CA GLY A 866 1.09 -13.15 -10.72
C GLY A 866 2.29 -13.27 -11.66
N PHE A 867 2.94 -12.15 -12.02
CA PHE A 867 4.13 -12.16 -12.89
C PHE A 867 5.30 -13.02 -12.35
N TYR A 868 5.56 -12.96 -11.04
CA TYR A 868 6.61 -13.76 -10.38
C TYR A 868 6.09 -15.05 -9.74
N ALA A 869 4.84 -15.47 -9.96
CA ALA A 869 4.25 -16.63 -9.25
C ALA A 869 4.98 -17.96 -9.50
N ALA A 870 5.67 -18.10 -10.64
CA ALA A 870 6.49 -19.25 -10.99
C ALA A 870 7.98 -19.12 -10.55
N GLU A 871 8.36 -18.03 -9.88
CA GLU A 871 9.76 -17.74 -9.51
C GLU A 871 9.93 -17.51 -8.00
N CYS A 872 10.91 -18.18 -7.39
CA CYS A 872 11.32 -17.89 -6.02
C CYS A 872 12.38 -16.78 -6.01
N ARG A 873 11.96 -15.52 -5.89
CA ARG A 873 12.85 -14.35 -5.84
C ARG A 873 13.14 -13.91 -4.39
N ARG A 874 14.25 -13.19 -4.18
CA ARG A 874 14.61 -12.53 -2.91
C ARG A 874 14.60 -11.02 -3.09
N ARG A 875 14.33 -10.27 -2.01
CA ARG A 875 14.59 -8.82 -1.97
C ARG A 875 16.10 -8.59 -1.92
N VAL A 876 16.59 -7.53 -2.58
CA VAL A 876 18.00 -7.12 -2.51
C VAL A 876 18.13 -5.63 -2.20
N PRO A 877 19.20 -5.19 -1.50
CA PRO A 877 19.43 -3.76 -1.31
C PRO A 877 19.72 -3.08 -2.65
N LEU A 878 18.95 -2.02 -2.93
CA LEU A 878 19.08 -1.14 -4.09
C LEU A 878 19.13 0.32 -3.64
N PRO A 879 19.62 1.25 -4.47
CA PRO A 879 19.59 2.68 -4.16
C PRO A 879 18.18 3.16 -3.79
N GLY A 880 18.11 4.06 -2.81
CA GLY A 880 16.87 4.69 -2.38
C GLY A 880 16.48 5.91 -3.23
N TYR A 881 15.34 6.49 -2.89
CA TYR A 881 14.73 7.61 -3.61
C TYR A 881 15.66 8.85 -3.65
N PRO A 882 15.87 9.46 -4.84
CA PRO A 882 16.71 10.65 -4.99
C PRO A 882 15.89 11.93 -4.70
N PHE A 883 15.75 12.23 -3.41
CA PHE A 883 15.07 13.43 -2.92
C PHE A 883 15.60 14.74 -3.54
N GLU A 884 14.71 15.59 -4.05
CA GLU A 884 14.98 16.88 -4.67
C GLU A 884 15.09 18.00 -3.62
N ARG A 885 16.07 17.83 -2.73
CA ARG A 885 16.19 18.65 -1.53
C ARG A 885 16.41 20.13 -1.84
N LYS A 886 15.71 20.98 -1.09
CA LYS A 886 15.86 22.44 -1.09
C LYS A 886 16.23 22.92 0.31
N ARG A 887 16.85 24.10 0.39
CA ARG A 887 17.15 24.74 1.67
C ARG A 887 15.84 25.20 2.33
N HIS A 888 15.67 24.81 3.59
CA HIS A 888 14.57 25.21 4.46
C HIS A 888 15.14 25.57 5.84
N TRP A 889 15.21 26.86 6.14
CA TRP A 889 15.85 27.38 7.35
C TRP A 889 15.37 28.79 7.70
N LEU A 890 15.26 29.09 9.00
CA LEU A 890 15.02 30.44 9.50
C LEU A 890 16.34 31.10 9.91
N ASP A 891 16.82 32.02 9.08
CA ASP A 891 18.09 32.73 9.31
C ASP A 891 18.07 33.55 10.61
N ALA A 892 19.23 33.89 11.18
CA ALA A 892 19.32 34.57 12.49
C ALA A 892 18.80 36.03 12.44
N PRO A 893 18.34 36.62 13.57
CA PRO A 893 17.81 37.99 13.56
C PRO A 893 18.92 39.02 13.27
N GLY A 894 18.99 39.52 12.03
CA GLY A 894 19.98 40.53 11.63
C GLY A 894 20.41 40.47 10.17
N GLN A 895 20.31 39.32 9.51
CA GLN A 895 20.62 39.18 8.08
C GLN A 895 19.36 39.21 7.22
N PHE A 896 18.76 40.39 7.07
CA PHE A 896 17.89 40.65 5.92
C PHE A 896 18.77 41.02 4.73
N SER A 897 19.11 40.02 3.90
CA SER A 897 19.44 40.31 2.50
C SER A 897 18.22 40.95 1.86
N GLN A 898 18.29 42.25 1.57
CA GLN A 898 17.25 42.93 0.80
C GLN A 898 17.05 42.17 -0.52
N PRO A 899 15.80 42.05 -1.02
CA PRO A 899 15.58 41.58 -2.37
C PRO A 899 16.39 42.45 -3.33
N GLN A 900 17.38 41.87 -4.01
CA GLN A 900 18.07 42.58 -5.07
C GLN A 900 17.02 43.02 -6.09
N GLN A 901 16.90 44.34 -6.27
CA GLN A 901 16.05 44.90 -7.31
C GLN A 901 16.59 44.46 -8.68
N ALA A 902 16.04 43.35 -9.18
CA ALA A 902 16.23 42.94 -10.56
C ALA A 902 15.67 44.06 -11.45
N ILE A 903 16.59 44.83 -12.04
CA ILE A 903 16.30 46.01 -12.84
C ILE A 903 15.37 45.61 -13.99
N ARG A 904 14.11 46.10 -13.95
CA ARG A 904 13.19 46.00 -15.09
C ARG A 904 13.76 46.81 -16.26
N ARG A 905 14.47 46.14 -17.18
CA ARG A 905 14.57 46.64 -18.55
C ARG A 905 13.25 46.34 -19.25
N GLN A 906 12.62 47.38 -19.78
CA GLN A 906 11.48 47.23 -20.69
C GLN A 906 12.02 46.73 -22.03
N GLU A 907 11.67 45.50 -22.40
CA GLU A 907 11.69 45.07 -23.81
C GLU A 907 10.25 44.81 -24.23
N THR A 908 9.81 45.55 -25.24
CA THR A 908 8.44 45.56 -25.74
C THR A 908 8.27 44.51 -26.83
N HIS A 909 7.49 43.46 -26.57
CA HIS A 909 6.95 42.60 -27.61
C HIS A 909 5.45 42.88 -27.82
N PRO A 910 4.97 42.94 -29.07
CA PRO A 910 3.57 43.24 -29.37
C PRO A 910 2.66 42.05 -29.05
N PRO A 911 1.38 42.28 -28.70
CA PRO A 911 0.42 41.21 -28.47
C PRO A 911 0.02 40.54 -29.79
N LEU A 912 0.19 39.23 -29.88
CA LEU A 912 -0.48 38.38 -30.88
C LEU A 912 -1.75 37.75 -30.27
N PRO A 913 -2.78 37.48 -31.08
CA PRO A 913 -4.13 37.27 -30.57
C PRO A 913 -4.36 35.83 -30.07
N LEU A 914 -5.05 35.71 -28.94
CA LEU A 914 -5.55 34.44 -28.42
C LEU A 914 -6.67 33.88 -29.32
N PRO A 915 -6.64 32.58 -29.68
CA PRO A 915 -7.81 31.90 -30.25
C PRO A 915 -8.96 31.86 -29.25
N LEU A 916 -10.20 31.87 -29.75
CA LEU A 916 -11.41 31.92 -28.92
C LEU A 916 -11.47 30.77 -27.90
N ALA A 917 -11.56 31.14 -26.63
CA ALA A 917 -11.92 30.20 -25.56
C ALA A 917 -13.36 29.71 -25.76
N ALA A 918 -13.59 28.42 -25.51
CA ALA A 918 -14.94 27.90 -25.32
C ALA A 918 -15.60 28.62 -24.14
N GLN A 919 -16.88 28.95 -24.28
CA GLN A 919 -17.64 29.67 -23.27
C GLN A 919 -17.93 28.77 -22.06
N HIS A 920 -17.00 28.73 -21.11
CA HIS A 920 -17.35 28.38 -19.74
C HIS A 920 -18.21 29.50 -19.15
N PRO A 921 -19.29 29.19 -18.42
CA PRO A 921 -20.07 30.22 -17.74
C PRO A 921 -19.20 30.91 -16.69
N SER A 922 -19.35 32.24 -16.56
CA SER A 922 -18.73 33.01 -15.49
C SER A 922 -19.09 32.42 -14.13
N PRO A 923 -18.18 32.38 -13.13
CA PRO A 923 -18.61 32.19 -11.75
C PRO A 923 -19.66 33.24 -11.42
N ALA A 924 -20.77 32.81 -10.83
CA ALA A 924 -21.83 33.71 -10.40
C ALA A 924 -21.31 34.57 -9.22
N GLU A 925 -21.61 35.88 -9.24
CA GLU A 925 -21.29 36.74 -8.10
C GLU A 925 -21.98 36.20 -6.84
N MET A 926 -21.19 35.91 -5.81
CA MET A 926 -21.70 35.37 -4.55
C MET A 926 -22.71 36.34 -3.92
N SER A 927 -23.82 35.80 -3.39
CA SER A 927 -24.79 36.62 -2.67
C SER A 927 -24.16 37.22 -1.39
N PRO A 928 -24.66 38.36 -0.87
CA PRO A 928 -24.14 38.94 0.37
C PRO A 928 -24.18 37.99 1.57
N LEU A 929 -25.10 37.01 1.57
CA LEU A 929 -25.16 35.96 2.58
C LEU A 929 -24.08 34.90 2.35
N GLN A 930 -23.87 34.47 1.10
CA GLN A 930 -22.80 33.54 0.73
C GLN A 930 -21.41 34.12 1.08
N GLN A 931 -21.17 35.42 0.85
CA GLN A 931 -19.92 36.09 1.26
C GLN A 931 -19.73 36.15 2.78
N GLN A 932 -20.80 36.27 3.57
CA GLN A 932 -20.71 36.22 5.04
C GLN A 932 -20.38 34.80 5.54
N ILE A 933 -20.96 33.77 4.92
CA ILE A 933 -20.64 32.37 5.21
C ILE A 933 -19.19 32.06 4.78
N ALA A 934 -18.77 32.50 3.59
CA ALA A 934 -17.39 32.37 3.11
C ALA A 934 -16.38 33.04 4.04
N THR A 935 -16.68 34.24 4.54
CA THR A 935 -15.84 34.95 5.51
C THR A 935 -15.68 34.15 6.81
N LEU A 936 -16.76 33.56 7.33
CA LEU A 936 -16.72 32.69 8.51
C LEU A 936 -15.91 31.41 8.26
N TRP A 937 -15.98 30.84 7.06
CA TRP A 937 -15.23 29.65 6.67
C TRP A 937 -13.75 29.96 6.50
N THR A 938 -13.36 31.02 5.78
CA THR A 938 -11.97 31.50 5.70
C THR A 938 -11.37 31.75 7.09
N GLN A 939 -12.13 32.34 8.01
CA GLN A 939 -11.70 32.58 9.40
C GLN A 939 -11.60 31.31 10.27
N SER A 940 -12.23 30.20 9.87
CA SER A 940 -12.27 28.96 10.66
C SER A 940 -11.44 27.82 10.04
N LEU A 941 -11.20 27.85 8.73
CA LEU A 941 -10.45 26.87 7.94
C LEU A 941 -9.09 27.39 7.46
N GLY A 942 -8.86 28.72 7.49
CA GLY A 942 -7.59 29.33 7.04
C GLY A 942 -7.39 29.38 5.52
N VAL A 943 -8.42 29.08 4.72
CA VAL A 943 -8.37 29.05 3.25
C VAL A 943 -8.66 30.44 2.67
N HIS A 944 -7.75 30.94 1.83
CA HIS A 944 -7.92 32.18 1.09
C HIS A 944 -8.68 31.92 -0.23
N GLU A 945 -9.78 32.66 -0.42
CA GLU A 945 -10.74 32.52 -1.52
C GLU A 945 -11.50 31.17 -1.50
N ILE A 946 -12.82 31.22 -1.34
CA ILE A 946 -13.69 30.03 -1.26
C ILE A 946 -14.89 30.25 -2.17
N ASP A 947 -15.01 29.40 -3.19
CA ASP A 947 -16.14 29.42 -4.13
C ASP A 947 -17.47 29.01 -3.46
N ALA A 948 -18.59 29.47 -4.02
CA ALA A 948 -19.92 29.19 -3.46
C ALA A 948 -20.26 27.69 -3.40
N ASP A 949 -19.74 26.89 -4.34
CA ASP A 949 -19.98 25.44 -4.39
C ASP A 949 -18.88 24.60 -3.71
N ALA A 950 -17.89 25.24 -3.07
CA ALA A 950 -16.85 24.53 -2.35
C ALA A 950 -17.41 23.83 -1.10
N ASP A 951 -16.98 22.59 -0.88
CA ASP A 951 -17.47 21.70 0.18
C ASP A 951 -16.66 21.84 1.48
N PHE A 952 -17.35 21.99 2.60
CA PHE A 952 -16.76 22.28 3.92
C PHE A 952 -15.70 21.26 4.36
N PHE A 953 -15.95 19.98 4.11
CA PHE A 953 -15.08 18.88 4.54
C PHE A 953 -13.92 18.70 3.56
N THR A 954 -14.17 18.93 2.28
CA THR A 954 -13.14 18.93 1.23
C THR A 954 -12.12 20.07 1.40
N LEU A 955 -12.53 21.19 2.03
CA LEU A 955 -11.66 22.30 2.43
C LEU A 955 -10.88 22.07 3.74
N GLY A 956 -10.91 20.84 4.30
CA GLY A 956 -10.22 20.49 5.55
C GLY A 956 -11.01 20.78 6.82
N GLY A 957 -12.33 21.03 6.72
CA GLY A 957 -13.21 21.10 7.88
C GLY A 957 -13.49 19.70 8.46
N ASP A 958 -13.40 19.56 9.78
CA ASP A 958 -13.75 18.35 10.52
C ASP A 958 -15.07 18.53 11.32
N SER A 959 -15.49 17.51 12.08
CA SER A 959 -16.72 17.55 12.89
C SER A 959 -16.69 18.54 14.06
N LEU A 960 -15.50 18.90 14.55
CA LEU A 960 -15.33 19.90 15.61
C LEU A 960 -15.42 21.31 15.02
N LEU A 961 -14.73 21.57 13.92
CA LEU A 961 -14.82 22.81 13.14
C LEU A 961 -16.23 23.05 12.61
N ALA A 962 -16.92 22.00 12.14
CA ALA A 962 -18.34 22.04 11.78
C ALA A 962 -19.21 22.56 12.93
N THR A 963 -18.99 22.03 14.15
CA THR A 963 -19.74 22.43 15.34
C THR A 963 -19.46 23.88 15.74
N GLN A 964 -18.19 24.33 15.65
CA GLN A 964 -17.81 25.72 15.91
C GLN A 964 -18.38 26.70 14.88
N VAL A 965 -18.37 26.33 13.59
CA VAL A 965 -18.96 27.12 12.50
C VAL A 965 -20.47 27.21 12.65
N VAL A 966 -21.16 26.11 12.96
CA VAL A 966 -22.60 26.10 13.27
C VAL A 966 -22.92 26.99 14.49
N ALA A 967 -22.12 26.94 15.55
CA ALA A 967 -22.30 27.81 16.72
C ALA A 967 -22.14 29.31 16.38
N ARG A 968 -21.16 29.67 15.54
CA ARG A 968 -20.95 31.04 15.03
C ARG A 968 -22.10 31.48 14.12
N LEU A 969 -22.56 30.61 13.22
CA LEU A 969 -23.72 30.88 12.34
C LEU A 969 -25.01 31.11 13.16
N ARG A 970 -25.27 30.28 14.19
CA ARG A 970 -26.40 30.51 15.13
C ARG A 970 -26.31 31.87 15.80
N ALA A 971 -25.14 32.24 16.31
CA ALA A 971 -24.92 33.52 16.99
C ALA A 971 -25.08 34.74 16.07
N GLN A 972 -24.61 34.63 14.82
CA GLN A 972 -24.65 35.72 13.84
C GLN A 972 -26.02 35.89 13.16
N PHE A 973 -26.70 34.79 12.84
CA PHE A 973 -27.96 34.82 12.06
C PHE A 973 -29.22 34.57 12.89
N LYS A 974 -29.11 34.27 14.19
CA LYS A 974 -30.24 33.99 15.11
C LYS A 974 -31.21 32.91 14.61
N PHE A 975 -30.69 31.93 13.88
CA PHE A 975 -31.42 30.80 13.34
C PHE A 975 -30.99 29.50 14.02
N ASN A 976 -31.93 28.56 14.20
CA ASN A 976 -31.74 27.32 14.96
C ASN A 976 -31.19 26.19 14.06
N LEU A 977 -30.00 26.41 13.52
CA LEU A 977 -29.33 25.52 12.57
C LEU A 977 -28.69 24.35 13.32
N ASP A 978 -29.18 23.11 13.17
CA ASP A 978 -28.58 21.92 13.81
C ASP A 978 -27.24 21.53 13.16
N THR A 979 -26.42 20.72 13.83
CA THR A 979 -25.15 20.23 13.25
C THR A 979 -25.37 19.34 12.01
N HIS A 980 -26.56 18.76 11.89
CA HIS A 980 -27.01 17.98 10.74
C HIS A 980 -27.21 18.84 9.48
N SER A 981 -27.62 20.10 9.63
CA SER A 981 -27.84 21.04 8.52
C SER A 981 -26.58 21.29 7.71
N LEU A 982 -25.39 21.36 8.34
CA LEU A 982 -24.12 21.49 7.61
C LEU A 982 -23.73 20.20 6.87
N LEU A 983 -24.17 19.04 7.34
CA LEU A 983 -23.97 17.75 6.66
C LEU A 983 -24.93 17.56 5.48
N GLN A 984 -26.12 18.17 5.51
CA GLN A 984 -27.08 18.16 4.40
C GLN A 984 -26.81 19.25 3.36
N ALA A 985 -26.25 20.37 3.78
CA ALA A 985 -25.91 21.52 2.95
C ALA A 985 -24.41 21.87 3.10
N PRO A 986 -23.49 20.99 2.66
CA PRO A 986 -22.06 21.12 2.95
C PRO A 986 -21.33 22.14 2.07
N THR A 987 -22.04 22.89 1.21
CA THR A 987 -21.46 23.98 0.39
C THR A 987 -22.05 25.33 0.79
N ILE A 988 -21.31 26.40 0.58
CA ILE A 988 -21.73 27.78 0.91
C ILE A 988 -23.07 28.13 0.23
N ALA A 989 -23.25 27.73 -1.04
CA ALA A 989 -24.46 27.95 -1.81
C ALA A 989 -25.67 27.22 -1.23
N LYS A 990 -25.52 25.94 -0.85
CA LYS A 990 -26.59 25.15 -0.23
C LYS A 990 -26.95 25.68 1.16
N LEU A 991 -25.95 26.09 1.94
CA LEU A 991 -26.16 26.63 3.29
C LEU A 991 -26.84 28.00 3.26
N ALA A 992 -26.47 28.85 2.29
CA ALA A 992 -27.17 30.11 2.04
C ALA A 992 -28.63 29.87 1.63
N GLN A 993 -28.91 28.94 0.70
CA GLN A 993 -30.28 28.59 0.32
C GLN A 993 -31.11 28.06 1.51
N LEU A 994 -30.51 27.28 2.41
CA LEU A 994 -31.18 26.75 3.61
C LEU A 994 -31.55 27.89 4.57
N ILE A 995 -30.66 28.88 4.75
CA ILE A 995 -30.91 30.07 5.58
C ILE A 995 -31.92 31.03 4.91
N GLU A 996 -31.87 31.20 3.59
CA GLU A 996 -32.80 32.05 2.81
C GLU A 996 -34.23 31.48 2.84
N ARG A 997 -34.40 30.18 2.57
CA ARG A 997 -35.72 29.51 2.68
C ARG A 997 -36.36 29.67 4.06
N HIS A 998 -35.55 29.70 5.12
CA HIS A 998 -36.04 29.92 6.49
C HIS A 998 -36.30 31.40 6.82
N ARG A 999 -35.74 32.36 6.06
CA ARG A 999 -36.02 33.80 6.23
C ARG A 999 -37.28 34.23 5.49
N ASP A 1000 -37.60 33.61 4.37
CA ASP A 1000 -38.72 34.01 3.49
C ASP A 1000 -40.06 33.32 3.84
N GLY A 1001 -40.15 32.61 4.97
CA GLY A 1001 -41.41 32.09 5.52
C GLY A 1001 -42.13 31.04 4.67
N HIS A 1002 -41.44 30.39 3.73
CA HIS A 1002 -42.01 29.39 2.83
C HIS A 1002 -42.07 28.01 3.50
N GLU A 1003 -43.09 27.78 4.33
CA GLU A 1003 -43.53 26.43 4.65
C GLU A 1003 -44.21 25.79 3.43
N GLY A 1004 -43.56 24.75 2.86
CA GLY A 1004 -44.22 23.75 2.01
C GLY A 1004 -43.66 23.61 0.58
N ALA A 1005 -42.83 22.58 0.37
CA ALA A 1005 -42.86 21.69 -0.81
C ALA A 1005 -41.74 20.62 -0.79
N ASP A 1006 -41.63 19.82 0.28
CA ASP A 1006 -41.03 18.47 0.19
C ASP A 1006 -41.78 17.58 1.19
N ILE A 1007 -42.93 17.01 0.76
CA ILE A 1007 -43.73 16.11 1.60
C ILE A 1007 -43.01 14.77 1.68
N ARG A 1008 -42.03 14.71 2.57
CA ARG A 1008 -41.58 13.44 3.14
C ARG A 1008 -42.63 13.02 4.16
N PRO A 1009 -43.05 11.75 4.21
CA PRO A 1009 -43.93 11.30 5.29
C PRO A 1009 -43.26 11.57 6.63
N GLU A 1010 -44.06 11.92 7.64
CA GLU A 1010 -43.60 11.91 9.04
C GLU A 1010 -43.16 10.49 9.39
N LEU A 1011 -41.87 10.21 9.26
CA LEU A 1011 -41.28 8.97 9.74
C LEU A 1011 -41.41 8.97 11.28
N PRO A 1012 -41.85 7.86 11.90
CA PRO A 1012 -41.96 7.82 13.34
C PRO A 1012 -40.62 8.07 14.01
N GLU A 1013 -40.68 8.53 15.25
CA GLU A 1013 -39.54 9.04 16.03
C GLU A 1013 -38.31 8.12 16.11
N LEU A 1014 -38.47 6.81 15.88
CA LEU A 1014 -37.40 5.81 15.91
C LEU A 1014 -36.74 5.53 14.55
N LEU A 1015 -37.31 6.00 13.43
CA LEU A 1015 -36.81 5.75 12.07
C LEU A 1015 -35.89 6.87 11.58
N VAL A 1016 -34.64 6.53 11.31
CA VAL A 1016 -33.59 7.43 10.83
C VAL A 1016 -33.28 7.11 9.36
N PRO A 1017 -33.51 8.03 8.40
CA PRO A 1017 -33.09 7.82 7.03
C PRO A 1017 -31.55 7.93 6.94
N ILE A 1018 -30.89 6.86 6.50
CA ILE A 1018 -29.45 6.81 6.28
C ILE A 1018 -29.13 7.14 4.82
N GLN A 1019 -29.88 6.56 3.89
CA GLN A 1019 -29.82 6.80 2.45
C GLN A 1019 -31.23 6.79 1.86
N VAL A 1020 -31.58 7.81 1.07
CA VAL A 1020 -32.95 7.98 0.55
C VAL A 1020 -33.28 6.96 -0.54
N GLY A 1021 -32.30 6.59 -1.38
CA GLY A 1021 -32.48 5.65 -2.49
C GLY A 1021 -33.43 6.16 -3.59
N ALA A 1022 -33.70 5.28 -4.55
CA ALA A 1022 -34.66 5.51 -5.62
C ALA A 1022 -36.09 5.13 -5.16
N PRO A 1023 -37.13 5.93 -5.49
CA PRO A 1023 -38.51 5.63 -5.11
C PRO A 1023 -38.97 4.25 -5.58
N GLY A 1024 -39.65 3.51 -4.69
CA GLY A 1024 -40.22 2.18 -5.00
C GLY A 1024 -39.25 1.00 -4.96
N ARG A 1025 -37.97 1.23 -4.63
CA ARG A 1025 -37.03 0.14 -4.31
C ARG A 1025 -37.32 -0.45 -2.92
N GLN A 1026 -37.04 -1.74 -2.76
CA GLN A 1026 -37.12 -2.44 -1.47
C GLN A 1026 -36.10 -1.85 -0.48
N PRO A 1027 -36.53 -1.25 0.65
CA PRO A 1027 -35.61 -0.71 1.65
C PRO A 1027 -34.87 -1.80 2.42
N LEU A 1028 -33.60 -1.52 2.74
CA LEU A 1028 -32.83 -2.21 3.77
C LEU A 1028 -33.03 -1.49 5.11
N VAL A 1029 -33.36 -2.23 6.17
CA VAL A 1029 -33.53 -1.67 7.53
C VAL A 1029 -32.46 -2.20 8.48
N LEU A 1030 -31.68 -1.28 9.04
CA LEU A 1030 -30.55 -1.54 9.92
C LEU A 1030 -30.90 -1.29 11.39
N LEU A 1031 -30.63 -2.26 12.26
CA LEU A 1031 -30.95 -2.19 13.69
C LEU A 1031 -29.76 -1.69 14.51
N TYR A 1032 -30.06 -0.96 15.59
CA TYR A 1032 -29.05 -0.36 16.47
C TYR A 1032 -28.17 -1.40 17.20
N PRO A 1033 -26.85 -1.16 17.35
CA PRO A 1033 -25.97 -1.95 18.21
C PRO A 1033 -26.25 -1.66 19.69
N VAL A 1034 -25.55 -2.34 20.60
CA VAL A 1034 -25.82 -2.28 22.06
C VAL A 1034 -25.84 -0.85 22.64
N GLY A 1035 -25.05 0.08 22.09
CA GLY A 1035 -25.03 1.50 22.48
C GLY A 1035 -26.12 2.40 21.86
N GLY A 1036 -27.03 1.86 21.03
CA GLY A 1036 -28.22 2.58 20.53
C GLY A 1036 -28.03 3.54 19.34
N HIS A 1037 -26.83 4.04 19.11
CA HIS A 1037 -26.53 4.99 18.02
C HIS A 1037 -26.45 4.30 16.65
N VAL A 1038 -26.99 4.93 15.60
CA VAL A 1038 -27.13 4.34 14.25
C VAL A 1038 -26.38 5.08 13.13
N TYR A 1039 -25.82 6.26 13.39
CA TYR A 1039 -25.24 7.09 12.32
C TYR A 1039 -23.95 6.54 11.70
N PHE A 1040 -23.25 5.62 12.37
CA PHE A 1040 -22.08 4.94 11.79
C PHE A 1040 -22.43 4.13 10.52
N TYR A 1041 -23.69 3.69 10.38
CA TYR A 1041 -24.18 3.06 9.15
C TYR A 1041 -24.17 3.98 7.91
N ARG A 1042 -23.93 5.30 8.06
CA ARG A 1042 -23.74 6.19 6.89
C ARG A 1042 -22.53 5.79 6.06
N GLU A 1043 -21.43 5.37 6.70
CA GLU A 1043 -20.21 4.97 6.01
C GLU A 1043 -20.41 3.65 5.25
N LEU A 1044 -21.21 2.73 5.83
CA LEU A 1044 -21.71 1.54 5.14
C LEU A 1044 -22.57 1.91 3.92
N ALA A 1045 -23.54 2.81 4.08
CA ALA A 1045 -24.44 3.21 3.01
C ALA A 1045 -23.72 3.89 1.83
N GLN A 1046 -22.70 4.73 2.10
CA GLN A 1046 -21.84 5.34 1.07
C GLN A 1046 -21.12 4.33 0.16
N HIS A 1047 -21.04 3.06 0.57
CA HIS A 1047 -20.44 1.97 -0.20
C HIS A 1047 -21.46 0.93 -0.71
N LEU A 1048 -22.75 1.12 -0.42
CA LEU A 1048 -23.85 0.37 -1.05
C LEU A 1048 -24.31 1.08 -2.34
N ASN A 1049 -25.17 0.42 -3.12
CA ASN A 1049 -25.77 1.05 -4.30
C ASN A 1049 -26.55 2.32 -3.88
N PRO A 1050 -26.27 3.51 -4.47
CA PRO A 1050 -26.96 4.76 -4.10
C PRO A 1050 -28.47 4.75 -4.34
N ASP A 1051 -28.97 3.88 -5.24
CA ASP A 1051 -30.41 3.67 -5.46
C ASP A 1051 -31.10 2.86 -4.35
N LEU A 1052 -30.35 2.17 -3.48
CA LEU A 1052 -30.92 1.37 -2.39
C LEU A 1052 -31.38 2.30 -1.25
N PRO A 1053 -32.67 2.30 -0.86
CA PRO A 1053 -33.11 3.02 0.33
C PRO A 1053 -32.58 2.30 1.57
N VAL A 1054 -31.87 3.03 2.44
CA VAL A 1054 -31.34 2.49 3.70
C VAL A 1054 -31.88 3.31 4.86
N TYR A 1055 -32.59 2.63 5.75
CA TYR A 1055 -33.12 3.21 6.98
C TYR A 1055 -32.47 2.51 8.17
N ALA A 1056 -32.33 3.21 9.28
CA ALA A 1056 -31.97 2.61 10.55
C ALA A 1056 -33.07 2.85 11.58
N ILE A 1057 -33.24 1.91 12.50
CA ILE A 1057 -34.08 2.09 13.69
C ILE A 1057 -33.15 2.36 14.87
N ARG A 1058 -33.34 3.48 15.57
CA ARG A 1058 -32.60 3.83 16.80
C ARG A 1058 -33.26 3.23 18.06
N ALA A 1059 -32.51 3.15 19.15
CA ALA A 1059 -33.03 2.65 20.41
C ALA A 1059 -34.07 3.62 21.04
N GLN A 1060 -35.21 3.08 21.48
CA GLN A 1060 -36.19 3.83 22.26
C GLN A 1060 -35.60 4.20 23.64
N GLY A 1061 -35.74 5.47 24.01
CA GLY A 1061 -35.24 6.04 25.26
C GLY A 1061 -33.78 6.49 25.18
N SER A 1062 -33.17 6.49 23.99
CA SER A 1062 -31.77 6.90 23.80
C SER A 1062 -31.53 8.40 24.00
N GLU A 1063 -32.55 9.23 23.86
CA GLU A 1063 -32.51 10.68 24.12
C GLU A 1063 -33.27 11.08 25.40
N GLY A 1064 -33.89 10.13 26.09
CA GLY A 1064 -34.71 10.33 27.30
C GLY A 1064 -36.19 10.61 27.00
N GLU A 1065 -36.62 10.36 25.77
CA GLU A 1065 -37.99 10.52 25.25
C GLU A 1065 -38.98 9.50 25.84
N ALA A 1066 -38.49 8.31 26.21
CA ALA A 1066 -39.29 7.21 26.74
C ALA A 1066 -38.47 6.29 27.66
N PRO A 1067 -39.11 5.42 28.47
CA PRO A 1067 -38.40 4.43 29.28
C PRO A 1067 -37.65 3.40 28.42
N LEU A 1068 -36.50 2.94 28.95
CA LEU A 1068 -35.73 1.84 28.37
C LEU A 1068 -36.52 0.52 28.43
N LEU A 1069 -36.44 -0.27 27.36
CA LEU A 1069 -37.01 -1.61 27.27
C LEU A 1069 -35.98 -2.63 27.81
N THR A 1070 -36.45 -3.67 28.49
CA THR A 1070 -35.57 -4.62 29.20
C THR A 1070 -35.53 -6.04 28.60
N THR A 1071 -36.26 -6.30 27.51
CA THR A 1071 -36.28 -7.60 26.82
C THR A 1071 -36.24 -7.44 25.31
N ILE A 1072 -35.56 -8.37 24.63
CA ILE A 1072 -35.44 -8.40 23.16
C ILE A 1072 -36.81 -8.48 22.50
N GLU A 1073 -37.76 -9.23 23.06
CA GLU A 1073 -39.11 -9.39 22.52
C GLU A 1073 -39.91 -8.09 22.54
N ALA A 1074 -39.74 -7.26 23.57
CA ALA A 1074 -40.38 -5.95 23.68
C ALA A 1074 -39.74 -4.94 22.72
N MET A 1075 -38.40 -4.95 22.60
CA MET A 1075 -37.66 -4.13 21.64
C MET A 1075 -38.05 -4.48 20.20
N ALA A 1076 -38.10 -5.77 19.86
CA ALA A 1076 -38.53 -6.24 18.53
C ALA A 1076 -39.98 -5.83 18.23
N GLU A 1077 -40.89 -5.86 19.22
CA GLU A 1077 -42.28 -5.42 19.03
C GLU A 1077 -42.39 -3.90 18.73
N VAL A 1078 -41.55 -3.07 19.37
CA VAL A 1078 -41.48 -1.62 19.09
C VAL A 1078 -40.83 -1.36 17.73
N ASN A 1079 -39.71 -2.01 17.43
CA ASN A 1079 -39.01 -1.89 16.15
C ASN A 1079 -39.89 -2.35 14.98
N LEU A 1080 -40.74 -3.38 15.15
CA LEU A 1080 -41.70 -3.82 14.13
C LEU A 1080 -42.80 -2.80 13.86
N LYS A 1081 -43.22 -2.00 14.84
CA LYS A 1081 -44.17 -0.90 14.62
C LYS A 1081 -43.56 0.20 13.77
N ALA A 1082 -42.29 0.55 14.04
CA ALA A 1082 -41.53 1.48 13.21
C ALA A 1082 -41.36 0.91 11.78
N LEU A 1083 -40.88 -0.34 11.64
CA LEU A 1083 -40.75 -1.01 10.33
C LEU A 1083 -42.06 -1.00 9.53
N ARG A 1084 -43.20 -1.33 10.15
CA ARG A 1084 -44.50 -1.40 9.48
C ARG A 1084 -45.06 -0.04 9.03
N SER A 1085 -44.61 1.06 9.63
CA SER A 1085 -44.96 2.40 9.16
C SER A 1085 -44.17 2.84 7.91
N LEU A 1086 -42.94 2.31 7.74
CA LEU A 1086 -42.13 2.48 6.53
C LEU A 1086 -42.62 1.54 5.42
N GLN A 1087 -42.86 0.28 5.77
CA GLN A 1087 -43.26 -0.77 4.83
C GLN A 1087 -44.35 -1.66 5.48
N PRO A 1088 -45.63 -1.53 5.11
CA PRO A 1088 -46.71 -2.26 5.76
C PRO A 1088 -46.76 -3.79 5.56
N ARG A 1089 -46.04 -4.36 4.58
CA ARG A 1089 -46.03 -5.79 4.23
C ARG A 1089 -44.67 -6.22 3.69
N GLY A 1090 -44.32 -7.50 3.85
CA GLY A 1090 -43.09 -8.08 3.30
C GLY A 1090 -43.02 -8.10 1.75
N PRO A 1091 -41.89 -8.52 1.16
CA PRO A 1091 -40.71 -9.09 1.83
C PRO A 1091 -39.88 -8.04 2.60
N TYR A 1092 -39.49 -8.36 3.83
CA TYR A 1092 -38.66 -7.48 4.65
C TYR A 1092 -37.17 -7.79 4.52
N TYR A 1093 -36.33 -6.76 4.38
CA TYR A 1093 -34.86 -6.87 4.39
C TYR A 1093 -34.31 -6.24 5.67
N LEU A 1094 -33.83 -7.08 6.60
CA LEU A 1094 -33.39 -6.68 7.94
C LEU A 1094 -31.91 -7.02 8.14
N ALA A 1095 -31.14 -6.13 8.76
CA ALA A 1095 -29.82 -6.48 9.26
C ALA A 1095 -29.41 -5.66 10.49
N GLY A 1096 -28.34 -6.06 11.18
CA GLY A 1096 -27.77 -5.23 12.24
C GLY A 1096 -26.42 -5.71 12.75
N SER A 1097 -25.64 -4.76 13.25
CA SER A 1097 -24.32 -4.94 13.84
C SER A 1097 -24.40 -5.25 15.33
N SER A 1098 -23.60 -6.21 15.78
CA SER A 1098 -23.57 -6.68 17.17
C SER A 1098 -24.99 -7.07 17.63
N PHE A 1099 -25.43 -6.54 18.77
CA PHE A 1099 -26.81 -6.58 19.29
C PHE A 1099 -27.91 -6.33 18.25
N GLY A 1100 -27.66 -5.47 17.25
CA GLY A 1100 -28.64 -5.15 16.20
C GLY A 1100 -29.07 -6.36 15.38
N GLY A 1101 -28.17 -7.33 15.14
CA GLY A 1101 -28.53 -8.56 14.43
C GLY A 1101 -29.40 -9.50 15.26
N ILE A 1102 -29.31 -9.44 16.60
CA ILE A 1102 -30.20 -10.18 17.51
C ILE A 1102 -31.61 -9.59 17.44
N LEU A 1103 -31.74 -8.26 17.40
CA LEU A 1103 -33.00 -7.58 17.16
C LEU A 1103 -33.57 -7.93 15.77
N ALA A 1104 -32.73 -7.88 14.72
CA ALA A 1104 -33.13 -8.26 13.36
C ALA A 1104 -33.67 -9.70 13.31
N TYR A 1105 -33.00 -10.63 13.99
CA TYR A 1105 -33.42 -12.03 14.13
C TYR A 1105 -34.76 -12.16 14.85
N ALA A 1106 -34.90 -11.56 16.05
CA ALA A 1106 -36.15 -11.60 16.83
C ALA A 1106 -37.34 -10.96 16.08
N MET A 1107 -37.09 -9.91 15.31
CA MET A 1107 -38.08 -9.29 14.43
C MET A 1107 -38.49 -10.24 13.29
N ALA A 1108 -37.54 -10.90 12.64
CA ALA A 1108 -37.81 -11.86 11.59
C ALA A 1108 -38.64 -13.06 12.09
N GLN A 1109 -38.34 -13.60 13.26
CA GLN A 1109 -39.13 -14.66 13.88
C GLN A 1109 -40.59 -14.25 14.11
N LYS A 1110 -40.82 -13.04 14.65
CA LYS A 1110 -42.17 -12.48 14.84
C LYS A 1110 -42.91 -12.26 13.52
N LEU A 1111 -42.22 -11.86 12.45
CA LEU A 1111 -42.79 -11.69 11.11
C LEU A 1111 -43.20 -13.05 10.52
N THR A 1112 -42.30 -14.02 10.50
CA THR A 1112 -42.58 -15.36 9.96
C THR A 1112 -43.66 -16.09 10.75
N ALA A 1113 -43.74 -15.91 12.08
CA ALA A 1113 -44.79 -16.47 12.92
C ALA A 1113 -46.21 -15.96 12.58
N VAL A 1114 -46.34 -14.81 11.90
CA VAL A 1114 -47.62 -14.28 11.38
C VAL A 1114 -47.76 -14.44 9.86
N GLY A 1115 -46.86 -15.18 9.21
CA GLY A 1115 -46.89 -15.44 7.78
C GLY A 1115 -46.37 -14.31 6.88
N GLU A 1116 -45.66 -13.32 7.44
CA GLU A 1116 -44.98 -12.28 6.66
C GLU A 1116 -43.62 -12.78 6.14
N GLU A 1117 -43.28 -12.41 4.91
CA GLU A 1117 -42.04 -12.81 4.25
C GLU A 1117 -40.86 -11.94 4.69
N VAL A 1118 -39.71 -12.57 4.96
CA VAL A 1118 -38.43 -11.91 5.24
C VAL A 1118 -37.45 -12.37 4.17
N GLY A 1119 -37.24 -11.53 3.16
CA GLY A 1119 -36.42 -11.89 1.99
C GLY A 1119 -34.92 -11.80 2.24
N PHE A 1120 -34.48 -11.04 3.25
CA PHE A 1120 -33.07 -10.94 3.65
C PHE A 1120 -32.95 -10.73 5.16
N LEU A 1121 -32.06 -11.50 5.80
CA LEU A 1121 -31.71 -11.35 7.22
C LEU A 1121 -30.18 -11.43 7.41
N GLY A 1122 -29.57 -10.29 7.73
CA GLY A 1122 -28.13 -10.12 7.93
C GLY A 1122 -27.71 -9.91 9.38
N LEU A 1123 -26.85 -10.77 9.92
CA LEU A 1123 -26.23 -10.63 11.24
C LEU A 1123 -24.78 -10.19 11.07
N ILE A 1124 -24.42 -9.01 11.55
CA ILE A 1124 -23.07 -8.44 11.41
C ILE A 1124 -22.35 -8.59 12.75
N ASP A 1125 -21.49 -9.60 12.84
CA ASP A 1125 -20.72 -10.04 14.01
C ASP A 1125 -21.54 -10.16 15.31
N SER A 1126 -22.80 -10.57 15.17
CA SER A 1126 -23.76 -10.66 16.26
C SER A 1126 -23.49 -11.86 17.18
N PRO A 1127 -23.28 -11.68 18.49
CA PRO A 1127 -23.14 -12.79 19.42
C PRO A 1127 -24.45 -13.56 19.57
N GLY A 1128 -24.38 -14.82 20.00
CA GLY A 1128 -25.56 -15.68 20.13
C GLY A 1128 -25.46 -16.63 21.33
N PRO A 1129 -26.46 -17.51 21.53
CA PRO A 1129 -26.52 -18.42 22.68
C PRO A 1129 -25.24 -19.24 22.88
N GLY A 1130 -24.71 -19.22 24.12
CA GLY A 1130 -23.46 -19.89 24.48
C GLY A 1130 -22.17 -19.23 23.94
N HIS A 1131 -22.29 -18.19 23.09
CA HIS A 1131 -21.17 -17.42 22.51
C HIS A 1131 -21.41 -15.92 22.71
N MET A 1132 -21.79 -15.55 23.94
CA MET A 1132 -21.97 -14.17 24.38
C MET A 1132 -20.62 -13.52 24.71
N PRO A 1133 -20.48 -12.18 24.61
CA PRO A 1133 -19.29 -11.48 25.06
C PRO A 1133 -19.06 -11.66 26.56
N ALA A 1134 -17.82 -11.41 27.00
CA ALA A 1134 -17.45 -11.36 28.41
C ALA A 1134 -18.39 -10.39 29.15
N ARG A 1135 -18.93 -10.84 30.31
CA ARG A 1135 -19.93 -10.07 31.04
C ARG A 1135 -19.31 -8.82 31.65
N LEU A 1136 -19.50 -7.68 30.99
CA LEU A 1136 -19.24 -6.35 31.54
C LEU A 1136 -20.18 -6.15 32.74
N ALA A 1137 -19.65 -6.25 33.95
CA ALA A 1137 -20.41 -6.38 35.18
C ALA A 1137 -21.00 -5.05 35.67
N ASP A 1138 -20.37 -3.92 35.31
CA ASP A 1138 -20.79 -2.58 35.71
C ASP A 1138 -20.43 -1.52 34.64
N LYS A 1139 -20.82 -0.27 34.90
CA LYS A 1139 -20.59 0.86 33.98
C LYS A 1139 -19.11 1.21 33.78
N VAL A 1140 -18.23 0.87 34.74
CA VAL A 1140 -16.78 1.13 34.64
C VAL A 1140 -16.17 0.19 33.61
N GLU A 1141 -16.59 -1.08 33.61
CA GLU A 1141 -16.20 -2.05 32.59
C GLU A 1141 -16.74 -1.70 31.20
N ILE A 1142 -17.94 -1.10 31.10
CA ILE A 1142 -18.45 -0.56 29.83
C ILE A 1142 -17.60 0.62 29.33
N LEU A 1143 -17.24 1.57 30.20
CA LEU A 1143 -16.35 2.69 29.86
C LEU A 1143 -14.96 2.19 29.44
N PHE A 1144 -14.42 1.19 30.14
CA PHE A 1144 -13.16 0.54 29.81
C PHE A 1144 -13.20 -0.17 28.45
N TYR A 1145 -14.25 -0.95 28.18
CA TYR A 1145 -14.46 -1.60 26.89
C TYR A 1145 -14.54 -0.59 25.74
N LEU A 1146 -15.29 0.51 25.92
CA LEU A 1146 -15.42 1.56 24.91
C LEU A 1146 -14.09 2.28 24.65
N LEU A 1147 -13.29 2.57 25.69
CA LEU A 1147 -11.96 3.17 25.51
C LEU A 1147 -10.96 2.20 24.86
N LYS A 1148 -10.90 0.96 25.33
CA LYS A 1148 -9.89 -0.02 24.88
C LYS A 1148 -10.18 -0.58 23.49
N VAL A 1149 -11.45 -0.88 23.17
CA VAL A 1149 -11.85 -1.50 21.89
C VAL A 1149 -12.37 -0.48 20.89
N GLY A 1150 -13.03 0.61 21.34
CA GLY A 1150 -13.58 1.65 20.48
C GLY A 1150 -12.56 2.73 20.11
N GLU A 1151 -11.85 3.26 21.11
CA GLU A 1151 -10.90 4.38 20.94
C GLU A 1151 -9.42 3.93 20.90
N ASN A 1152 -9.15 2.63 21.06
CA ASN A 1152 -7.81 2.03 21.13
C ASN A 1152 -6.89 2.68 22.19
N VAL A 1153 -7.45 3.09 23.32
CA VAL A 1153 -6.74 3.74 24.43
C VAL A 1153 -6.17 2.69 25.37
N ASP A 1154 -4.85 2.69 25.54
CA ASP A 1154 -4.17 1.86 26.55
C ASP A 1154 -4.35 2.47 27.96
N LEU A 1155 -4.97 1.69 28.84
CA LEU A 1155 -5.40 2.09 30.19
C LEU A 1155 -5.64 0.82 31.01
N ALA A 1156 -5.40 0.85 32.33
CA ALA A 1156 -5.79 -0.25 33.20
C ALA A 1156 -7.23 -0.07 33.71
N LEU A 1157 -8.01 -1.16 33.81
CA LEU A 1157 -9.36 -1.12 34.40
C LEU A 1157 -9.31 -0.62 35.85
N ASP A 1158 -8.27 -0.97 36.61
CA ASP A 1158 -8.08 -0.53 37.99
C ASP A 1158 -7.91 0.99 38.11
N ASP A 1159 -7.31 1.66 37.12
CA ASP A 1159 -7.19 3.12 37.11
C ASP A 1159 -8.56 3.80 37.01
N LEU A 1160 -9.47 3.25 36.20
CA LEU A 1160 -10.86 3.72 36.12
C LEU A 1160 -11.63 3.39 37.40
N ARG A 1161 -11.42 2.20 37.98
CA ARG A 1161 -12.07 1.79 39.24
C ARG A 1161 -11.61 2.62 40.46
N ALA A 1162 -10.42 3.22 40.41
CA ALA A 1162 -9.92 4.13 41.45
C ALA A 1162 -10.59 5.52 41.44
N LEU A 1163 -11.26 5.89 40.34
CA LEU A 1163 -11.97 7.17 40.19
C LEU A 1163 -13.43 7.08 40.65
N ASN A 1164 -14.02 8.21 41.06
CA ASN A 1164 -15.47 8.29 41.32
C ASN A 1164 -16.28 8.48 40.01
N GLU A 1165 -17.61 8.31 40.05
CA GLU A 1165 -18.46 8.33 38.85
C GLU A 1165 -18.31 9.61 37.98
N GLU A 1166 -18.26 10.80 38.59
CA GLU A 1166 -18.04 12.07 37.85
C GLU A 1166 -16.64 12.10 37.20
N GLN A 1167 -15.62 11.62 37.92
CA GLN A 1167 -14.25 11.53 37.40
C GLN A 1167 -14.11 10.48 36.29
N GLN A 1168 -14.82 9.34 36.39
CA GLN A 1168 -14.85 8.31 35.34
C GLN A 1168 -15.45 8.85 34.04
N LEU A 1169 -16.59 9.55 34.13
CA LEU A 1169 -17.25 10.19 32.98
C LEU A 1169 -16.38 11.30 32.38
N SER A 1170 -15.79 12.16 33.20
CA SER A 1170 -14.85 13.22 32.78
C SER A 1170 -13.59 12.64 32.11
N ARG A 1171 -13.02 11.57 32.69
CA ARG A 1171 -11.84 10.86 32.17
C ARG A 1171 -12.15 10.20 30.81
N PHE A 1172 -13.32 9.58 30.68
CA PHE A 1172 -13.78 9.03 29.40
C PHE A 1172 -13.89 10.11 28.33
N LEU A 1173 -14.64 11.19 28.59
CA LEU A 1173 -14.79 12.28 27.62
C LEU A 1173 -13.44 12.87 27.21
N THR A 1174 -12.52 13.07 28.17
CA THR A 1174 -11.16 13.55 27.90
C THR A 1174 -10.35 12.60 27.00
N LEU A 1175 -10.40 11.28 27.27
CA LEU A 1175 -9.65 10.28 26.51
C LEU A 1175 -10.27 9.99 25.13
N SER A 1176 -11.58 10.15 24.99
CA SER A 1176 -12.30 10.09 23.70
C SER A 1176 -12.33 11.43 22.95
N HIS A 1177 -11.50 12.40 23.34
CA HIS A 1177 -11.39 13.73 22.72
C HIS A 1177 -12.71 14.55 22.64
N GLN A 1178 -13.61 14.38 23.61
CA GLN A 1178 -14.88 15.10 23.72
C GLN A 1178 -14.83 16.19 24.79
N ASP A 1179 -15.55 17.30 24.58
CA ASP A 1179 -15.65 18.38 25.56
C ASP A 1179 -16.35 17.93 26.85
N ASP A 1180 -15.61 17.92 27.97
CA ASP A 1180 -16.13 17.57 29.29
C ASP A 1180 -17.09 18.65 29.84
N THR A 1181 -18.35 18.55 29.44
CA THR A 1181 -19.44 19.42 29.90
C THR A 1181 -20.47 18.64 30.73
N PRO A 1182 -21.20 19.29 31.66
CA PRO A 1182 -22.27 18.62 32.40
C PRO A 1182 -23.35 17.98 31.50
N ALA A 1183 -23.60 18.57 30.32
CA ALA A 1183 -24.50 18.00 29.32
C ALA A 1183 -23.93 16.72 28.70
N ALA A 1184 -22.65 16.71 28.33
CA ALA A 1184 -21.95 15.53 27.81
C ALA A 1184 -21.91 14.39 28.85
N ARG A 1185 -21.55 14.68 30.12
CA ARG A 1185 -21.59 13.69 31.21
C ARG A 1185 -22.99 13.11 31.42
N THR A 1186 -24.04 13.93 31.30
CA THR A 1186 -25.45 13.48 31.39
C THR A 1186 -25.90 12.66 30.18
N ALA A 1187 -25.39 12.93 28.98
CA ALA A 1187 -25.62 12.10 27.80
C ALA A 1187 -24.91 10.75 27.92
N LEU A 1188 -23.62 10.75 28.25
CA LEU A 1188 -22.82 9.54 28.46
C LEU A 1188 -23.43 8.62 29.53
N LYS A 1189 -23.88 9.16 30.67
CA LYS A 1189 -24.56 8.37 31.71
C LYS A 1189 -25.79 7.62 31.18
N ARG A 1190 -26.62 8.28 30.34
CA ARG A 1190 -27.78 7.66 29.67
C ARG A 1190 -27.35 6.58 28.66
N THR A 1191 -26.29 6.82 27.90
CA THR A 1191 -25.73 5.81 26.97
C THR A 1191 -25.25 4.57 27.74
N LEU A 1192 -24.63 4.74 28.91
CA LEU A 1192 -24.22 3.61 29.77
C LEU A 1192 -25.42 2.85 30.36
N ASP A 1193 -26.48 3.56 30.79
CA ASP A 1193 -27.73 2.92 31.25
C ASP A 1193 -28.40 2.11 30.13
N LEU A 1194 -28.46 2.66 28.92
CA LEU A 1194 -28.96 1.96 27.72
C LEU A 1194 -28.10 0.73 27.39
N PHE A 1195 -26.78 0.88 27.34
CA PHE A 1195 -25.84 -0.20 27.04
C PHE A 1195 -25.97 -1.34 28.05
N GLN A 1196 -26.01 -1.02 29.35
CA GLN A 1196 -26.16 -2.02 30.41
C GLN A 1196 -27.51 -2.74 30.33
N THR A 1197 -28.58 -2.02 30.02
CA THR A 1197 -29.92 -2.60 29.84
C THR A 1197 -29.98 -3.54 28.64
N ASN A 1198 -29.44 -3.12 27.50
CA ASN A 1198 -29.38 -3.92 26.27
C ASN A 1198 -28.49 -5.17 26.46
N MET A 1199 -27.34 -5.02 27.13
CA MET A 1199 -26.46 -6.15 27.46
C MET A 1199 -27.17 -7.21 28.31
N GLN A 1200 -27.93 -6.80 29.34
CA GLN A 1200 -28.69 -7.73 30.16
C GLN A 1200 -29.84 -8.38 29.37
N ALA A 1201 -30.59 -7.60 28.57
CA ALA A 1201 -31.65 -8.11 27.70
C ALA A 1201 -31.14 -9.16 26.69
N MET A 1202 -29.93 -8.99 26.16
CA MET A 1202 -29.25 -9.95 25.28
C MET A 1202 -28.87 -11.24 26.01
N LEU A 1203 -28.33 -11.14 27.23
CA LEU A 1203 -27.92 -12.29 28.03
C LEU A 1203 -29.12 -13.16 28.47
N ASP A 1204 -30.27 -12.53 28.69
CA ASP A 1204 -31.52 -13.22 29.09
C ASP A 1204 -32.32 -13.77 27.88
N TYR A 1205 -31.96 -13.40 26.65
CA TYR A 1205 -32.69 -13.79 25.44
C TYR A 1205 -32.37 -15.22 24.98
N THR A 1206 -33.43 -16.00 24.76
CA THR A 1206 -33.34 -17.36 24.19
C THR A 1206 -34.07 -17.38 22.84
N PRO A 1207 -33.34 -17.33 21.71
CA PRO A 1207 -33.96 -17.42 20.39
C PRO A 1207 -34.58 -18.81 20.16
N LEU A 1208 -35.69 -18.84 19.43
CA LEU A 1208 -36.19 -20.07 18.80
C LEU A 1208 -35.41 -20.34 17.50
N PRO A 1209 -35.61 -21.46 16.79
CA PRO A 1209 -35.15 -21.62 15.41
C PRO A 1209 -35.84 -20.64 14.43
N TYR A 1210 -35.24 -20.43 13.27
CA TYR A 1210 -35.75 -19.59 12.18
C TYR A 1210 -35.71 -20.36 10.84
N PRO A 1211 -36.85 -20.45 10.12
CA PRO A 1211 -36.95 -21.26 8.89
C PRO A 1211 -36.37 -20.61 7.64
N GLY A 1212 -36.03 -19.32 7.68
CA GLY A 1212 -35.39 -18.62 6.57
C GLY A 1212 -33.86 -18.77 6.56
N LYS A 1213 -33.24 -18.39 5.44
CA LYS A 1213 -31.77 -18.33 5.30
C LYS A 1213 -31.20 -17.16 6.11
N LEU A 1214 -30.09 -17.38 6.81
CA LEU A 1214 -29.29 -16.34 7.46
C LEU A 1214 -28.06 -15.98 6.63
N TYR A 1215 -27.69 -14.71 6.63
CA TYR A 1215 -26.39 -14.22 6.17
C TYR A 1215 -25.62 -13.67 7.36
N PHE A 1216 -24.42 -14.17 7.61
CA PHE A 1216 -23.60 -13.80 8.76
C PHE A 1216 -22.28 -13.18 8.31
N PHE A 1217 -22.02 -11.95 8.71
CA PHE A 1217 -20.81 -11.21 8.38
C PHE A 1217 -19.89 -11.23 9.60
N LEU A 1218 -18.81 -12.01 9.54
CA LEU A 1218 -17.95 -12.37 10.67
C LEU A 1218 -16.67 -11.53 10.67
N ALA A 1219 -16.38 -10.80 11.75
CA ALA A 1219 -15.08 -10.13 11.89
C ALA A 1219 -13.93 -11.16 11.94
N ARG A 1220 -12.81 -10.86 11.29
CA ARG A 1220 -11.62 -11.73 11.28
C ARG A 1220 -10.76 -11.55 12.53
N GLU A 1221 -10.60 -10.31 12.98
CA GLU A 1221 -9.82 -9.98 14.17
C GLU A 1221 -10.68 -10.10 15.43
N ARG A 1222 -10.08 -10.57 16.54
CA ARG A 1222 -10.78 -10.87 17.79
C ARG A 1222 -10.05 -10.26 18.98
N ASP A 1223 -10.79 -9.51 19.77
CA ASP A 1223 -10.40 -9.03 21.09
C ASP A 1223 -10.72 -10.07 22.20
N GLU A 1224 -10.41 -9.72 23.45
CA GLU A 1224 -10.65 -10.56 24.64
C GLU A 1224 -12.11 -10.55 25.15
N PHE A 1225 -12.91 -9.57 24.72
CA PHE A 1225 -14.28 -9.37 25.19
C PHE A 1225 -15.30 -10.10 24.30
N ASN A 1226 -15.05 -10.17 23.00
CA ASN A 1226 -15.97 -10.75 22.02
C ASN A 1226 -15.69 -12.24 21.76
N ALA A 1227 -16.75 -13.01 21.52
CA ALA A 1227 -16.63 -14.44 21.25
C ALA A 1227 -15.79 -14.69 19.98
N ARG A 1228 -14.97 -15.75 19.97
CA ARG A 1228 -14.12 -16.10 18.81
C ARG A 1228 -14.93 -16.62 17.61
N THR A 1229 -16.04 -17.30 17.87
CA THR A 1229 -16.84 -18.02 16.86
C THR A 1229 -18.36 -17.73 16.99
N PRO A 1230 -18.80 -16.46 17.02
CA PRO A 1230 -20.20 -16.10 17.31
C PRO A 1230 -21.20 -16.73 16.32
N ALA A 1231 -20.81 -16.91 15.05
CA ALA A 1231 -21.62 -17.61 14.05
C ALA A 1231 -22.01 -19.04 14.46
N GLN A 1232 -21.20 -19.75 15.26
CA GLN A 1232 -21.52 -21.13 15.70
C GLN A 1232 -22.77 -21.20 16.58
N ALA A 1233 -23.12 -20.13 17.30
CA ALA A 1233 -24.36 -20.06 18.05
C ALA A 1233 -25.62 -20.03 17.17
N TRP A 1234 -25.47 -19.54 15.93
CA TRP A 1234 -26.58 -19.34 14.99
C TRP A 1234 -26.79 -20.52 14.04
N ILE A 1235 -25.77 -21.36 13.79
CA ILE A 1235 -25.89 -22.56 12.95
C ILE A 1235 -27.06 -23.46 13.37
N PRO A 1236 -27.26 -23.81 14.66
CA PRO A 1236 -28.38 -24.66 15.08
C PRO A 1236 -29.75 -23.98 15.00
N MET A 1237 -29.77 -22.65 14.88
CA MET A 1237 -30.97 -21.81 14.86
C MET A 1237 -31.42 -21.45 13.43
N ALA A 1238 -30.62 -21.78 12.40
CA ALA A 1238 -30.86 -21.43 11.01
C ALA A 1238 -31.34 -22.66 10.21
N GLU A 1239 -32.63 -23.00 10.32
CA GLU A 1239 -33.21 -24.17 9.61
C GLU A 1239 -33.16 -23.99 8.08
N GLY A 1240 -33.27 -22.74 7.59
CA GLY A 1240 -33.07 -22.39 6.18
C GLY A 1240 -31.61 -22.29 5.73
N GLY A 1241 -30.66 -22.64 6.60
CA GLY A 1241 -29.22 -22.55 6.37
C GLY A 1241 -28.62 -21.17 6.71
N ILE A 1242 -27.30 -21.14 6.86
CA ILE A 1242 -26.52 -19.93 7.18
C ILE A 1242 -25.32 -19.82 6.23
N GLU A 1243 -25.16 -18.65 5.63
CA GLU A 1243 -24.00 -18.29 4.81
C GLU A 1243 -23.09 -17.38 5.62
N ILE A 1244 -21.79 -17.68 5.70
CA ILE A 1244 -20.83 -16.98 6.57
C ILE A 1244 -19.75 -16.32 5.73
N HIS A 1245 -19.64 -15.00 5.81
CA HIS A 1245 -18.63 -14.19 5.12
C HIS A 1245 -17.65 -13.60 6.12
N THR A 1246 -16.39 -14.02 6.09
CA THR A 1246 -15.34 -13.45 6.96
C THR A 1246 -14.80 -12.16 6.39
N LEU A 1247 -14.76 -11.09 7.19
CA LEU A 1247 -14.40 -9.73 6.81
C LEU A 1247 -13.18 -9.23 7.61
N PRO A 1248 -12.29 -8.41 7.03
CA PRO A 1248 -11.16 -7.82 7.76
C PRO A 1248 -11.65 -6.81 8.83
N GLY A 1249 -10.81 -6.53 9.82
CA GLY A 1249 -11.19 -5.70 10.98
C GLY A 1249 -11.74 -6.53 12.15
N ASN A 1250 -11.98 -5.84 13.26
CA ASN A 1250 -12.54 -6.37 14.51
C ASN A 1250 -14.03 -6.04 14.63
N HIS A 1251 -14.64 -6.39 15.78
CA HIS A 1251 -16.07 -6.19 16.07
C HIS A 1251 -16.58 -4.76 15.79
N ILE A 1252 -15.74 -3.74 16.02
CA ILE A 1252 -16.06 -2.34 15.78
C ILE A 1252 -15.55 -1.91 14.40
N SER A 1253 -14.26 -2.09 14.11
CA SER A 1253 -13.60 -1.53 12.93
C SER A 1253 -14.09 -2.12 11.60
N MET A 1254 -14.73 -3.30 11.60
CA MET A 1254 -15.40 -3.83 10.40
C MET A 1254 -16.53 -2.91 9.87
N ASN A 1255 -17.06 -2.02 10.71
CA ASN A 1255 -18.12 -1.08 10.39
C ASN A 1255 -17.61 0.31 9.97
N THR A 1256 -16.28 0.55 9.94
CA THR A 1256 -15.65 1.82 9.52
C THR A 1256 -14.58 1.62 8.45
N ALA A 1257 -14.09 2.69 7.81
CA ALA A 1257 -13.01 2.58 6.82
C ALA A 1257 -11.68 2.08 7.44
N PRO A 1258 -10.91 1.26 6.71
CA PRO A 1258 -11.14 0.82 5.33
C PRO A 1258 -12.06 -0.41 5.20
N HIS A 1259 -12.38 -1.09 6.30
CA HIS A 1259 -12.97 -2.43 6.30
C HIS A 1259 -14.44 -2.45 5.86
N VAL A 1260 -15.21 -1.42 6.19
CA VAL A 1260 -16.63 -1.28 5.85
C VAL A 1260 -16.95 -1.43 4.35
N ARG A 1261 -15.97 -1.19 3.47
CA ARG A 1261 -16.09 -1.46 2.02
C ARG A 1261 -16.30 -2.95 1.71
N HIS A 1262 -15.66 -3.84 2.47
CA HIS A 1262 -15.81 -5.29 2.33
C HIS A 1262 -17.18 -5.74 2.87
N LEU A 1263 -17.62 -5.16 4.00
CA LEU A 1263 -18.97 -5.36 4.53
C LEU A 1263 -20.02 -4.92 3.51
N ALA A 1264 -19.88 -3.71 2.93
CA ALA A 1264 -20.77 -3.20 1.90
C ALA A 1264 -20.82 -4.09 0.65
N ALA A 1265 -19.66 -4.52 0.13
CA ALA A 1265 -19.58 -5.38 -1.04
C ALA A 1265 -20.28 -6.73 -0.82
N TRP A 1266 -20.02 -7.40 0.31
CA TRP A 1266 -20.69 -8.67 0.63
C TRP A 1266 -22.17 -8.49 0.94
N LEU A 1267 -22.56 -7.44 1.68
CA LEU A 1267 -23.97 -7.13 1.96
C LEU A 1267 -24.74 -6.87 0.67
N GLN A 1268 -24.19 -6.07 -0.24
CA GLN A 1268 -24.76 -5.80 -1.57
C GLN A 1268 -24.85 -7.08 -2.42
N HIS A 1269 -23.83 -7.95 -2.39
CA HIS A 1269 -23.84 -9.23 -3.08
C HIS A 1269 -24.98 -10.13 -2.58
N CYS A 1270 -25.15 -10.27 -1.26
CA CYS A 1270 -26.21 -11.08 -0.68
C CYS A 1270 -27.61 -10.50 -0.98
N LEU A 1271 -27.77 -9.17 -0.89
CA LEU A 1271 -29.03 -8.50 -1.27
C LEU A 1271 -29.40 -8.73 -2.74
N ASN A 1272 -28.41 -8.74 -3.64
CA ASN A 1272 -28.64 -9.02 -5.06
C ASN A 1272 -29.07 -10.48 -5.30
N GLN A 1273 -28.57 -11.45 -4.53
CA GLN A 1273 -29.03 -12.85 -4.60
C GLN A 1273 -30.50 -13.01 -4.17
N THR A 1274 -31.02 -12.11 -3.32
CA THR A 1274 -32.39 -12.20 -2.76
C THR A 1274 -33.48 -11.51 -3.60
N LEU A 1275 -33.14 -11.03 -4.81
CA LEU A 1275 -34.10 -10.45 -5.74
C LEU A 1275 -34.69 -11.51 -6.67
N PRO A 1276 -36.03 -11.65 -6.76
CA PRO A 1276 -36.65 -12.60 -7.69
C PRO A 1276 -36.49 -12.12 -9.14
N GLY A 1277 -35.49 -12.63 -9.85
CA GLY A 1277 -35.24 -12.29 -11.26
C GLY A 1277 -33.81 -12.48 -11.80
N HIS A 1278 -32.90 -13.11 -11.04
CA HIS A 1278 -31.57 -13.52 -11.50
C HIS A 1278 -31.42 -15.05 -11.47
#